data_AF-A0A4E9FDA3-F1
#
_entry.id   AF-A0A4E9FDA3-F1
#
_cell.length_a   1.000
_cell.length_b   1.000
_cell.length_c   1.000
_cell.angle_alpha   90.00
_cell.angle_beta   90.00
_cell.angle_gamma   90.00
#
_symmetry.space_group_name_H-M   'P 1'
#
loop_
_entity.id
_entity.type
_entity.pdbx_description
1 polymer ?
#
loop_
_entity_poly.entity_id
_entity_poly.type
_entity_poly.pdbx_seq_one_letter_code
_entity_poly.pdbx_strand_id
1 'polypeptide(L)'
;MCLTETINLSKSDTDENRKPETRIITLNYGDDLDQLVFRFQKGWYVRFVRGSSLLGRDVNVFTSISGKISWNEGTDEFATFAEIKCEQSGAFSYHFIVDNESKIAGSGYILVMPILFLNKHPLLLNAVTCITHISKLLGTFDMWEKRLQIAAKAKYNMIHFTPVQQLGISNSSYCIADPMQLNPNFNTAGKQYTYDDLAILIKNLEKDYHLLSIQDVVWNHAARNALWLLEHPECAYNLKNSPHLRPAYILDRLLYHFGMDIMNGKYKNRNLSKEINSVEHLRTILDILRNEILPQLRVHEFFQVDIEKMVTEFEKYVEEGASPEVRDEMLESKPGLNWNRFGFIVDMNHANMIFNRERNDACDEKDRQWKCLEAFQAHLQFLNEKALKTGAEIYENILQACAGHISYERIDQSGPKRRELTEIFGLVTQYFVQPFPSLSSWKDEEKFAYNNETAEKIMACNGWVMNDNPLSNFAHYPSQVYLMRHLVCWGDCIKLNYGEKPEDCPYLWDLMKKYTQRCAKIFHGLRIDNCHSTPIHVAEYLLKAAREIRPDIYVIAELFTQSENLDNIFVNRLGITSLIREAQNAPISFEQGRLIYRFGGDVLGGFIQKSIQDARSCIAPALFFDQTHDNPSAIEKRSVYDCIPTAAMLAMANCGIGSVRGYDELVPYKIDVVSETRNYTTWDEVKQSSTIIPARAALNSLHVWLAEHNYTQIYVDQRTPDIVAVTRHNPVTHEKVIMLAYTAFNKNAICYDCPAVEDLTFTGVLDEIVLEIEFSYTDKGRQESEDKIVGLNGAKVEVREHLKGNDSKLAIIKQYETNGKLHLKHFPSGSVIVIKVSPIKKATEAIKLIRDYLSGKNDFIKTYFVNALKQSTLQTFNILLFRCAAEDEDDFGSSSYNIPHWKTLDYCGLQGLLPYLNNIRFDNDLGHPICQNLRDGLWLCDYIYHRLSKHNPMLTEIARIIRILFLPLHEVPYDLRPCYFEALFSLIYETTLEQLMKKLSRPFVTASIYVQSLALSSVAFLGAVKNSKLALLPDGYKIEDDLPSSLSAGLPHFSTGFWRNWGRDTFIALPGCCLVTGRFQDARNLILSYGGAIRHGLIPNLLDGGYGARYNARDAVWFWLYAIVKYIEMVPQGVEILKSKVLRIFIHDDTIYGHDLTEQYLADTMQEALMRHFNGIEFIERNAGPRIDEHMQEQGFHVKAYVDHTTGFIFGGNIYNCGTWMDKMGSSEKAGNKGWPATPRDGAAVELQGLCFAVIEKLDELYQKKFYPYEGVFNENEIWTWQKWANIMKNNFERFFYVADNDLSQYVNRRGIIKDTYGSTQGYTDYQLRPNFSIALAVAPKLIAPEKAWQALQIAEKELLGPLGIKTLDPSDYNYCPFYNQDDDSTEKKTARGWSYHQGPEWLWVGMFFYRAKLSIAKIISEEKNTAEFYEKAKRFVRSRMGAYWEHLKHSTWASLPELTNANGSPCYHSCGAQAWSIGCMLEMVDELYELHKF
;
A
#
# COMPACT_ATOMS: atom_id res chain seq x y z
N MET A 1 -50.00 21.59 0.74
CA MET A 1 -50.33 22.51 1.84
C MET A 1 -50.45 21.69 3.12
N CYS A 2 -49.39 21.64 3.92
CA CYS A 2 -49.42 21.34 5.35
C CYS A 2 -47.98 21.45 5.87
N LEU A 3 -47.82 22.35 6.85
CA LEU A 3 -46.81 22.36 7.91
C LEU A 3 -45.34 22.58 7.50
N THR A 4 -45.04 23.87 7.37
CA THR A 4 -43.84 24.51 7.91
C THR A 4 -43.64 24.13 9.39
N GLU A 5 -43.08 22.96 9.65
CA GLU A 5 -42.24 22.73 10.83
C GLU A 5 -40.83 22.51 10.32
N THR A 6 -40.14 23.62 10.10
CA THR A 6 -38.68 23.71 10.13
C THR A 6 -38.23 23.15 11.49
N ILE A 7 -38.03 21.83 11.54
CA ILE A 7 -37.11 21.24 12.49
C ILE A 7 -35.76 21.86 12.13
N ASN A 8 -35.41 22.90 12.87
CA ASN A 8 -34.03 23.34 13.06
C ASN A 8 -33.26 22.14 13.66
N LEU A 9 -32.94 21.14 12.83
CA LEU A 9 -31.79 20.29 13.04
C LEU A 9 -30.61 21.23 12.83
N SER A 10 -30.18 21.73 13.98
CA SER A 10 -29.13 22.68 14.16
C SER A 10 -27.96 22.44 13.20
N LYS A 11 -27.57 23.50 12.49
CA LYS A 11 -26.21 23.72 11.96
C LYS A 11 -25.11 23.71 13.06
N SER A 12 -25.35 23.09 14.22
CA SER A 12 -24.43 22.98 15.34
C SER A 12 -24.01 21.53 15.50
N ASP A 13 -22.93 21.14 14.79
CA ASP A 13 -21.89 20.19 15.23
C ASP A 13 -21.08 19.59 14.05
N THR A 14 -21.35 19.93 12.78
CA THR A 14 -20.88 19.09 11.65
C THR A 14 -19.76 19.59 10.75
N ASP A 15 -19.11 20.74 10.95
CA ASP A 15 -17.88 21.04 10.18
C ASP A 15 -16.80 21.87 10.90
N GLU A 16 -17.15 22.85 11.75
CA GLU A 16 -16.14 23.79 12.30
C GLU A 16 -15.18 23.19 13.35
N ASN A 17 -15.41 21.96 13.83
CA ASN A 17 -14.55 21.30 14.82
C ASN A 17 -13.88 20.01 14.31
N ARG A 18 -14.02 19.65 13.02
CA ARG A 18 -13.27 18.51 12.48
C ARG A 18 -11.81 18.91 12.32
N LYS A 19 -10.93 18.30 13.13
CA LYS A 19 -9.48 18.40 12.92
C LYS A 19 -9.18 18.03 11.46
N PRO A 20 -8.31 18.79 10.78
CA PRO A 20 -7.98 18.50 9.40
C PRO A 20 -7.40 17.09 9.28
N GLU A 21 -7.90 16.36 8.28
CA GLU A 21 -7.47 15.01 7.97
C GLU A 21 -6.03 15.03 7.44
N THR A 22 -5.19 14.14 7.96
CA THR A 22 -3.81 13.93 7.51
C THR A 22 -3.68 12.51 7.01
N ARG A 23 -3.04 12.35 5.84
CA ARG A 23 -2.78 11.07 5.22
C ARG A 23 -1.28 10.91 4.99
N ILE A 24 -0.73 9.83 5.54
CA ILE A 24 0.72 9.58 5.55
C ILE A 24 1.11 8.76 4.32
N ILE A 25 2.09 9.25 3.55
CA ILE A 25 2.76 8.50 2.49
C ILE A 25 4.16 8.15 3.01
N THR A 26 4.43 6.85 3.16
CA THR A 26 5.75 6.35 3.56
C THR A 26 6.61 6.15 2.32
N LEU A 27 7.75 6.84 2.24
CA LEU A 27 8.65 6.82 1.09
C LEU A 27 9.67 5.69 1.21
N ASN A 28 9.71 4.76 0.26
CA ASN A 28 10.72 3.72 0.17
C ASN A 28 11.50 3.79 -1.15
N TYR A 29 12.79 3.46 -1.09
CA TYR A 29 13.63 3.41 -2.27
C TYR A 29 13.08 2.40 -3.28
N GLY A 30 12.86 2.85 -4.52
CA GLY A 30 12.28 2.05 -5.60
C GLY A 30 10.76 2.13 -5.72
N ASP A 31 10.07 2.96 -4.92
CA ASP A 31 8.62 3.14 -5.02
C ASP A 31 8.21 3.70 -6.39
N ASP A 32 7.40 2.93 -7.12
CA ASP A 32 6.70 3.36 -8.33
C ASP A 32 5.19 3.17 -8.12
N LEU A 33 4.56 4.21 -7.55
CA LEU A 33 3.16 4.16 -7.09
C LEU A 33 2.19 4.79 -8.09
N ASP A 34 2.58 4.92 -9.35
CA ASP A 34 1.79 5.57 -10.41
C ASP A 34 0.45 4.85 -10.69
N GLN A 35 0.38 3.55 -10.37
CA GLN A 35 -0.81 2.70 -10.52
C GLN A 35 -1.75 2.71 -9.31
N LEU A 36 -1.36 3.38 -8.20
CA LEU A 36 -2.19 3.47 -6.99
C LEU A 36 -2.91 4.81 -6.93
N VAL A 37 -4.22 4.80 -6.69
CA VAL A 37 -5.02 6.02 -6.61
C VAL A 37 -5.17 6.44 -5.16
N PHE A 38 -4.51 7.52 -4.77
CA PHE A 38 -4.69 8.19 -3.48
C PHE A 38 -5.59 9.42 -3.65
N ARG A 39 -6.82 9.35 -3.12
CA ARG A 39 -7.78 10.46 -3.16
C ARG A 39 -7.70 11.32 -1.91
N PHE A 40 -7.62 12.63 -2.12
CA PHE A 40 -7.63 13.64 -1.08
C PHE A 40 -8.72 14.68 -1.34
N GLN A 41 -9.24 15.25 -0.28
CA GLN A 41 -10.15 16.40 -0.37
C GLN A 41 -9.36 17.70 -0.15
N LYS A 42 -9.90 18.81 -0.66
CA LYS A 42 -9.35 20.13 -0.33
C LYS A 42 -9.36 20.35 1.18
N GLY A 43 -8.28 20.93 1.70
CA GLY A 43 -8.06 21.18 3.13
C GLY A 43 -7.37 20.04 3.88
N TRP A 44 -7.23 18.85 3.29
CA TRP A 44 -6.47 17.74 3.88
C TRP A 44 -4.95 17.98 3.77
N TYR A 45 -4.19 17.29 4.61
CA TYR A 45 -2.73 17.27 4.59
C TYR A 45 -2.20 15.94 4.05
N VAL A 46 -1.19 16.01 3.18
CA VAL A 46 -0.37 14.86 2.77
C VAL A 46 0.95 14.96 3.52
N ARG A 47 1.23 13.97 4.35
CA ARG A 47 2.45 13.89 5.16
C ARG A 47 3.37 12.81 4.62
N PHE A 48 4.55 13.18 4.15
CA PHE A 48 5.60 12.27 3.75
C PHE A 48 6.48 11.91 4.94
N VAL A 49 6.73 10.62 5.12
CA VAL A 49 7.67 10.09 6.13
C VAL A 49 8.69 9.19 5.45
N ARG A 50 9.90 9.10 5.98
CA ARG A 50 10.91 8.16 5.48
C ARG A 50 10.50 6.73 5.86
N GLY A 51 10.45 5.86 4.87
CA GLY A 51 10.34 4.42 5.08
C GLY A 51 11.65 3.80 5.51
N SER A 52 11.60 2.52 5.86
CA SER A 52 12.72 1.76 6.43
C SER A 52 13.97 1.77 5.53
N SER A 53 13.81 1.82 4.21
CA SER A 53 14.89 1.86 3.23
C SER A 53 15.60 3.23 3.10
N LEU A 54 15.05 4.29 3.68
CA LEU A 54 15.54 5.66 3.53
C LEU A 54 16.10 6.28 4.83
N LEU A 55 16.12 5.53 5.93
CA LEU A 55 16.69 6.02 7.19
C LEU A 55 18.20 6.20 7.08
N GLY A 56 18.72 7.25 7.74
CA GLY A 56 20.12 7.67 7.64
C GLY A 56 20.53 8.26 6.28
N ARG A 57 19.58 8.50 5.37
CA ARG A 57 19.81 9.03 4.02
C ARG A 57 19.22 10.45 3.87
N ASP A 58 19.87 11.27 3.05
CA ASP A 58 19.40 12.63 2.78
C ASP A 58 18.31 12.59 1.69
N VAL A 59 17.04 12.73 2.08
CA VAL A 59 15.89 12.65 1.15
C VAL A 59 15.39 14.05 0.82
N ASN A 60 15.28 14.39 -0.47
CA ASN A 60 14.61 15.61 -0.92
C ASN A 60 13.32 15.24 -1.66
N VAL A 61 12.18 15.71 -1.16
CA VAL A 61 10.86 15.47 -1.76
C VAL A 61 10.46 16.68 -2.60
N PHE A 62 9.96 16.41 -3.81
CA PHE A 62 9.46 17.40 -4.74
C PHE A 62 8.02 17.07 -5.10
N THR A 63 7.19 18.10 -5.21
CA THR A 63 5.81 17.97 -5.68
C THR A 63 5.52 18.97 -6.77
N SER A 64 4.57 18.65 -7.64
CA SER A 64 4.07 19.62 -8.62
C SER A 64 3.18 20.71 -8.00
N ILE A 65 2.86 20.62 -6.70
CA ILE A 65 2.08 21.64 -5.95
C ILE A 65 2.99 22.78 -5.50
N SER A 66 4.10 22.46 -4.84
CA SER A 66 4.94 23.46 -4.16
C SER A 66 6.43 23.39 -4.53
N GLY A 67 6.83 22.48 -5.41
CA GLY A 67 8.24 22.20 -5.69
C GLY A 67 8.87 21.40 -4.56
N LYS A 68 10.10 21.76 -4.17
CA LYS A 68 10.83 21.10 -3.07
C LYS A 68 10.14 21.39 -1.73
N ILE A 69 9.87 20.35 -0.95
CA ILE A 69 9.27 20.46 0.39
C ILE A 69 10.35 20.38 1.46
N SER A 70 10.24 21.23 2.49
CA SER A 70 11.09 21.19 3.68
C SER A 70 10.60 20.12 4.67
N TRP A 71 11.54 19.42 5.29
CA TRP A 71 11.25 18.52 6.41
C TRP A 71 11.08 19.32 7.70
N ASN A 72 10.05 19.00 8.48
CA ASN A 72 9.92 19.45 9.87
C ASN A 72 10.82 18.58 10.75
N GLU A 73 11.77 19.20 11.44
CA GLU A 73 12.67 18.49 12.35
C GLU A 73 11.89 17.92 13.54
N GLY A 74 12.00 16.61 13.73
CA GLY A 74 11.48 15.90 14.90
C GLY A 74 12.57 15.65 15.96
N THR A 75 12.17 15.03 17.07
CA THR A 75 13.10 14.57 18.11
C THR A 75 14.09 13.51 17.60
N ASP A 76 13.72 12.79 16.54
CA ASP A 76 14.56 11.87 15.79
C ASP A 76 14.07 11.73 14.34
N GLU A 77 14.70 10.85 13.55
CA GLU A 77 14.35 10.64 12.14
C GLU A 77 12.94 10.08 11.91
N PHE A 78 12.38 9.32 12.86
CA PHE A 78 11.02 8.77 12.79
C PHE A 78 9.96 9.81 13.17
N ALA A 79 10.33 10.87 13.91
CA ALA A 79 9.47 12.02 14.17
C ALA A 79 9.56 13.10 13.07
N THR A 80 10.49 12.95 12.11
CA THR A 80 10.72 13.91 11.03
C THR A 80 9.79 13.62 9.85
N PHE A 81 9.07 14.64 9.38
CA PHE A 81 8.13 14.51 8.25
C PHE A 81 8.12 15.75 7.37
N ALA A 82 7.76 15.60 6.10
CA ALA A 82 7.48 16.71 5.19
C ALA A 82 5.97 16.74 4.93
N GLU A 83 5.35 17.91 4.86
CA GLU A 83 3.89 18.00 4.76
C GLU A 83 3.46 19.09 3.78
N ILE A 84 2.39 18.80 3.04
CA ILE A 84 1.72 19.77 2.17
C ILE A 84 0.23 19.78 2.45
N LYS A 85 -0.40 20.92 2.21
CA LYS A 85 -1.85 21.09 2.28
C LYS A 85 -2.46 21.03 0.88
N CYS A 86 -3.50 20.24 0.72
CA CYS A 86 -4.23 20.11 -0.54
C CYS A 86 -5.16 21.31 -0.74
N GLU A 87 -4.69 22.38 -1.41
CA GLU A 87 -5.49 23.60 -1.61
C GLU A 87 -6.12 23.69 -3.02
N GLN A 88 -5.45 23.11 -4.01
CA GLN A 88 -5.90 23.09 -5.41
C GLN A 88 -6.36 21.69 -5.78
N SER A 89 -7.41 21.60 -6.60
CA SER A 89 -7.91 20.34 -7.16
C SER A 89 -7.17 19.98 -8.43
N GLY A 90 -7.07 18.68 -8.71
CA GLY A 90 -6.39 18.14 -9.88
C GLY A 90 -5.44 17.00 -9.55
N ALA A 91 -4.62 16.69 -10.55
CA ALA A 91 -3.58 15.69 -10.49
C ALA A 91 -2.24 16.35 -10.18
N PHE A 92 -1.59 15.90 -9.11
CA PHE A 92 -0.27 16.37 -8.72
C PHE A 92 0.67 15.19 -8.56
N SER A 93 1.88 15.29 -9.11
CA SER A 93 2.90 14.27 -8.91
C SER A 93 3.78 14.63 -7.72
N TYR A 94 4.37 13.61 -7.11
CA TYR A 94 5.51 13.76 -6.23
C TYR A 94 6.61 12.80 -6.66
N HIS A 95 7.85 13.20 -6.42
CA HIS A 95 9.01 12.34 -6.55
C HIS A 95 10.04 12.73 -5.48
N PHE A 96 10.97 11.84 -5.21
CA PHE A 96 12.07 12.15 -4.31
C PHE A 96 13.39 11.62 -4.84
N ILE A 97 14.45 12.34 -4.49
CA ILE A 97 15.84 11.94 -4.72
C ILE A 97 16.50 11.68 -3.38
N VAL A 98 17.52 10.82 -3.41
CA VAL A 98 18.24 10.37 -2.22
C VAL A 98 19.70 10.76 -2.37
N ASP A 99 20.32 11.24 -1.29
CA ASP A 99 21.73 11.63 -1.20
C ASP A 99 22.18 12.62 -2.30
N ASN A 100 21.26 13.48 -2.75
CA ASN A 100 21.45 14.43 -3.85
C ASN A 100 21.86 13.78 -5.19
N GLU A 101 21.54 12.51 -5.40
CA GLU A 101 21.66 11.86 -6.69
C GLU A 101 20.72 12.50 -7.72
N SER A 102 21.11 12.48 -8.99
CA SER A 102 20.28 13.02 -10.09
C SER A 102 19.11 12.10 -10.46
N LYS A 103 19.13 10.84 -10.03
CA LYS A 103 18.12 9.84 -10.36
C LYS A 103 16.96 9.91 -9.37
N ILE A 104 15.74 9.84 -9.89
CA ILE A 104 14.53 9.69 -9.06
C ILE A 104 14.59 8.33 -8.35
N ALA A 105 14.47 8.37 -7.02
CA ALA A 105 14.49 7.17 -6.18
C ALA A 105 13.09 6.57 -5.98
N GLY A 106 12.04 7.37 -6.15
CA GLY A 106 10.66 6.91 -6.20
C GLY A 106 9.68 8.04 -6.50
N SER A 107 8.46 7.68 -6.89
CA SER A 107 7.41 8.61 -7.33
C SER A 107 5.99 8.09 -7.10
N GLY A 108 5.03 9.02 -7.20
CA GLY A 108 3.61 8.72 -7.23
C GLY A 108 2.76 9.96 -7.44
N TYR A 109 1.43 9.81 -7.26
CA TYR A 109 0.45 10.87 -7.50
C TYR A 109 -0.42 11.19 -6.28
N ILE A 110 -0.86 12.44 -6.22
CA ILE A 110 -1.79 13.03 -5.27
C ILE A 110 -2.99 13.53 -6.08
N LEU A 111 -4.12 12.84 -5.96
CA LEU A 111 -5.37 13.23 -6.62
C LEU A 111 -6.24 14.04 -5.66
N VAL A 112 -6.34 15.35 -5.89
CA VAL A 112 -7.18 16.24 -5.07
C VAL A 112 -8.52 16.48 -5.76
N MET A 113 -9.60 16.05 -5.13
CA MET A 113 -10.95 16.11 -5.69
C MET A 113 -11.48 17.55 -5.79
N PRO A 114 -12.22 17.92 -6.86
CA PRO A 114 -12.83 19.22 -7.00
C PRO A 114 -14.05 19.40 -6.08
N ILE A 115 -14.40 20.66 -5.80
CA ILE A 115 -15.66 21.03 -5.13
C ILE A 115 -16.60 21.63 -6.15
N LEU A 116 -17.76 21.00 -6.35
CA LEU A 116 -18.82 21.55 -7.20
C LEU A 116 -19.70 22.50 -6.39
N PHE A 117 -20.16 23.56 -7.05
CA PHE A 117 -21.10 24.51 -6.47
C PHE A 117 -22.33 24.58 -7.37
N LEU A 118 -23.50 24.37 -6.78
CA LEU A 118 -24.80 24.55 -7.40
C LEU A 118 -25.48 25.75 -6.75
N ASN A 119 -25.64 26.85 -7.47
CA ASN A 119 -26.16 28.11 -6.92
C ASN A 119 -25.41 28.57 -5.67
N LYS A 120 -24.07 28.46 -5.70
CA LYS A 120 -23.15 28.78 -4.57
C LYS A 120 -23.23 27.84 -3.37
N HIS A 121 -24.02 26.78 -3.43
CA HIS A 121 -24.03 25.73 -2.41
C HIS A 121 -23.14 24.57 -2.84
N PRO A 122 -22.25 24.05 -1.97
CA PRO A 122 -21.45 22.88 -2.30
C PRO A 122 -22.33 21.68 -2.67
N LEU A 123 -22.07 21.08 -3.83
CA LEU A 123 -22.67 19.81 -4.25
C LEU A 123 -21.63 18.71 -4.07
N LEU A 124 -21.96 17.71 -3.25
CA LEU A 124 -21.09 16.56 -3.06
C LEU A 124 -21.01 15.73 -4.35
N LEU A 125 -19.82 15.20 -4.67
CA LEU A 125 -19.61 14.44 -5.91
C LEU A 125 -20.44 13.14 -5.97
N ASN A 126 -20.75 12.56 -4.82
CA ASN A 126 -21.65 11.40 -4.66
C ASN A 126 -23.13 11.76 -4.68
N ALA A 127 -23.49 13.05 -4.78
CA ALA A 127 -24.86 13.53 -4.96
C ALA A 127 -25.17 13.88 -6.42
N VAL A 128 -24.20 13.73 -7.34
CA VAL A 128 -24.38 14.04 -8.76
C VAL A 128 -25.40 13.09 -9.37
N THR A 129 -26.45 13.65 -9.96
CA THR A 129 -27.44 12.96 -10.78
C THR A 129 -27.39 13.56 -12.19
N CYS A 130 -26.74 12.83 -13.11
CA CYS A 130 -26.43 13.31 -14.45
C CYS A 130 -27.40 12.73 -15.50
N ILE A 131 -27.84 13.53 -16.46
CA ILE A 131 -28.57 13.06 -17.64
C ILE A 131 -27.90 13.50 -18.94
N THR A 132 -27.60 12.55 -19.82
CA THR A 132 -27.02 12.82 -21.13
C THR A 132 -28.10 13.24 -22.14
N HIS A 133 -27.86 14.34 -22.83
CA HIS A 133 -28.63 14.80 -23.99
C HIS A 133 -27.74 14.81 -25.24
N ILE A 134 -28.22 14.19 -26.31
CA ILE A 134 -27.61 14.34 -27.62
C ILE A 134 -27.99 15.72 -28.17
N SER A 135 -27.02 16.64 -28.19
CA SER A 135 -27.25 18.07 -28.42
C SER A 135 -27.95 18.38 -29.75
N LYS A 136 -27.64 17.64 -30.83
CA LYS A 136 -28.31 17.82 -32.13
C LYS A 136 -29.82 17.55 -32.11
N LEU A 137 -30.30 16.77 -31.15
CA LEU A 137 -31.72 16.39 -31.03
C LEU A 137 -32.52 17.38 -30.17
N LEU A 138 -31.88 18.44 -29.66
CA LEU A 138 -32.57 19.56 -28.99
C LEU A 138 -33.21 20.54 -29.99
N GLY A 139 -32.92 20.42 -31.29
CA GLY A 139 -33.42 21.30 -32.33
C GLY A 139 -32.86 22.73 -32.25
N THR A 140 -33.65 23.72 -32.67
CA THR A 140 -33.27 25.14 -32.63
C THR A 140 -33.08 25.64 -31.20
N PHE A 141 -32.11 26.54 -30.99
CA PHE A 141 -31.64 26.97 -29.68
C PHE A 141 -32.73 27.60 -28.79
N ASP A 142 -33.70 28.30 -29.39
CA ASP A 142 -34.86 28.88 -28.70
C ASP A 142 -35.77 27.83 -28.04
N MET A 143 -35.70 26.58 -28.48
CA MET A 143 -36.48 25.48 -27.93
C MET A 143 -35.71 24.62 -26.91
N TRP A 144 -34.41 24.87 -26.72
CA TRP A 144 -33.57 24.07 -25.83
C TRP A 144 -34.08 24.11 -24.39
N GLU A 145 -34.39 25.29 -23.86
CA GLU A 145 -34.87 25.42 -22.48
C GLU A 145 -36.10 24.55 -22.21
N LYS A 146 -37.07 24.52 -23.14
CA LYS A 146 -38.30 23.69 -23.03
C LYS A 146 -38.02 22.20 -23.06
N ARG A 147 -36.99 21.76 -23.78
CA ARG A 147 -36.59 20.34 -23.87
C ARG A 147 -35.75 19.92 -22.66
N LEU A 148 -34.85 20.79 -22.21
CA LEU A 148 -34.01 20.57 -21.05
C LEU A 148 -34.77 20.65 -19.72
N GLN A 149 -35.92 21.33 -19.69
CA GLN A 149 -36.80 21.40 -18.52
C GLN A 149 -37.12 20.01 -17.95
N ILE A 150 -37.15 18.97 -18.76
CA ILE A 150 -37.43 17.61 -18.31
C ILE A 150 -36.37 17.08 -17.34
N ALA A 151 -35.10 17.44 -17.53
CA ALA A 151 -34.04 17.09 -16.59
C ALA A 151 -34.35 17.64 -15.19
N ALA A 152 -34.80 18.89 -15.11
CA ALA A 152 -35.21 19.52 -13.85
C ALA A 152 -36.47 18.87 -13.26
N LYS A 153 -37.45 18.50 -14.10
CA LYS A 153 -38.69 17.81 -13.65
C LYS A 153 -38.42 16.39 -13.14
N ALA A 154 -37.43 15.71 -13.72
CA ALA A 154 -36.90 14.44 -13.25
C ALA A 154 -35.87 14.61 -12.10
N LYS A 155 -35.64 15.85 -11.63
CA LYS A 155 -34.72 16.21 -10.54
C LYS A 155 -33.28 15.71 -10.73
N TYR A 156 -32.81 15.66 -11.97
CA TYR A 156 -31.37 15.64 -12.21
C TYR A 156 -30.77 16.98 -11.75
N ASN A 157 -29.52 16.98 -11.30
CA ASN A 157 -28.79 18.20 -10.93
C ASN A 157 -27.63 18.49 -11.89
N MET A 158 -27.45 17.67 -12.92
CA MET A 158 -26.43 17.86 -13.94
C MET A 158 -26.89 17.36 -15.32
N ILE A 159 -26.63 18.13 -16.37
CA ILE A 159 -26.81 17.69 -17.76
C ILE A 159 -25.45 17.43 -18.39
N HIS A 160 -25.30 16.30 -19.05
CA HIS A 160 -24.19 16.03 -19.95
C HIS A 160 -24.63 16.28 -21.39
N PHE A 161 -23.95 17.19 -22.09
CA PHE A 161 -24.17 17.49 -23.49
C PHE A 161 -23.13 16.76 -24.34
N THR A 162 -23.59 16.02 -25.36
CA THR A 162 -22.71 15.63 -26.47
C THR A 162 -22.22 16.89 -27.21
N PRO A 163 -21.21 16.83 -28.10
CA PRO A 163 -20.67 18.02 -28.76
C PRO A 163 -21.74 18.96 -29.33
N VAL A 164 -21.61 20.26 -29.01
CA VAL A 164 -22.47 21.37 -29.48
C VAL A 164 -21.87 22.09 -30.69
N GLN A 165 -20.69 21.64 -31.12
CA GLN A 165 -19.91 22.22 -32.20
C GLN A 165 -20.53 21.89 -33.56
N GLN A 166 -20.04 22.55 -34.62
CA GLN A 166 -20.43 22.24 -35.98
C GLN A 166 -20.06 20.80 -36.34
N LEU A 167 -21.05 20.02 -36.76
CA LEU A 167 -20.88 18.60 -37.12
C LEU A 167 -20.44 18.43 -38.58
N GLY A 168 -19.83 17.28 -38.87
CA GLY A 168 -19.42 16.83 -40.18
C GLY A 168 -20.56 16.28 -41.04
N ILE A 169 -20.22 15.82 -42.25
CA ILE A 169 -21.19 15.33 -43.26
C ILE A 169 -21.99 14.11 -42.76
N SER A 170 -21.41 13.27 -41.90
CA SER A 170 -22.11 12.10 -41.35
C SER A 170 -23.24 12.48 -40.39
N ASN A 171 -23.29 13.74 -39.93
CA ASN A 171 -24.17 14.20 -38.87
C ASN A 171 -24.00 13.43 -37.54
N SER A 172 -22.87 12.74 -37.35
CA SER A 172 -22.49 12.12 -36.08
C SER A 172 -22.26 13.19 -35.02
N SER A 173 -22.80 12.99 -33.82
CA SER A 173 -22.63 13.90 -32.69
C SER A 173 -21.17 14.08 -32.27
N TYR A 174 -20.28 13.15 -32.61
CA TYR A 174 -18.85 13.19 -32.25
C TYR A 174 -17.94 13.62 -33.40
N CYS A 175 -18.46 13.69 -34.62
CA CYS A 175 -17.70 14.06 -35.81
C CYS A 175 -17.73 15.59 -35.99
N ILE A 176 -16.78 16.30 -35.37
CA ILE A 176 -16.75 17.77 -35.35
C ILE A 176 -16.01 18.33 -36.58
N ALA A 177 -16.68 19.17 -37.37
CA ALA A 177 -16.09 19.86 -38.52
C ALA A 177 -15.35 21.15 -38.12
N ASP A 178 -15.90 21.93 -37.19
CA ASP A 178 -15.25 23.13 -36.65
C ASP A 178 -15.48 23.19 -35.12
N PRO A 179 -14.43 22.98 -34.29
CA PRO A 179 -14.56 23.01 -32.84
C PRO A 179 -14.83 24.41 -32.26
N MET A 180 -14.66 25.46 -33.08
CA MET A 180 -14.79 26.86 -32.68
C MET A 180 -16.13 27.49 -33.10
N GLN A 181 -16.99 26.77 -33.82
CA GLN A 181 -18.33 27.21 -34.19
C GLN A 181 -19.40 26.32 -33.56
N LEU A 182 -20.51 26.93 -33.12
CA LEU A 182 -21.71 26.19 -32.73
C LEU A 182 -22.36 25.55 -33.96
N ASN A 183 -23.07 24.43 -33.76
CA ASN A 183 -23.79 23.78 -34.84
C ASN A 183 -24.80 24.75 -35.51
N PRO A 184 -24.66 25.04 -36.81
CA PRO A 184 -25.58 25.93 -37.51
C PRO A 184 -27.04 25.50 -37.46
N ASN A 185 -27.32 24.20 -37.24
CA ASN A 185 -28.68 23.67 -37.08
C ASN A 185 -29.39 24.18 -35.81
N PHE A 186 -28.67 24.80 -34.88
CA PHE A 186 -29.27 25.45 -33.70
C PHE A 186 -29.84 26.83 -34.03
N ASN A 187 -29.51 27.39 -35.19
CA ASN A 187 -30.04 28.69 -35.62
C ASN A 187 -31.51 28.61 -35.98
N THR A 188 -32.22 29.71 -35.75
CA THR A 188 -33.55 29.92 -36.33
C THR A 188 -33.42 30.74 -37.60
N ALA A 189 -34.47 30.80 -38.41
CA ALA A 189 -34.50 31.65 -39.60
C ALA A 189 -34.22 33.15 -39.29
N GLY A 190 -34.45 33.59 -38.05
CA GLY A 190 -34.29 34.99 -37.61
C GLY A 190 -33.11 35.28 -36.69
N LYS A 191 -32.38 34.27 -36.18
CA LYS A 191 -31.27 34.49 -35.23
C LYS A 191 -30.18 33.43 -35.39
N GLN A 192 -28.95 33.91 -35.56
CA GLN A 192 -27.74 33.09 -35.36
C GLN A 192 -27.35 33.14 -33.89
N TYR A 193 -27.14 31.97 -33.29
CA TYR A 193 -26.76 31.85 -31.88
C TYR A 193 -25.25 31.67 -31.74
N THR A 194 -24.72 32.21 -30.65
CA THR A 194 -23.29 32.23 -30.35
C THR A 194 -22.99 31.48 -29.05
N TYR A 195 -21.71 31.23 -28.78
CA TYR A 195 -21.29 30.67 -27.50
C TYR A 195 -21.65 31.55 -26.30
N ASP A 196 -21.82 32.86 -26.49
CA ASP A 196 -22.29 33.75 -25.42
C ASP A 196 -23.77 33.50 -25.09
N ASP A 197 -24.61 33.24 -26.11
CA ASP A 197 -26.00 32.79 -25.89
C ASP A 197 -26.03 31.45 -25.13
N LEU A 198 -25.15 30.51 -25.48
CA LEU A 198 -25.01 29.24 -24.76
C LEU A 198 -24.57 29.44 -23.31
N ALA A 199 -23.58 30.30 -23.06
CA ALA A 199 -23.13 30.61 -21.70
C ALA A 199 -24.25 31.20 -20.84
N ILE A 200 -25.10 32.06 -21.42
CA ILE A 200 -26.28 32.61 -20.74
C ILE A 200 -27.28 31.50 -20.41
N LEU A 201 -27.58 30.60 -21.36
CA LEU A 201 -28.46 29.46 -21.12
C LEU A 201 -27.94 28.58 -19.98
N ILE A 202 -26.66 28.18 -20.00
CA ILE A 202 -26.07 27.35 -18.96
C ILE A 202 -26.17 28.01 -17.57
N LYS A 203 -25.91 29.32 -17.49
CA LYS A 203 -26.08 30.08 -16.25
C LYS A 203 -27.53 30.12 -15.76
N ASN A 204 -28.49 30.23 -16.67
CA ASN A 204 -29.91 30.20 -16.34
C ASN A 204 -30.37 28.79 -15.92
N LEU A 205 -29.81 27.73 -16.51
CA LEU A 205 -30.07 26.35 -16.08
C LEU A 205 -29.61 26.12 -14.64
N GLU A 206 -28.43 26.63 -14.26
CA GLU A 206 -27.97 26.58 -12.87
C GLU A 206 -28.95 27.35 -11.96
N LYS A 207 -29.23 28.61 -12.31
CA LYS A 207 -30.01 29.53 -11.48
C LYS A 207 -31.46 29.11 -11.32
N ASP A 208 -32.15 28.83 -12.42
CA ASP A 208 -33.61 28.70 -12.46
C ASP A 208 -34.05 27.23 -12.39
N TYR A 209 -33.20 26.29 -12.80
CA TYR A 209 -33.50 24.86 -12.84
C TYR A 209 -32.62 24.00 -11.92
N HIS A 210 -31.65 24.59 -11.21
CA HIS A 210 -30.71 23.87 -10.36
C HIS A 210 -29.90 22.80 -11.11
N LEU A 211 -29.49 23.09 -12.35
CA LEU A 211 -28.76 22.18 -13.23
C LEU A 211 -27.35 22.67 -13.53
N LEU A 212 -26.34 21.89 -13.13
CA LEU A 212 -24.98 22.00 -13.65
C LEU A 212 -24.86 21.37 -15.03
N SER A 213 -23.71 21.53 -15.67
CA SER A 213 -23.51 21.09 -17.04
C SER A 213 -22.11 20.53 -17.29
N ILE A 214 -22.04 19.43 -18.03
CA ILE A 214 -20.83 18.81 -18.58
C ILE A 214 -20.93 18.84 -20.09
N GLN A 215 -19.80 19.03 -20.77
CA GLN A 215 -19.71 18.93 -22.22
C GLN A 215 -18.69 17.86 -22.62
N ASP A 216 -19.06 17.01 -23.58
CA ASP A 216 -18.09 16.16 -24.28
C ASP A 216 -17.01 16.99 -24.97
N VAL A 217 -15.76 16.55 -24.82
CA VAL A 217 -14.61 17.05 -25.56
C VAL A 217 -14.04 15.95 -26.44
N VAL A 218 -13.83 16.29 -27.72
CA VAL A 218 -13.25 15.37 -28.72
C VAL A 218 -11.87 15.89 -29.10
N TRP A 219 -10.83 15.16 -28.71
CA TRP A 219 -9.44 15.52 -28.97
C TRP A 219 -8.76 14.59 -29.97
N ASN A 220 -9.25 13.36 -30.13
CA ASN A 220 -8.59 12.35 -30.93
C ASN A 220 -8.84 12.48 -32.46
N HIS A 221 -9.91 13.15 -32.90
CA HIS A 221 -10.29 13.25 -34.31
C HIS A 221 -11.08 14.53 -34.69
N ALA A 222 -11.19 14.77 -35.99
CA ALA A 222 -12.06 15.80 -36.60
C ALA A 222 -12.80 15.24 -37.82
N ALA A 223 -13.82 15.94 -38.32
CA ALA A 223 -14.59 15.48 -39.47
C ALA A 223 -13.78 15.49 -40.76
N ARG A 224 -14.02 14.51 -41.65
CA ARG A 224 -13.36 14.42 -42.97
C ARG A 224 -13.58 15.62 -43.90
N ASN A 225 -14.57 16.46 -43.60
CA ASN A 225 -14.88 17.68 -44.35
C ASN A 225 -14.53 18.96 -43.59
N ALA A 226 -13.73 18.86 -42.53
CA ALA A 226 -13.20 20.01 -41.82
C ALA A 226 -12.28 20.83 -42.73
N LEU A 227 -12.69 22.05 -43.10
CA LEU A 227 -11.95 22.89 -44.05
C LEU A 227 -10.54 23.24 -43.53
N TRP A 228 -10.40 23.45 -42.22
CA TRP A 228 -9.12 23.77 -41.59
C TRP A 228 -8.08 22.64 -41.73
N LEU A 229 -8.49 21.39 -41.92
CA LEU A 229 -7.55 20.29 -42.21
C LEU A 229 -6.94 20.40 -43.62
N LEU A 230 -7.62 21.03 -44.58
CA LEU A 230 -7.07 21.27 -45.91
C LEU A 230 -6.08 22.44 -45.91
N GLU A 231 -6.30 23.43 -45.04
CA GLU A 231 -5.39 24.55 -44.81
C GLU A 231 -4.16 24.12 -44.00
N HIS A 232 -4.36 23.21 -43.03
CA HIS A 232 -3.34 22.69 -42.12
C HIS A 232 -3.26 21.15 -42.17
N PRO A 233 -2.85 20.55 -43.31
CA PRO A 233 -2.81 19.10 -43.47
C PRO A 233 -1.86 18.40 -42.51
N GLU A 234 -0.88 19.10 -41.96
CA GLU A 234 0.03 18.61 -40.92
C GLU A 234 -0.69 18.21 -39.62
N CYS A 235 -1.90 18.72 -39.38
CA CYS A 235 -2.72 18.39 -38.20
C CYS A 235 -3.33 16.98 -38.25
N ALA A 236 -3.31 16.32 -39.41
CA ALA A 236 -3.74 14.94 -39.57
C ALA A 236 -2.55 14.01 -39.79
N TYR A 237 -2.70 12.73 -39.44
CA TYR A 237 -1.77 11.71 -39.95
C TYR A 237 -1.95 11.60 -41.46
N ASN A 238 -0.92 11.95 -42.23
CA ASN A 238 -0.92 11.94 -43.69
C ASN A 238 0.32 11.24 -44.25
N LEU A 239 0.35 10.94 -45.54
CA LEU A 239 1.44 10.15 -46.13
C LEU A 239 2.78 10.90 -46.28
N LYS A 240 2.80 12.21 -45.99
CA LYS A 240 4.01 13.04 -45.97
C LYS A 240 4.63 13.11 -44.58
N ASN A 241 3.84 13.42 -43.54
CA ASN A 241 4.31 13.48 -42.16
C ASN A 241 4.40 12.10 -41.49
N SER A 242 3.69 11.11 -42.03
CA SER A 242 3.64 9.72 -41.53
C SER A 242 3.91 8.72 -42.65
N PRO A 243 5.12 8.69 -43.24
CA PRO A 243 5.43 7.83 -44.39
C PRO A 243 5.22 6.34 -44.14
N HIS A 244 5.26 5.88 -42.89
CA HIS A 244 4.97 4.50 -42.49
C HIS A 244 3.55 4.04 -42.85
N LEU A 245 2.64 4.97 -43.11
CA LEU A 245 1.28 4.67 -43.55
C LEU A 245 1.16 4.44 -45.07
N ARG A 246 2.20 4.70 -45.86
CA ARG A 246 2.16 4.51 -47.33
C ARG A 246 1.79 3.09 -47.75
N PRO A 247 2.39 2.02 -47.19
CA PRO A 247 1.97 0.64 -47.51
C PRO A 247 0.50 0.38 -47.16
N ALA A 248 0.02 0.94 -46.05
CA ALA A 248 -1.37 0.79 -45.63
C ALA A 248 -2.34 1.51 -46.58
N TYR A 249 -1.99 2.69 -47.08
CA TYR A 249 -2.77 3.38 -48.10
C TYR A 249 -2.85 2.59 -49.40
N ILE A 250 -1.72 2.04 -49.87
CA ILE A 250 -1.69 1.24 -51.12
C ILE A 250 -2.57 -0.01 -50.96
N LEU A 251 -2.53 -0.67 -49.79
CA LEU A 251 -3.45 -1.75 -49.45
C LEU A 251 -4.92 -1.28 -49.47
N ASP A 252 -5.24 -0.15 -48.84
CA ASP A 252 -6.59 0.39 -48.78
C ASP A 252 -7.17 0.66 -50.17
N ARG A 253 -6.35 1.20 -51.09
CA ARG A 253 -6.72 1.39 -52.50
C ARG A 253 -6.91 0.07 -53.24
N LEU A 254 -6.02 -0.90 -53.03
CA LEU A 254 -6.17 -2.24 -53.61
C LEU A 254 -7.50 -2.90 -53.18
N LEU A 255 -7.88 -2.78 -51.91
CA LEU A 255 -9.15 -3.29 -51.38
C LEU A 255 -10.37 -2.52 -51.93
N TYR A 256 -10.27 -1.20 -52.06
CA TYR A 256 -11.32 -0.37 -52.68
C TYR A 256 -11.58 -0.80 -54.14
N HIS A 257 -10.53 -0.90 -54.95
CA HIS A 257 -10.62 -1.33 -56.35
C HIS A 257 -11.15 -2.77 -56.48
N PHE A 258 -10.76 -3.66 -55.58
CA PHE A 258 -11.32 -5.01 -55.54
C PHE A 258 -12.83 -5.02 -55.24
N GLY A 259 -13.29 -4.18 -54.30
CA GLY A 259 -14.72 -3.98 -54.05
C GLY A 259 -15.48 -3.44 -55.26
N MET A 260 -14.89 -2.47 -55.98
CA MET A 260 -15.45 -1.92 -57.22
C MET A 260 -15.52 -2.97 -58.34
N ASP A 261 -14.49 -3.81 -58.49
CA ASP A 261 -14.48 -4.92 -59.45
C ASP A 261 -15.64 -5.90 -59.21
N ILE A 262 -15.90 -6.26 -57.95
CA ILE A 262 -17.06 -7.09 -57.58
C ILE A 262 -18.38 -6.39 -57.93
N MET A 263 -18.50 -5.12 -57.52
CA MET A 263 -19.69 -4.30 -57.76
C MET A 263 -20.02 -4.18 -59.25
N ASN A 264 -18.99 -3.98 -60.09
CA ASN A 264 -19.10 -3.86 -61.55
C ASN A 264 -19.25 -5.22 -62.26
N GLY A 265 -19.32 -6.33 -61.52
CA GLY A 265 -19.64 -7.66 -62.05
C GLY A 265 -18.46 -8.43 -62.64
N LYS A 266 -17.21 -8.06 -62.34
CA LYS A 266 -16.02 -8.76 -62.84
C LYS A 266 -15.95 -10.24 -62.40
N TYR A 267 -16.48 -10.56 -61.22
CA TYR A 267 -16.46 -11.90 -60.61
C TYR A 267 -17.81 -12.63 -60.68
N LYS A 268 -18.70 -12.23 -61.60
CA LYS A 268 -20.03 -12.84 -61.76
C LYS A 268 -19.98 -14.35 -62.05
N ASN A 269 -18.94 -14.77 -62.76
CA ASN A 269 -18.65 -16.19 -63.04
C ASN A 269 -18.25 -17.01 -61.79
N ARG A 270 -17.87 -16.36 -60.68
CA ARG A 270 -17.55 -17.00 -59.39
C ARG A 270 -18.65 -16.82 -58.35
N ASN A 271 -19.89 -16.59 -58.79
CA ASN A 271 -21.05 -16.35 -57.92
C ASN A 271 -20.90 -15.12 -57.02
N LEU A 272 -20.21 -14.07 -57.49
CA LEU A 272 -20.13 -12.77 -56.82
C LEU A 272 -20.81 -11.69 -57.65
N SER A 273 -21.70 -10.93 -57.02
CA SER A 273 -22.35 -9.76 -57.61
C SER A 273 -22.22 -8.58 -56.65
N LYS A 274 -22.83 -7.44 -56.99
CA LYS A 274 -22.95 -6.32 -56.06
C LYS A 274 -23.68 -6.67 -54.75
N GLU A 275 -24.44 -7.78 -54.69
CA GLU A 275 -25.11 -8.23 -53.47
C GLU A 275 -24.33 -9.34 -52.75
N ILE A 276 -23.88 -9.06 -51.53
CA ILE A 276 -23.14 -9.97 -50.65
C ILE A 276 -24.02 -10.28 -49.42
N ASN A 277 -24.49 -11.52 -49.31
CA ASN A 277 -25.50 -11.87 -48.32
C ASN A 277 -25.38 -13.31 -47.76
N SER A 278 -24.31 -14.04 -48.08
CA SER A 278 -24.11 -15.43 -47.67
C SER A 278 -22.68 -15.73 -47.23
N VAL A 279 -22.53 -16.75 -46.38
CA VAL A 279 -21.21 -17.28 -45.96
C VAL A 279 -20.42 -17.82 -47.15
N GLU A 280 -21.09 -18.31 -48.19
CA GLU A 280 -20.43 -18.74 -49.42
C GLU A 280 -19.79 -17.57 -50.17
N HIS A 281 -20.49 -16.43 -50.30
CA HIS A 281 -19.90 -15.23 -50.90
C HIS A 281 -18.66 -14.77 -50.13
N LEU A 282 -18.72 -14.80 -48.79
CA LEU A 282 -17.58 -14.47 -47.94
C LEU A 282 -16.39 -15.41 -48.21
N ARG A 283 -16.62 -16.74 -48.26
CA ARG A 283 -15.54 -17.70 -48.56
C ARG A 283 -14.92 -17.45 -49.94
N THR A 284 -15.73 -17.20 -50.96
CA THR A 284 -15.23 -16.89 -52.31
C THR A 284 -14.43 -15.59 -52.33
N ILE A 285 -14.91 -14.55 -51.64
CA ILE A 285 -14.18 -13.28 -51.50
C ILE A 285 -12.81 -13.50 -50.84
N LEU A 286 -12.76 -14.27 -49.75
CA LEU A 286 -11.52 -14.55 -49.02
C LEU A 286 -10.54 -15.40 -49.83
N ASP A 287 -11.04 -16.35 -50.63
CA ASP A 287 -10.22 -17.15 -51.55
C ASP A 287 -9.56 -16.28 -52.63
N ILE A 288 -10.34 -15.41 -53.28
CA ILE A 288 -9.84 -14.44 -54.27
C ILE A 288 -8.83 -13.49 -53.62
N LEU A 289 -9.15 -12.97 -52.43
CA LEU A 289 -8.27 -12.09 -51.67
C LEU A 289 -6.91 -12.75 -51.41
N ARG A 290 -6.92 -13.98 -50.88
CA ARG A 290 -5.70 -14.72 -50.50
C ARG A 290 -4.84 -15.07 -51.72
N ASN A 291 -5.45 -15.59 -52.78
CA ASN A 291 -4.71 -16.25 -53.87
C ASN A 291 -4.45 -15.35 -55.07
N GLU A 292 -5.28 -14.33 -55.31
CA GLU A 292 -5.20 -13.51 -56.54
C GLU A 292 -4.92 -12.04 -56.26
N ILE A 293 -5.48 -11.46 -55.20
CA ILE A 293 -5.46 -10.01 -54.98
C ILE A 293 -4.31 -9.55 -54.07
N LEU A 294 -4.23 -10.07 -52.84
CA LEU A 294 -3.19 -9.68 -51.88
C LEU A 294 -1.75 -9.96 -52.36
N PRO A 295 -1.45 -11.08 -53.06
CA PRO A 295 -0.10 -11.31 -53.58
C PRO A 295 0.39 -10.22 -54.54
N GLN A 296 -0.51 -9.53 -55.24
CA GLN A 296 -0.13 -8.43 -56.15
C GLN A 296 0.46 -7.22 -55.41
N LEU A 297 0.15 -7.05 -54.12
CA LEU A 297 0.67 -5.95 -53.31
C LEU A 297 2.18 -6.09 -53.07
N ARG A 298 2.71 -7.32 -53.02
CA ARG A 298 4.08 -7.66 -52.65
C ARG A 298 4.52 -6.93 -51.38
N VAL A 299 3.77 -7.11 -50.30
CA VAL A 299 3.90 -6.31 -49.07
C VAL A 299 5.29 -6.43 -48.43
N HIS A 300 5.93 -7.60 -48.56
CA HIS A 300 7.27 -7.87 -48.05
C HIS A 300 8.33 -6.91 -48.64
N GLU A 301 8.15 -6.44 -49.87
CA GLU A 301 9.10 -5.50 -50.49
C GLU A 301 9.20 -4.20 -49.69
N PHE A 302 8.16 -3.77 -48.96
CA PHE A 302 8.23 -2.57 -48.10
C PHE A 302 9.10 -2.76 -46.85
N PHE A 303 9.42 -4.00 -46.49
CA PHE A 303 10.22 -4.36 -45.31
C PHE A 303 11.61 -4.89 -45.69
N GLN A 304 11.89 -5.02 -46.99
CA GLN A 304 13.16 -5.53 -47.49
C GLN A 304 14.18 -4.43 -47.71
N VAL A 305 15.46 -4.81 -47.60
CA VAL A 305 16.62 -4.01 -48.00
C VAL A 305 16.96 -4.27 -49.47
N ASP A 306 17.41 -3.25 -50.18
CA ASP A 306 18.04 -3.40 -51.49
C ASP A 306 19.46 -3.95 -51.31
N ILE A 307 19.61 -5.27 -51.52
CA ILE A 307 20.88 -5.98 -51.27
C ILE A 307 21.99 -5.39 -52.12
N GLU A 308 21.74 -5.18 -53.41
CA GLU A 308 22.77 -4.77 -54.37
C GLU A 308 23.29 -3.36 -54.01
N LYS A 309 22.37 -2.46 -53.67
CA LYS A 309 22.70 -1.11 -53.21
C LYS A 309 23.45 -1.10 -51.88
N MET A 310 22.98 -1.85 -50.88
CA MET A 310 23.61 -1.88 -49.55
C MET A 310 25.02 -2.50 -49.63
N VAL A 311 25.20 -3.56 -50.41
CA VAL A 311 26.52 -4.18 -50.63
C VAL A 311 27.47 -3.21 -51.31
N THR A 312 27.01 -2.49 -52.35
CA THR A 312 27.82 -1.46 -53.04
C THR A 312 28.24 -0.32 -52.10
N GLU A 313 27.37 0.05 -51.15
CA GLU A 313 27.70 1.07 -50.16
C GLU A 313 28.70 0.55 -49.11
N PHE A 314 28.55 -0.71 -48.70
CA PHE A 314 29.45 -1.37 -47.77
C PHE A 314 30.84 -1.66 -48.36
N GLU A 315 30.92 -1.93 -49.66
CA GLU A 315 32.18 -2.13 -50.40
C GLU A 315 33.18 -0.99 -50.16
N LYS A 316 32.70 0.26 -50.07
CA LYS A 316 33.54 1.43 -49.77
C LYS A 316 34.22 1.35 -48.40
N TYR A 317 33.52 0.85 -47.39
CA TYR A 317 34.09 0.65 -46.05
C TYR A 317 35.11 -0.48 -46.05
N VAL A 318 34.82 -1.54 -46.80
CA VAL A 318 35.68 -2.71 -46.92
C VAL A 318 36.98 -2.36 -47.67
N GLU A 319 36.95 -1.48 -48.67
CA GLU A 319 38.13 -0.97 -49.39
C GLU A 319 39.10 -0.15 -48.51
N GLU A 320 38.61 0.48 -47.42
CA GLU A 320 39.43 1.27 -46.49
C GLU A 320 40.25 0.41 -45.51
N GLY A 321 40.04 -0.91 -45.50
CA GLY A 321 40.67 -1.87 -44.60
C GLY A 321 39.73 -2.36 -43.49
N ALA A 322 40.19 -3.31 -42.68
CA ALA A 322 39.38 -3.89 -41.60
C ALA A 322 39.01 -2.85 -40.52
N SER A 323 37.81 -2.96 -39.96
CA SER A 323 37.35 -2.11 -38.87
C SER A 323 38.27 -2.24 -37.65
N PRO A 324 38.70 -1.12 -37.03
CA PRO A 324 39.49 -1.15 -35.79
C PRO A 324 38.69 -1.63 -34.58
N GLU A 325 37.35 -1.60 -34.67
CA GLU A 325 36.43 -2.08 -33.64
C GLU A 325 35.56 -3.20 -34.21
N VAL A 326 35.68 -4.39 -33.66
CA VAL A 326 34.94 -5.58 -34.09
C VAL A 326 33.88 -5.94 -33.05
N ARG A 327 32.65 -6.23 -33.50
CA ARG A 327 31.53 -6.61 -32.63
C ARG A 327 30.79 -7.85 -33.14
N ASP A 328 30.45 -8.75 -32.23
CA ASP A 328 29.67 -9.97 -32.50
C ASP A 328 28.21 -9.77 -32.08
N GLU A 329 27.45 -9.04 -32.89
CA GLU A 329 26.02 -8.78 -32.67
C GLU A 329 25.24 -8.86 -33.98
N MET A 330 23.92 -9.01 -33.86
CA MET A 330 23.01 -9.13 -35.00
C MET A 330 22.64 -7.73 -35.52
N LEU A 331 23.01 -7.45 -36.77
CA LEU A 331 22.61 -6.21 -37.43
C LEU A 331 21.11 -6.24 -37.77
N GLU A 332 20.35 -5.28 -37.25
CA GLU A 332 18.93 -5.13 -37.58
C GLU A 332 18.72 -4.13 -38.73
N SER A 333 17.68 -4.37 -39.55
CA SER A 333 17.21 -3.42 -40.55
C SER A 333 16.23 -2.43 -39.93
N LYS A 334 16.36 -1.15 -40.28
CA LYS A 334 15.43 -0.08 -39.92
C LYS A 334 14.71 0.46 -41.16
N PRO A 335 13.46 0.94 -41.02
CA PRO A 335 12.76 1.55 -42.14
C PRO A 335 13.49 2.79 -42.64
N GLY A 336 13.59 2.93 -43.96
CA GLY A 336 14.03 4.18 -44.58
C GLY A 336 12.98 5.28 -44.48
N LEU A 337 13.40 6.54 -44.64
CA LEU A 337 12.56 7.73 -44.53
C LEU A 337 11.28 7.68 -45.38
N ASN A 338 11.33 7.04 -46.55
CA ASN A 338 10.24 7.09 -47.53
C ASN A 338 9.31 5.87 -47.54
N TRP A 339 9.62 4.79 -46.83
CA TRP A 339 8.79 3.57 -46.85
C TRP A 339 8.40 3.11 -48.26
N ASN A 340 9.38 3.17 -49.17
CA ASN A 340 9.29 2.63 -50.51
C ASN A 340 9.66 1.14 -50.51
N ARG A 341 9.32 0.44 -51.60
CA ARG A 341 9.77 -0.94 -51.85
C ARG A 341 11.30 -0.98 -51.83
N PHE A 342 11.86 -2.00 -51.20
CA PHE A 342 13.28 -2.18 -50.91
C PHE A 342 13.91 -1.00 -50.16
N GLY A 343 13.10 -0.28 -49.38
CA GLY A 343 13.46 0.97 -48.72
C GLY A 343 13.98 0.81 -47.30
N PHE A 344 13.99 -0.40 -46.73
CA PHE A 344 14.68 -0.62 -45.46
C PHE A 344 16.18 -0.48 -45.65
N ILE A 345 16.86 -0.05 -44.61
CA ILE A 345 18.31 0.19 -44.59
C ILE A 345 18.91 -0.45 -43.36
N VAL A 346 20.22 -0.63 -43.39
CA VAL A 346 21.00 -1.00 -42.20
C VAL A 346 21.94 0.15 -41.82
N ASP A 347 22.40 0.15 -40.58
CA ASP A 347 23.40 1.13 -40.14
C ASP A 347 24.79 0.73 -40.66
N MET A 348 25.34 1.49 -41.61
CA MET A 348 26.61 1.14 -42.25
C MET A 348 27.79 1.18 -41.29
N ASN A 349 27.79 2.07 -40.29
CA ASN A 349 28.85 2.10 -39.29
C ASN A 349 28.79 0.86 -38.40
N HIS A 350 27.58 0.44 -38.02
CA HIS A 350 27.39 -0.78 -37.24
C HIS A 350 27.72 -2.03 -38.07
N ALA A 351 27.34 -2.05 -39.35
CA ALA A 351 27.73 -3.10 -40.30
C ALA A 351 29.24 -3.21 -40.44
N ASN A 352 29.96 -2.07 -40.49
CA ASN A 352 31.42 -2.03 -40.56
C ASN A 352 32.05 -2.74 -39.35
N MET A 353 31.55 -2.46 -38.15
CA MET A 353 32.02 -3.11 -36.92
C MET A 353 31.73 -4.62 -36.87
N ILE A 354 30.66 -5.07 -37.54
CA ILE A 354 30.24 -6.47 -37.50
C ILE A 354 30.92 -7.29 -38.61
N PHE A 355 30.89 -6.84 -39.86
CA PHE A 355 31.26 -7.65 -41.02
C PHE A 355 32.64 -7.32 -41.62
N ASN A 356 33.15 -6.09 -41.47
CA ASN A 356 34.44 -5.68 -42.03
C ASN A 356 35.59 -5.99 -41.04
N ARG A 357 36.03 -7.24 -40.98
CA ARG A 357 37.00 -7.74 -39.99
C ARG A 357 38.20 -8.41 -40.67
N GLU A 358 39.31 -8.53 -39.94
CA GLU A 358 40.41 -9.40 -40.36
C GLU A 358 39.95 -10.86 -40.39
N ARG A 359 40.44 -11.61 -41.38
CA ARG A 359 39.99 -12.97 -41.66
C ARG A 359 41.17 -13.89 -41.83
N ASN A 360 41.34 -14.82 -40.89
CA ASN A 360 42.40 -15.83 -40.92
C ASN A 360 42.26 -16.82 -42.09
N ASP A 361 41.05 -16.91 -42.66
CA ASP A 361 40.75 -17.76 -43.80
C ASP A 361 40.95 -17.03 -45.14
N ALA A 362 41.35 -15.75 -45.17
CA ALA A 362 41.62 -15.01 -46.39
C ALA A 362 43.06 -15.19 -46.88
N CYS A 363 43.24 -15.42 -48.18
CA CYS A 363 44.55 -15.63 -48.82
C CYS A 363 45.34 -14.33 -49.02
N ASP A 364 44.62 -13.24 -49.28
CA ASP A 364 45.13 -11.89 -49.50
C ASP A 364 44.03 -10.85 -49.17
N GLU A 365 44.33 -9.57 -49.32
CA GLU A 365 43.39 -8.49 -49.03
C GLU A 365 42.16 -8.51 -49.94
N LYS A 366 42.28 -8.93 -51.21
CA LYS A 366 41.11 -9.05 -52.10
C LYS A 366 40.18 -10.18 -51.66
N ASP A 367 40.75 -11.31 -51.25
CA ASP A 367 39.97 -12.44 -50.71
C ASP A 367 39.30 -12.06 -49.38
N ARG A 368 39.94 -11.27 -48.52
CA ARG A 368 39.33 -10.72 -47.29
C ARG A 368 38.12 -9.85 -47.65
N GLN A 369 38.30 -8.88 -48.56
CA GLN A 369 37.24 -7.97 -48.98
C GLN A 369 36.05 -8.75 -49.55
N TRP A 370 36.30 -9.71 -50.44
CA TRP A 370 35.27 -10.57 -51.02
C TRP A 370 34.49 -11.35 -49.95
N LYS A 371 35.17 -11.98 -48.98
CA LYS A 371 34.53 -12.72 -47.89
C LYS A 371 33.73 -11.84 -46.92
N CYS A 372 34.21 -10.63 -46.65
CA CYS A 372 33.48 -9.64 -45.85
C CYS A 372 32.19 -9.21 -46.56
N LEU A 373 32.26 -8.96 -47.88
CA LEU A 373 31.09 -8.64 -48.70
C LEU A 373 30.11 -9.80 -48.80
N GLU A 374 30.61 -11.03 -48.99
CA GLU A 374 29.77 -12.25 -49.03
C GLU A 374 29.02 -12.45 -47.72
N ALA A 375 29.71 -12.33 -46.57
CA ALA A 375 29.09 -12.47 -45.25
C ALA A 375 28.02 -11.39 -45.01
N PHE A 376 28.31 -10.13 -45.37
CA PHE A 376 27.33 -9.06 -45.27
C PHE A 376 26.13 -9.29 -46.20
N GLN A 377 26.37 -9.70 -47.45
CA GLN A 377 25.33 -10.01 -48.42
C GLN A 377 24.43 -11.15 -47.94
N ALA A 378 25.00 -12.22 -47.38
CA ALA A 378 24.24 -13.33 -46.79
C ALA A 378 23.37 -12.87 -45.61
N HIS A 379 23.88 -11.95 -44.77
CA HIS A 379 23.11 -11.37 -43.68
C HIS A 379 21.94 -10.51 -44.18
N LEU A 380 22.14 -9.72 -45.24
CA LEU A 380 21.06 -8.96 -45.87
C LEU A 380 20.00 -9.87 -46.50
N GLN A 381 20.39 -11.01 -47.09
CA GLN A 381 19.46 -12.04 -47.57
C GLN A 381 18.63 -12.60 -46.41
N PHE A 382 19.26 -12.92 -45.27
CA PHE A 382 18.56 -13.34 -44.06
C PHE A 382 17.55 -12.29 -43.56
N LEU A 383 17.92 -11.00 -43.55
CA LEU A 383 16.99 -9.92 -43.20
C LEU A 383 15.81 -9.86 -44.18
N ASN A 384 16.05 -10.06 -45.47
CA ASN A 384 14.99 -10.12 -46.49
C ASN A 384 14.09 -11.36 -46.36
N GLU A 385 14.60 -12.49 -45.86
CA GLU A 385 13.78 -13.66 -45.50
C GLU A 385 12.93 -13.39 -44.25
N LYS A 386 13.47 -12.69 -43.25
CA LYS A 386 12.70 -12.23 -42.08
C LYS A 386 11.56 -11.31 -42.52
N ALA A 387 11.83 -10.38 -43.43
CA ALA A 387 10.82 -9.50 -44.03
C ALA A 387 9.72 -10.27 -44.81
N LEU A 388 10.07 -11.36 -45.50
CA LEU A 388 9.09 -12.25 -46.14
C LEU A 388 8.15 -12.89 -45.13
N LYS A 389 8.66 -13.35 -43.98
CA LYS A 389 7.85 -13.89 -42.88
C LYS A 389 6.91 -12.82 -42.30
N THR A 390 7.43 -11.62 -42.02
CA THR A 390 6.62 -10.48 -41.57
C THR A 390 5.52 -10.15 -42.58
N GLY A 391 5.82 -10.16 -43.88
CA GLY A 391 4.82 -9.95 -44.92
C GLY A 391 3.72 -11.03 -44.93
N ALA A 392 4.07 -12.30 -44.69
CA ALA A 392 3.11 -13.39 -44.60
C ALA A 392 2.18 -13.25 -43.38
N GLU A 393 2.72 -12.85 -42.23
CA GLU A 393 1.93 -12.55 -41.02
C GLU A 393 0.96 -11.38 -41.25
N ILE A 394 1.42 -10.31 -41.90
CA ILE A 394 0.58 -9.17 -42.27
C ILE A 394 -0.57 -9.62 -43.19
N TYR A 395 -0.31 -10.47 -44.18
CA TYR A 395 -1.36 -10.97 -45.06
C TYR A 395 -2.43 -11.76 -44.32
N GLU A 396 -2.05 -12.64 -43.37
CA GLU A 396 -3.04 -13.39 -42.59
C GLU A 396 -3.88 -12.45 -41.73
N ASN A 397 -3.27 -11.44 -41.10
CA ASN A 397 -3.99 -10.43 -40.32
C ASN A 397 -5.00 -9.64 -41.16
N ILE A 398 -4.60 -9.20 -42.36
CA ILE A 398 -5.49 -8.49 -43.29
C ILE A 398 -6.69 -9.39 -43.65
N LEU A 399 -6.46 -10.67 -43.95
CA LEU A 399 -7.53 -11.61 -44.29
C LEU A 399 -8.53 -11.78 -43.15
N GLN A 400 -8.05 -11.95 -41.91
CA GLN A 400 -8.90 -12.10 -40.74
C GLN A 400 -9.72 -10.82 -40.47
N ALA A 401 -9.09 -9.65 -40.55
CA ALA A 401 -9.75 -8.37 -40.38
C ALA A 401 -10.83 -8.11 -41.44
N CYS A 402 -10.52 -8.36 -42.72
CA CYS A 402 -11.48 -8.28 -43.81
C CYS A 402 -12.63 -9.27 -43.63
N ALA A 403 -12.33 -10.51 -43.20
CA ALA A 403 -13.35 -11.53 -42.93
C ALA A 403 -14.34 -11.08 -41.85
N GLY A 404 -13.82 -10.61 -40.71
CA GLY A 404 -14.63 -10.11 -39.61
C GLY A 404 -15.50 -8.92 -40.03
N HIS A 405 -14.91 -7.95 -40.72
CA HIS A 405 -15.64 -6.75 -41.18
C HIS A 405 -16.74 -7.09 -42.19
N ILE A 406 -16.44 -7.88 -43.22
CA ILE A 406 -17.43 -8.26 -44.25
C ILE A 406 -18.55 -9.09 -43.61
N SER A 407 -18.20 -10.04 -42.74
CA SER A 407 -19.19 -10.84 -42.01
C SER A 407 -20.14 -9.94 -41.23
N TYR A 408 -19.60 -9.04 -40.40
CA TYR A 408 -20.41 -8.13 -39.58
C TYR A 408 -21.29 -7.21 -40.42
N GLU A 409 -20.74 -6.47 -41.39
CA GLU A 409 -21.51 -5.48 -42.15
C GLU A 409 -22.62 -6.09 -43.04
N ARG A 410 -22.45 -7.33 -43.53
CA ARG A 410 -23.29 -7.90 -44.60
C ARG A 410 -24.07 -9.15 -44.25
N ILE A 411 -23.52 -10.01 -43.40
CA ILE A 411 -24.03 -11.38 -43.20
C ILE A 411 -24.58 -11.58 -41.79
N ASP A 412 -23.85 -11.11 -40.77
CA ASP A 412 -24.17 -11.32 -39.37
C ASP A 412 -25.57 -10.79 -39.02
N GLN A 413 -26.26 -11.49 -38.12
CA GLN A 413 -27.58 -11.07 -37.67
C GLN A 413 -27.54 -9.79 -36.82
N SER A 414 -26.46 -9.58 -36.07
CA SER A 414 -26.24 -8.43 -35.19
C SER A 414 -25.66 -7.21 -35.90
N GLY A 415 -25.21 -7.35 -37.14
CA GLY A 415 -24.70 -6.23 -37.93
C GLY A 415 -25.77 -5.55 -38.81
N PRO A 416 -25.40 -4.49 -39.54
CA PRO A 416 -26.34 -3.65 -40.28
C PRO A 416 -26.95 -4.29 -41.55
N LYS A 417 -26.47 -5.47 -41.97
CA LYS A 417 -26.96 -6.21 -43.15
C LYS A 417 -27.03 -5.38 -44.43
N ARG A 418 -26.01 -4.55 -44.67
CA ARG A 418 -25.85 -3.75 -45.89
C ARG A 418 -25.40 -4.65 -47.05
N ARG A 419 -26.34 -5.45 -47.57
CA ARG A 419 -26.05 -6.51 -48.57
C ARG A 419 -25.49 -5.97 -49.87
N GLU A 420 -25.98 -4.82 -50.33
CA GLU A 420 -25.58 -4.23 -51.61
C GLU A 420 -24.32 -3.37 -51.45
N LEU A 421 -23.33 -3.59 -52.31
CA LEU A 421 -22.15 -2.76 -52.45
C LEU A 421 -22.50 -1.47 -53.19
N THR A 422 -22.07 -0.34 -52.64
CA THR A 422 -22.16 0.99 -53.27
C THR A 422 -20.82 1.72 -53.15
N GLU A 423 -20.67 2.86 -53.83
CA GLU A 423 -19.47 3.70 -53.66
C GLU A 423 -19.30 4.21 -52.22
N ILE A 424 -20.41 4.43 -51.51
CA ILE A 424 -20.41 4.86 -50.11
C ILE A 424 -20.14 3.67 -49.19
N PHE A 425 -20.81 2.54 -49.42
CA PHE A 425 -20.70 1.31 -48.64
C PHE A 425 -19.92 0.25 -49.43
N GLY A 426 -18.64 0.52 -49.64
CA GLY A 426 -17.71 -0.39 -50.31
C GLY A 426 -17.46 -1.68 -49.52
N LEU A 427 -16.82 -2.67 -50.16
CA LEU A 427 -16.59 -4.02 -49.60
C LEU A 427 -16.03 -4.00 -48.17
N VAL A 428 -15.11 -3.08 -47.92
CA VAL A 428 -14.59 -2.79 -46.58
C VAL A 428 -14.47 -1.28 -46.39
N THR A 429 -14.52 -0.81 -45.14
CA THR A 429 -14.30 0.62 -44.82
C THR A 429 -12.93 1.09 -45.31
N GLN A 430 -12.88 2.23 -45.98
CA GLN A 430 -11.63 2.91 -46.36
C GLN A 430 -10.99 3.54 -45.12
N TYR A 431 -9.69 3.28 -44.92
CA TYR A 431 -8.92 3.83 -43.81
C TYR A 431 -8.30 5.19 -44.12
N PHE A 432 -8.32 5.62 -45.37
CA PHE A 432 -7.77 6.89 -45.80
C PHE A 432 -8.79 7.71 -46.59
N VAL A 433 -8.75 9.02 -46.37
CA VAL A 433 -9.51 9.99 -47.17
C VAL A 433 -8.56 10.70 -48.12
N GLN A 434 -8.85 10.61 -49.41
CA GLN A 434 -8.23 11.44 -50.44
C GLN A 434 -9.25 12.49 -50.94
N PRO A 435 -8.88 13.77 -51.04
CA PRO A 435 -9.78 14.82 -51.52
C PRO A 435 -9.87 14.91 -53.05
N PHE A 436 -9.25 13.98 -53.78
CA PHE A 436 -9.25 13.91 -55.23
C PHE A 436 -9.85 12.59 -55.75
N PRO A 437 -10.39 12.57 -56.99
CA PRO A 437 -11.04 11.40 -57.56
C PRO A 437 -10.11 10.17 -57.66
N SER A 438 -10.71 8.98 -57.53
CA SER A 438 -10.03 7.71 -57.80
C SER A 438 -9.60 7.61 -59.27
N LEU A 439 -8.44 7.00 -59.54
CA LEU A 439 -8.00 6.65 -60.89
C LEU A 439 -8.59 5.28 -61.31
N SER A 440 -8.25 4.79 -62.51
CA SER A 440 -8.73 3.51 -63.04
C SER A 440 -8.09 2.27 -62.39
N SER A 441 -6.99 2.41 -61.65
CA SER A 441 -6.29 1.31 -61.00
C SER A 441 -5.56 1.77 -59.73
N TRP A 442 -5.56 0.93 -58.70
CA TRP A 442 -4.78 1.16 -57.47
C TRP A 442 -3.27 1.30 -57.75
N LYS A 443 -2.75 0.67 -58.82
CA LYS A 443 -1.33 0.78 -59.20
C LYS A 443 -0.95 2.18 -59.66
N ASP A 444 -1.87 2.90 -60.29
CA ASP A 444 -1.65 4.29 -60.64
C ASP A 444 -1.78 5.21 -59.43
N GLU A 445 -2.64 4.84 -58.47
CA GLU A 445 -2.81 5.57 -57.21
C GLU A 445 -1.66 5.36 -56.23
N GLU A 446 -0.87 4.28 -56.34
CA GLU A 446 0.38 4.10 -55.57
C GLU A 446 1.32 5.30 -55.74
N LYS A 447 1.33 5.95 -56.90
CA LYS A 447 2.11 7.18 -57.17
C LYS A 447 1.72 8.34 -56.26
N PHE A 448 0.46 8.40 -55.82
CA PHE A 448 -0.02 9.44 -54.91
C PHE A 448 0.64 9.35 -53.52
N ALA A 449 1.03 8.14 -53.09
CA ALA A 449 1.69 7.93 -51.81
C ALA A 449 3.10 8.56 -51.75
N TYR A 450 3.72 8.78 -52.91
CA TYR A 450 5.11 9.26 -53.04
C TYR A 450 5.23 10.65 -53.67
N ASN A 451 4.13 11.24 -54.14
CA ASN A 451 4.09 12.64 -54.56
C ASN A 451 3.70 13.53 -53.37
N ASN A 452 4.56 14.48 -53.00
CA ASN A 452 4.39 15.31 -51.81
C ASN A 452 3.05 16.07 -51.77
N GLU A 453 2.57 16.57 -52.91
CA GLU A 453 1.35 17.40 -52.99
C GLU A 453 0.08 16.56 -52.77
N THR A 454 0.08 15.30 -53.21
CA THR A 454 -1.01 14.37 -52.94
C THR A 454 -0.86 13.71 -51.58
N ALA A 455 0.35 13.31 -51.21
CA ALA A 455 0.65 12.60 -49.97
C ALA A 455 0.29 13.41 -48.73
N GLU A 456 0.48 14.74 -48.73
CA GLU A 456 0.09 15.60 -47.62
C GLU A 456 -1.43 15.72 -47.45
N LYS A 457 -2.21 15.51 -48.53
CA LYS A 457 -3.67 15.63 -48.53
C LYS A 457 -4.38 14.29 -48.30
N ILE A 458 -3.68 13.17 -48.36
CA ILE A 458 -4.22 11.84 -48.04
C ILE A 458 -4.12 11.64 -46.53
N MET A 459 -5.26 11.62 -45.84
CA MET A 459 -5.34 11.62 -44.38
C MET A 459 -5.89 10.31 -43.85
N ALA A 460 -5.34 9.81 -42.75
CA ALA A 460 -5.77 8.59 -42.09
C ALA A 460 -7.02 8.82 -41.21
N CYS A 461 -7.97 7.91 -41.30
CA CYS A 461 -9.17 7.90 -40.46
C CYS A 461 -8.85 7.43 -39.03
N ASN A 462 -9.62 7.91 -38.05
CA ASN A 462 -9.55 7.45 -36.67
C ASN A 462 -10.42 6.21 -36.45
N GLY A 463 -10.32 5.62 -35.26
CA GLY A 463 -11.13 4.51 -34.81
C GLY A 463 -10.71 4.08 -33.41
N TRP A 464 -10.95 2.82 -33.09
CA TRP A 464 -10.41 2.17 -31.91
C TRP A 464 -9.85 0.79 -32.26
N VAL A 465 -8.94 0.29 -31.43
CA VAL A 465 -8.27 -0.99 -31.62
C VAL A 465 -8.63 -1.89 -30.44
N MET A 466 -9.11 -3.09 -30.74
CA MET A 466 -9.49 -4.05 -29.71
C MET A 466 -8.24 -4.59 -29.02
N ASN A 467 -8.23 -4.55 -27.68
CA ASN A 467 -7.14 -5.04 -26.82
C ASN A 467 -5.77 -4.36 -27.01
N ASP A 468 -5.73 -3.13 -27.54
CA ASP A 468 -4.48 -2.40 -27.70
C ASP A 468 -4.01 -1.76 -26.39
N ASN A 469 -2.70 -1.50 -26.29
CA ASN A 469 -2.15 -0.78 -25.15
C ASN A 469 -2.51 0.71 -25.25
N PRO A 470 -3.38 1.26 -24.38
CA PRO A 470 -3.84 2.64 -24.47
C PRO A 470 -2.75 3.67 -24.18
N LEU A 471 -1.61 3.25 -23.62
CA LEU A 471 -0.45 4.12 -23.44
C LEU A 471 0.35 4.29 -24.73
N SER A 472 0.11 3.46 -25.75
CA SER A 472 0.76 3.52 -27.05
C SER A 472 -0.16 4.18 -28.08
N ASN A 473 0.40 5.04 -28.92
CA ASN A 473 -0.35 5.64 -30.01
C ASN A 473 -0.36 4.71 -31.24
N PHE A 474 -1.50 4.07 -31.51
CA PHE A 474 -1.64 3.12 -32.61
C PHE A 474 -1.41 3.70 -34.02
N ALA A 475 -1.45 5.03 -34.19
CA ALA A 475 -1.18 5.68 -35.46
C ALA A 475 0.32 5.93 -35.71
N HIS A 476 1.16 5.76 -34.69
CA HIS A 476 2.59 6.02 -34.75
C HIS A 476 3.39 4.70 -34.87
N TYR A 477 4.48 4.70 -35.65
CA TYR A 477 5.41 3.57 -35.70
C TYR A 477 6.04 3.33 -34.31
N PRO A 478 6.17 2.09 -33.80
CA PRO A 478 6.18 0.81 -34.52
C PRO A 478 4.82 0.14 -34.78
N SER A 479 3.69 0.76 -34.40
CA SER A 479 2.37 0.19 -34.68
C SER A 479 2.14 -0.03 -36.19
N GLN A 480 1.56 -1.17 -36.52
CA GLN A 480 1.16 -1.56 -37.88
C GLN A 480 -0.36 -1.73 -38.00
N VAL A 481 -1.14 -1.15 -37.09
CA VAL A 481 -2.61 -1.29 -37.02
C VAL A 481 -3.30 -0.95 -38.34
N TYR A 482 -2.88 0.13 -39.01
CA TYR A 482 -3.45 0.53 -40.31
C TYR A 482 -3.14 -0.48 -41.42
N LEU A 483 -1.92 -1.03 -41.45
CA LEU A 483 -1.50 -2.01 -42.46
C LEU A 483 -2.13 -3.38 -42.22
N MET A 484 -2.21 -3.81 -40.96
CA MET A 484 -2.83 -5.08 -40.56
C MET A 484 -4.36 -5.04 -40.56
N ARG A 485 -4.96 -3.85 -40.75
CA ARG A 485 -6.41 -3.63 -40.77
C ARG A 485 -7.10 -3.95 -39.43
N HIS A 486 -6.40 -3.77 -38.31
CA HIS A 486 -6.95 -4.02 -36.96
C HIS A 486 -7.83 -2.88 -36.42
N LEU A 487 -7.87 -1.73 -37.11
CA LEU A 487 -8.65 -0.57 -36.68
C LEU A 487 -10.15 -0.78 -36.95
N VAL A 488 -10.98 -0.65 -35.93
CA VAL A 488 -12.42 -0.46 -36.12
C VAL A 488 -12.62 1.00 -36.55
N CYS A 489 -12.52 1.22 -37.86
CA CYS A 489 -12.36 2.54 -38.46
C CYS A 489 -13.69 3.32 -38.56
N TRP A 490 -13.63 4.60 -38.18
CA TRP A 490 -14.68 5.59 -38.39
C TRP A 490 -14.36 6.40 -39.66
N GLY A 491 -14.90 5.96 -40.80
CA GLY A 491 -14.57 6.52 -42.13
C GLY A 491 -14.99 7.98 -42.37
N ASP A 492 -15.65 8.60 -41.40
CA ASP A 492 -16.04 10.01 -41.36
C ASP A 492 -15.12 10.88 -40.48
N CYS A 493 -14.25 10.27 -39.67
CA CYS A 493 -13.39 10.94 -38.71
C CYS A 493 -11.91 10.81 -39.09
N ILE A 494 -11.19 11.92 -39.21
CA ILE A 494 -9.74 11.99 -39.45
C ILE A 494 -8.99 12.01 -38.13
N LYS A 495 -7.95 11.18 -37.99
CA LYS A 495 -7.10 11.12 -36.80
C LYS A 495 -6.22 12.38 -36.71
N LEU A 496 -6.29 13.07 -35.57
CA LEU A 496 -5.44 14.23 -35.30
C LEU A 496 -4.03 13.84 -34.87
N ASN A 497 -3.03 14.52 -35.43
CA ASN A 497 -1.60 14.33 -35.20
C ASN A 497 -1.01 15.50 -34.38
N TYR A 498 -0.91 15.31 -33.06
CA TYR A 498 -0.34 16.29 -32.15
C TYR A 498 1.20 16.28 -32.11
N GLY A 499 1.84 15.14 -32.42
CA GLY A 499 3.23 14.90 -32.04
C GLY A 499 3.42 14.71 -30.53
N GLU A 500 4.65 14.86 -30.07
CA GLU A 500 5.06 14.67 -28.66
C GLU A 500 4.92 15.95 -27.85
N LYS A 501 5.00 17.11 -28.51
CA LYS A 501 4.96 18.43 -27.87
C LYS A 501 4.28 19.50 -28.75
N PRO A 502 3.86 20.64 -28.17
CA PRO A 502 3.20 21.71 -28.92
C PRO A 502 3.93 22.18 -30.18
N GLU A 503 5.27 22.14 -30.17
CA GLU A 503 6.09 22.59 -31.30
C GLU A 503 6.00 21.69 -32.53
N ASP A 504 5.55 20.43 -32.38
CA ASP A 504 5.46 19.47 -33.48
C ASP A 504 4.25 19.76 -34.38
N CYS A 505 3.16 20.33 -33.83
CA CYS A 505 1.98 20.77 -34.58
C CYS A 505 1.31 22.00 -33.96
N PRO A 506 1.94 23.19 -33.99
CA PRO A 506 1.53 24.34 -33.19
C PRO A 506 0.08 24.78 -33.38
N TYR A 507 -0.43 24.73 -34.61
CA TYR A 507 -1.80 25.11 -34.93
C TYR A 507 -2.82 24.22 -34.23
N LEU A 508 -2.64 22.88 -34.29
CA LEU A 508 -3.56 21.93 -33.67
C LEU A 508 -3.60 22.10 -32.14
N TRP A 509 -2.43 22.25 -31.51
CA TRP A 509 -2.34 22.45 -30.07
C TRP A 509 -3.03 23.73 -29.62
N ASP A 510 -2.82 24.85 -30.33
CA ASP A 510 -3.47 26.12 -30.04
C ASP A 510 -4.99 26.06 -30.25
N LEU A 511 -5.46 25.46 -31.35
CA LEU A 511 -6.87 25.26 -31.65
C LEU A 511 -7.56 24.45 -30.54
N MET A 512 -6.97 23.32 -30.16
CA MET A 512 -7.55 22.40 -29.16
C MET A 512 -7.46 22.96 -27.74
N LYS A 513 -6.41 23.74 -27.43
CA LYS A 513 -6.33 24.52 -26.19
C LYS A 513 -7.49 25.52 -26.11
N LYS A 514 -7.70 26.33 -27.14
CA LYS A 514 -8.79 27.32 -27.19
C LYS A 514 -10.16 26.68 -27.11
N TYR A 515 -10.37 25.57 -27.82
CA TYR A 515 -11.59 24.77 -27.75
C TYR A 515 -11.85 24.29 -26.31
N THR A 516 -10.84 23.66 -25.69
CA THR A 516 -10.95 23.11 -24.33
C THR A 516 -11.20 24.21 -23.29
N GLN A 517 -10.46 25.32 -23.37
CA GLN A 517 -10.65 26.48 -22.49
C GLN A 517 -12.04 27.12 -22.64
N ARG A 518 -12.56 27.18 -23.87
CA ARG A 518 -13.93 27.65 -24.11
C ARG A 518 -14.97 26.73 -23.47
N CYS A 519 -14.82 25.41 -23.60
CA CYS A 519 -15.69 24.47 -22.91
C CYS A 519 -15.61 24.64 -21.38
N ALA A 520 -14.40 24.73 -20.81
CA ALA A 520 -14.19 24.95 -19.38
C ALA A 520 -14.79 26.27 -18.85
N LYS A 521 -14.83 27.31 -19.69
CA LYS A 521 -15.43 28.61 -19.37
C LYS A 521 -16.96 28.51 -19.26
N ILE A 522 -17.59 27.76 -20.16
CA ILE A 522 -19.05 27.67 -20.29
C ILE A 522 -19.63 26.61 -19.36
N PHE A 523 -19.01 25.43 -19.30
CA PHE A 523 -19.51 24.26 -18.60
C PHE A 523 -18.80 24.05 -17.25
N HIS A 524 -19.44 23.28 -16.38
CA HIS A 524 -18.93 22.95 -15.03
C HIS A 524 -18.02 21.72 -15.04
N GLY A 525 -18.10 20.91 -16.09
CA GLY A 525 -17.25 19.74 -16.29
C GLY A 525 -17.03 19.38 -17.75
N LEU A 526 -16.12 18.43 -17.99
CA LEU A 526 -15.81 17.85 -19.29
C LEU A 526 -15.97 16.32 -19.24
N ARG A 527 -16.57 15.73 -20.27
CA ARG A 527 -16.48 14.29 -20.56
C ARG A 527 -15.41 14.09 -21.63
N ILE A 528 -14.41 13.28 -21.33
CA ILE A 528 -13.38 12.91 -22.30
C ILE A 528 -13.88 11.69 -23.05
N ASP A 529 -14.34 11.92 -24.27
CA ASP A 529 -14.76 10.87 -25.18
C ASP A 529 -13.58 9.98 -25.56
N ASN A 530 -13.77 8.67 -25.50
CA ASN A 530 -12.77 7.68 -25.86
C ASN A 530 -11.36 8.03 -25.31
N CYS A 531 -11.28 8.27 -24.00
CA CYS A 531 -10.10 8.81 -23.32
C CYS A 531 -8.86 7.92 -23.54
N HIS A 532 -9.05 6.61 -23.59
CA HIS A 532 -8.00 5.62 -23.84
C HIS A 532 -7.38 5.70 -25.25
N SER A 533 -8.04 6.36 -26.20
CA SER A 533 -7.50 6.58 -27.56
C SER A 533 -6.89 7.97 -27.75
N THR A 534 -6.89 8.81 -26.71
CA THR A 534 -6.19 10.10 -26.73
C THR A 534 -4.82 9.93 -26.08
N PRO A 535 -3.71 10.30 -26.75
CA PRO A 535 -2.39 10.26 -26.14
C PRO A 535 -2.38 10.99 -24.79
N ILE A 536 -1.91 10.33 -23.75
CA ILE A 536 -2.09 10.78 -22.37
C ILE A 536 -1.46 12.17 -22.11
N HIS A 537 -0.33 12.48 -22.75
CA HIS A 537 0.33 13.79 -22.62
C HIS A 537 -0.50 14.93 -23.22
N VAL A 538 -1.23 14.65 -24.31
CA VAL A 538 -2.16 15.60 -24.93
C VAL A 538 -3.33 15.87 -23.99
N ALA A 539 -3.96 14.81 -23.47
CA ALA A 539 -5.05 14.94 -22.51
C ALA A 539 -4.62 15.69 -21.24
N GLU A 540 -3.41 15.41 -20.74
CA GLU A 540 -2.85 16.07 -19.57
C GLU A 540 -2.68 17.59 -19.79
N TYR A 541 -2.12 17.98 -20.94
CA TYR A 541 -1.96 19.39 -21.29
C TYR A 541 -3.30 20.12 -21.43
N LEU A 542 -4.26 19.50 -22.12
CA LEU A 542 -5.57 20.11 -22.38
C LEU A 542 -6.40 20.23 -21.08
N LEU A 543 -6.32 19.25 -20.18
CA LEU A 543 -6.95 19.36 -18.86
C LEU A 543 -6.28 20.41 -17.96
N LYS A 544 -4.95 20.57 -18.03
CA LYS A 544 -4.27 21.69 -17.36
C LYS A 544 -4.80 23.03 -17.88
N ALA A 545 -4.91 23.18 -19.21
CA ALA A 545 -5.50 24.38 -19.81
C ALA A 545 -6.96 24.60 -19.38
N ALA A 546 -7.75 23.53 -19.21
CA ALA A 546 -9.11 23.61 -18.68
C ALA A 546 -9.12 24.12 -17.22
N ARG A 547 -8.21 23.59 -16.37
CA ARG A 547 -8.09 23.97 -14.96
C ARG A 547 -7.56 25.40 -14.75
N GLU A 548 -6.80 25.95 -15.70
CA GLU A 548 -6.45 27.38 -15.70
C GLU A 548 -7.70 28.28 -15.75
N ILE A 549 -8.75 27.85 -16.46
CA ILE A 549 -10.01 28.58 -16.59
C ILE A 549 -10.96 28.28 -15.42
N ARG A 550 -11.06 27.00 -15.05
CA ARG A 550 -11.92 26.52 -13.96
C ARG A 550 -11.15 25.50 -13.11
N PRO A 551 -10.53 25.92 -12.00
CA PRO A 551 -9.70 25.03 -11.18
C PRO A 551 -10.47 23.79 -10.68
N ASP A 552 -11.73 23.96 -10.26
CA ASP A 552 -12.63 22.89 -9.81
C ASP A 552 -13.46 22.27 -10.94
N ILE A 553 -12.92 22.16 -12.15
CA ILE A 553 -13.63 21.52 -13.26
C ILE A 553 -13.85 20.04 -12.98
N TYR A 554 -15.10 19.57 -13.12
CA TYR A 554 -15.44 18.16 -12.99
C TYR A 554 -14.99 17.40 -14.24
N VAL A 555 -14.19 16.34 -14.08
CA VAL A 555 -13.70 15.56 -15.23
C VAL A 555 -14.25 14.16 -15.16
N ILE A 556 -15.00 13.76 -16.19
CA ILE A 556 -15.43 12.37 -16.37
C ILE A 556 -14.78 11.78 -17.61
N ALA A 557 -14.50 10.49 -17.59
CA ALA A 557 -13.88 9.81 -18.72
C ALA A 557 -14.56 8.49 -19.03
N GLU A 558 -14.71 8.24 -20.32
CA GLU A 558 -14.94 6.91 -20.86
C GLU A 558 -13.58 6.21 -21.03
N LEU A 559 -13.30 5.26 -20.15
CA LEU A 559 -12.00 4.60 -20.06
C LEU A 559 -12.18 3.11 -19.78
N PHE A 560 -11.72 2.28 -20.72
CA PHE A 560 -11.89 0.83 -20.70
C PHE A 560 -10.57 0.12 -21.03
N THR A 561 -9.59 0.19 -20.14
CA THR A 561 -8.23 -0.32 -20.44
C THR A 561 -8.02 -1.82 -20.16
N GLN A 562 -9.09 -2.58 -19.90
CA GLN A 562 -9.07 -3.99 -19.42
C GLN A 562 -8.23 -4.25 -18.16
N SER A 563 -7.57 -3.24 -17.62
CA SER A 563 -6.67 -3.32 -16.47
C SER A 563 -6.94 -2.14 -15.55
N GLU A 564 -7.35 -2.42 -14.32
CA GLU A 564 -7.56 -1.36 -13.31
C GLU A 564 -6.27 -0.57 -13.05
N ASN A 565 -5.10 -1.20 -13.16
CA ASN A 565 -3.82 -0.52 -13.00
C ASN A 565 -3.57 0.51 -14.13
N LEU A 566 -3.94 0.18 -15.37
CA LEU A 566 -3.84 1.14 -16.48
C LEU A 566 -4.89 2.24 -16.35
N ASP A 567 -6.12 1.91 -15.95
CA ASP A 567 -7.16 2.89 -15.64
C ASP A 567 -6.65 3.91 -14.59
N ASN A 568 -5.98 3.41 -13.54
CA ASN A 568 -5.45 4.22 -12.45
C ASN A 568 -4.34 5.18 -12.92
N ILE A 569 -3.49 4.78 -13.86
CA ILE A 569 -2.47 5.68 -14.45
C ILE A 569 -3.16 6.88 -15.11
N PHE A 570 -4.21 6.64 -15.91
CA PHE A 570 -4.98 7.72 -16.53
C PHE A 570 -5.68 8.59 -15.48
N VAL A 571 -6.31 7.98 -14.47
CA VAL A 571 -6.98 8.70 -13.38
C VAL A 571 -6.00 9.63 -12.65
N ASN A 572 -4.83 9.10 -12.29
CA ASN A 572 -3.79 9.83 -11.57
C ASN A 572 -3.18 10.96 -12.40
N ARG A 573 -2.82 10.70 -13.66
CA ARG A 573 -2.15 11.69 -14.50
C ARG A 573 -3.08 12.80 -15.00
N LEU A 574 -4.30 12.42 -15.36
CA LEU A 574 -5.29 13.35 -15.91
C LEU A 574 -6.08 14.06 -14.80
N GLY A 575 -6.12 13.48 -13.61
CA GLY A 575 -6.95 13.95 -12.51
C GLY A 575 -8.44 13.76 -12.82
N ILE A 576 -8.78 12.58 -13.33
CA ILE A 576 -10.17 12.21 -13.63
C ILE A 576 -10.93 12.17 -12.30
N THR A 577 -12.05 12.88 -12.25
CA THR A 577 -12.90 12.94 -11.07
C THR A 577 -13.80 11.72 -10.95
N SER A 578 -14.36 11.23 -12.07
CA SER A 578 -15.17 10.02 -12.09
C SER A 578 -14.98 9.23 -13.39
N LEU A 579 -14.79 7.92 -13.27
CA LEU A 579 -14.87 6.99 -14.40
C LEU A 579 -16.33 6.61 -14.66
N ILE A 580 -16.71 6.59 -15.93
CA ILE A 580 -18.03 6.11 -16.33
C ILE A 580 -18.08 4.59 -16.07
N ARG A 581 -19.11 4.15 -15.35
CA ARG A 581 -19.45 2.74 -15.14
C ARG A 581 -20.87 2.51 -15.62
N GLU A 582 -21.19 1.32 -16.13
CA GLU A 582 -22.48 1.07 -16.80
C GLU A 582 -23.20 -0.14 -16.20
N ALA A 583 -24.44 0.05 -15.76
CA ALA A 583 -25.25 -1.01 -15.18
C ALA A 583 -25.58 -2.08 -16.23
N GLN A 584 -25.75 -1.67 -17.50
CA GLN A 584 -26.02 -2.57 -18.63
C GLN A 584 -24.93 -3.65 -18.81
N ASN A 585 -23.71 -3.45 -18.30
CA ASN A 585 -22.65 -4.47 -18.38
C ASN A 585 -22.88 -5.65 -17.42
N ALA A 586 -23.79 -5.53 -16.46
CA ALA A 586 -24.23 -6.66 -15.66
C ALA A 586 -25.15 -7.58 -16.49
N PRO A 587 -24.78 -8.87 -16.70
CA PRO A 587 -25.60 -9.81 -17.44
C PRO A 587 -26.82 -10.31 -16.64
N ILE A 588 -26.73 -10.25 -15.30
CA ILE A 588 -27.76 -10.70 -14.36
C ILE A 588 -27.86 -9.74 -13.16
N SER A 589 -28.97 -9.81 -12.41
CA SER A 589 -29.26 -8.96 -11.24
C SER A 589 -28.15 -9.01 -10.19
N PHE A 590 -27.62 -10.21 -9.90
CA PHE A 590 -26.53 -10.41 -8.94
C PHE A 590 -25.26 -9.61 -9.28
N GLU A 591 -24.84 -9.61 -10.56
CA GLU A 591 -23.67 -8.84 -10.98
C GLU A 591 -23.90 -7.33 -10.85
N GLN A 592 -25.14 -6.86 -11.08
CA GLN A 592 -25.47 -5.45 -10.83
C GLN A 592 -25.36 -5.11 -9.34
N GLY A 593 -25.82 -5.99 -8.46
CA GLY A 593 -25.62 -5.88 -7.01
C GLY A 593 -24.13 -5.80 -6.63
N ARG A 594 -23.28 -6.64 -7.24
CA ARG A 594 -21.82 -6.61 -7.02
C ARG A 594 -21.18 -5.28 -7.46
N LEU A 595 -21.58 -4.74 -8.61
CA LEU A 595 -21.08 -3.43 -9.09
C LEU A 595 -21.49 -2.30 -8.14
N ILE A 596 -22.72 -2.35 -7.60
CA ILE A 596 -23.20 -1.38 -6.60
C ILE A 596 -22.41 -1.51 -5.31
N TYR A 597 -22.14 -2.72 -4.82
CA TYR A 597 -21.30 -2.89 -3.63
C TYR A 597 -19.88 -2.34 -3.85
N ARG A 598 -19.28 -2.61 -5.02
CA ARG A 598 -17.92 -2.19 -5.37
C ARG A 598 -17.76 -0.67 -5.48
N PHE A 599 -18.70 0.02 -6.12
CA PHE A 599 -18.59 1.46 -6.39
C PHE A 599 -19.42 2.33 -5.42
N GLY A 600 -20.32 1.70 -4.66
CA GLY A 600 -21.43 2.37 -3.98
C GLY A 600 -21.20 2.69 -2.52
N GLY A 601 -19.97 2.66 -1.99
CA GLY A 601 -19.64 3.28 -0.71
C GLY A 601 -18.74 2.47 0.21
N ASP A 602 -18.68 2.92 1.46
CA ASP A 602 -17.90 2.28 2.53
C ASP A 602 -18.63 1.05 3.06
N VAL A 603 -17.91 0.15 3.73
CA VAL A 603 -18.51 -1.05 4.32
C VAL A 603 -19.36 -0.67 5.54
N LEU A 604 -20.59 -1.19 5.62
CA LEU A 604 -21.46 -1.06 6.79
C LEU A 604 -20.77 -1.59 8.04
N GLY A 605 -20.71 -0.77 9.09
CA GLY A 605 -20.06 -1.15 10.35
C GLY A 605 -18.52 -1.13 10.29
N GLY A 606 -17.93 -0.52 9.25
CA GLY A 606 -16.49 -0.28 9.18
C GLY A 606 -15.97 0.49 10.40
N PHE A 607 -14.72 0.27 10.78
CA PHE A 607 -14.15 0.87 11.99
C PHE A 607 -14.02 2.39 11.84
N ILE A 608 -14.13 3.12 12.96
CA ILE A 608 -13.96 4.58 12.97
C ILE A 608 -12.50 4.90 12.60
N GLN A 609 -12.34 5.63 11.51
CA GLN A 609 -11.02 5.97 10.98
C GLN A 609 -10.39 7.12 11.77
N LYS A 610 -9.06 7.07 11.95
CA LYS A 610 -8.30 8.11 12.64
C LYS A 610 -8.11 9.32 11.72
N SER A 611 -8.09 10.52 12.29
CA SER A 611 -7.83 11.76 11.53
C SER A 611 -6.43 11.79 10.94
N ILE A 612 -5.47 11.12 11.57
CA ILE A 612 -4.11 10.90 11.07
C ILE A 612 -3.95 9.39 10.84
N GLN A 613 -3.67 9.00 9.61
CA GLN A 613 -3.48 7.60 9.22
C GLN A 613 -2.70 7.50 7.91
N ASP A 614 -2.24 6.30 7.57
CA ASP A 614 -1.62 6.00 6.28
C ASP A 614 -2.60 6.25 5.11
N ALA A 615 -2.09 6.78 4.01
CA ALA A 615 -2.85 6.98 2.78
C ALA A 615 -3.24 5.61 2.20
N ARG A 616 -4.53 5.42 1.89
CA ARG A 616 -5.03 4.16 1.33
C ARG A 616 -5.24 4.30 -0.17
N SER A 617 -4.75 3.32 -0.92
CA SER A 617 -5.17 3.15 -2.30
C SER A 617 -6.68 2.88 -2.32
N CYS A 618 -7.37 3.50 -3.26
CA CYS A 618 -8.82 3.40 -3.35
C CYS A 618 -9.26 3.18 -4.80
N ILE A 619 -10.45 2.63 -4.98
CA ILE A 619 -11.04 2.46 -6.31
C ILE A 619 -11.27 3.85 -6.90
N ALA A 620 -10.98 4.00 -8.19
CA ALA A 620 -11.29 5.22 -8.94
C ALA A 620 -12.79 5.57 -8.79
N PRO A 621 -13.14 6.85 -8.52
CA PRO A 621 -14.53 7.21 -8.30
C PRO A 621 -15.39 6.88 -9.53
N ALA A 622 -16.63 6.44 -9.32
CA ALA A 622 -17.54 6.13 -10.40
C ALA A 622 -18.54 7.27 -10.66
N LEU A 623 -18.96 7.41 -11.91
CA LEU A 623 -20.24 7.97 -12.32
C LEU A 623 -21.02 6.81 -12.95
N PHE A 624 -21.98 6.27 -12.22
CA PHE A 624 -22.61 4.99 -12.55
C PHE A 624 -23.89 5.21 -13.36
N PHE A 625 -23.86 4.86 -14.63
CA PHE A 625 -24.98 5.01 -15.56
C PHE A 625 -25.90 3.79 -15.55
N ASP A 626 -27.22 4.01 -15.51
CA ASP A 626 -28.19 2.94 -15.80
C ASP A 626 -28.17 2.56 -17.29
N GLN A 627 -28.06 3.55 -18.16
CA GLN A 627 -27.86 3.43 -19.59
C GLN A 627 -27.05 4.65 -20.09
N THR A 628 -25.95 4.39 -20.80
CA THR A 628 -25.24 5.43 -21.56
C THR A 628 -25.87 5.62 -22.94
N HIS A 629 -25.48 6.67 -23.66
CA HIS A 629 -25.98 6.90 -25.02
C HIS A 629 -25.44 5.88 -26.05
N ASP A 630 -24.39 5.13 -25.70
CA ASP A 630 -23.84 4.06 -26.54
C ASP A 630 -24.46 2.69 -26.29
N ASN A 631 -25.09 2.51 -25.14
CA ASN A 631 -25.76 1.25 -24.81
C ASN A 631 -26.97 1.00 -25.73
N PRO A 632 -27.32 -0.28 -26.00
CA PRO A 632 -28.62 -0.62 -26.54
C PRO A 632 -29.73 -0.21 -25.56
N SER A 633 -30.98 -0.11 -26.05
CA SER A 633 -32.11 0.19 -25.17
C SER A 633 -32.21 -0.84 -24.04
N ALA A 634 -32.35 -0.37 -22.80
CA ALA A 634 -32.55 -1.22 -21.63
C ALA A 634 -33.79 -2.13 -21.79
N ILE A 635 -34.82 -1.63 -22.48
CA ILE A 635 -36.04 -2.37 -22.78
C ILE A 635 -35.75 -3.50 -23.77
N GLU A 636 -34.85 -3.28 -24.71
CA GLU A 636 -34.41 -4.28 -25.67
C GLU A 636 -33.51 -5.33 -25.02
N LYS A 637 -32.56 -4.91 -24.20
CA LYS A 637 -31.57 -5.80 -23.56
C LYS A 637 -32.17 -6.62 -22.42
N ARG A 638 -33.00 -5.99 -21.59
CA ARG A 638 -33.60 -6.57 -20.37
C ARG A 638 -35.10 -6.59 -20.52
N SER A 639 -35.85 -5.72 -19.86
CA SER A 639 -37.29 -5.57 -20.09
C SER A 639 -37.73 -4.18 -19.69
N VAL A 640 -38.94 -3.78 -20.10
CA VAL A 640 -39.54 -2.51 -19.66
C VAL A 640 -39.75 -2.46 -18.14
N TYR A 641 -39.93 -3.62 -17.50
CA TYR A 641 -40.09 -3.74 -16.05
C TYR A 641 -38.76 -3.54 -15.29
N ASP A 642 -37.60 -3.63 -15.94
CA ASP A 642 -36.30 -3.46 -15.26
C ASP A 642 -35.87 -2.00 -15.10
N CYS A 643 -36.49 -1.07 -15.83
CA CYS A 643 -36.04 0.32 -15.89
C CYS A 643 -36.05 1.01 -14.52
N ILE A 644 -37.13 0.81 -13.73
CA ILE A 644 -37.27 1.40 -12.39
C ILE A 644 -36.39 0.68 -11.35
N PRO A 645 -36.39 -0.67 -11.24
CA PRO A 645 -35.49 -1.39 -10.34
C PRO A 645 -34.03 -1.02 -10.50
N THR A 646 -33.53 -0.95 -11.74
CA THR A 646 -32.13 -0.58 -12.02
C THR A 646 -31.85 0.86 -11.61
N ALA A 647 -32.73 1.81 -11.94
CA ALA A 647 -32.62 3.20 -11.49
C ALA A 647 -32.62 3.32 -9.96
N ALA A 648 -33.45 2.54 -9.28
CA ALA A 648 -33.55 2.55 -7.82
C ALA A 648 -32.30 1.97 -7.14
N MET A 649 -31.81 0.86 -7.66
CA MET A 649 -30.56 0.25 -7.22
C MET A 649 -29.38 1.22 -7.34
N LEU A 650 -29.30 1.98 -8.45
CA LEU A 650 -28.27 3.02 -8.63
C LEU A 650 -28.47 4.21 -7.70
N ALA A 651 -29.70 4.68 -7.48
CA ALA A 651 -29.99 5.73 -6.50
C ALA A 651 -29.48 5.37 -5.09
N MET A 652 -29.42 4.07 -4.79
CA MET A 652 -28.86 3.53 -3.54
C MET A 652 -27.33 3.34 -3.57
N ALA A 653 -26.57 3.77 -4.58
CA ALA A 653 -25.10 3.67 -4.63
C ALA A 653 -24.38 5.00 -4.25
N ASN A 654 -23.40 5.00 -3.34
CA ASN A 654 -22.68 6.19 -2.85
C ASN A 654 -21.64 6.76 -3.83
N CYS A 655 -22.04 6.95 -5.07
CA CYS A 655 -21.26 7.57 -6.13
C CYS A 655 -22.19 8.43 -6.99
N GLY A 656 -21.64 9.28 -7.87
CA GLY A 656 -22.49 9.95 -8.84
C GLY A 656 -23.24 8.92 -9.70
N ILE A 657 -24.47 9.23 -10.12
CA ILE A 657 -25.28 8.39 -11.00
C ILE A 657 -25.64 9.12 -12.30
N GLY A 658 -25.84 8.34 -13.36
CA GLY A 658 -26.08 8.84 -14.70
C GLY A 658 -27.23 8.14 -15.43
N SER A 659 -27.84 8.82 -16.38
CA SER A 659 -28.75 8.22 -17.37
C SER A 659 -28.64 8.93 -18.73
N VAL A 660 -29.43 8.49 -19.71
CA VAL A 660 -29.54 9.10 -21.03
C VAL A 660 -30.99 9.47 -21.33
N ARG A 661 -31.20 10.61 -21.97
CA ARG A 661 -32.51 11.03 -22.48
C ARG A 661 -33.09 9.95 -23.39
N GLY A 662 -34.31 9.50 -23.11
CA GLY A 662 -34.96 8.36 -23.74
C GLY A 662 -35.18 7.19 -22.79
N TYR A 663 -34.33 7.00 -21.77
CA TYR A 663 -34.51 5.94 -20.77
C TYR A 663 -35.77 6.17 -19.94
N ASP A 664 -35.92 7.38 -19.37
CA ASP A 664 -37.04 7.72 -18.49
C ASP A 664 -38.38 7.84 -19.25
N GLU A 665 -38.33 8.07 -20.55
CA GLU A 665 -39.48 8.11 -21.45
C GLU A 665 -39.84 6.74 -22.04
N LEU A 666 -39.06 5.69 -21.72
CA LEU A 666 -39.25 4.33 -22.22
C LEU A 666 -39.11 4.19 -23.74
N VAL A 667 -38.06 4.78 -24.31
CA VAL A 667 -37.72 4.62 -25.74
C VAL A 667 -37.20 3.18 -25.98
N PRO A 668 -37.89 2.37 -26.81
CA PRO A 668 -37.60 0.94 -26.93
C PRO A 668 -36.48 0.58 -27.92
N TYR A 669 -35.74 1.58 -28.41
CA TYR A 669 -34.65 1.45 -29.38
C TYR A 669 -33.47 2.35 -28.98
N LYS A 670 -32.27 2.02 -29.46
CA LYS A 670 -31.09 2.88 -29.28
C LYS A 670 -31.29 4.18 -30.05
N ILE A 671 -31.12 5.31 -29.39
CA ILE A 671 -31.12 6.63 -30.02
C ILE A 671 -29.74 6.83 -30.64
N ASP A 672 -29.65 6.62 -31.95
CA ASP A 672 -28.37 6.59 -32.66
C ASP A 672 -27.74 7.99 -32.80
N VAL A 673 -26.49 8.12 -32.38
CA VAL A 673 -25.75 9.39 -32.41
C VAL A 673 -25.46 9.89 -33.83
N VAL A 674 -25.62 9.06 -34.87
CA VAL A 674 -25.39 9.39 -36.28
C VAL A 674 -26.71 9.58 -37.01
N SER A 675 -27.56 8.55 -37.07
CA SER A 675 -28.73 8.55 -37.97
C SER A 675 -29.98 9.20 -37.40
N GLU A 676 -30.09 9.40 -36.08
CA GLU A 676 -31.27 10.05 -35.52
C GLU A 676 -31.28 11.55 -35.83
N THR A 677 -32.45 12.04 -36.26
CA THR A 677 -32.68 13.44 -36.61
C THR A 677 -33.94 14.01 -35.96
N ARG A 678 -34.78 13.16 -35.37
CA ARG A 678 -35.99 13.60 -34.67
C ARG A 678 -35.63 14.33 -33.39
N ASN A 679 -36.42 15.33 -33.04
CA ASN A 679 -36.16 16.10 -31.84
C ASN A 679 -36.65 15.36 -30.59
N TYR A 680 -35.99 15.60 -29.45
CA TYR A 680 -36.56 15.25 -28.16
C TYR A 680 -37.89 15.98 -27.94
N THR A 681 -38.84 15.28 -27.34
CA THR A 681 -40.07 15.89 -26.85
C THR A 681 -39.80 16.88 -25.72
N THR A 682 -40.59 17.94 -25.66
CA THR A 682 -40.64 18.93 -24.58
C THR A 682 -41.40 18.40 -23.37
N TRP A 683 -41.24 19.05 -22.20
CA TRP A 683 -41.98 18.65 -20.99
C TRP A 683 -43.50 18.67 -21.20
N ASP A 684 -44.01 19.67 -21.91
CA ASP A 684 -45.45 19.82 -22.16
C ASP A 684 -46.04 18.67 -22.99
N GLU A 685 -45.22 18.05 -23.83
CA GLU A 685 -45.60 16.89 -24.65
C GLU A 685 -45.52 15.59 -23.84
N VAL A 686 -44.47 15.43 -23.03
CA VAL A 686 -44.24 14.19 -22.26
C VAL A 686 -45.15 14.10 -21.03
N LYS A 687 -45.49 15.22 -20.38
CA LYS A 687 -46.32 15.21 -19.16
C LYS A 687 -47.71 14.59 -19.36
N GLN A 688 -48.18 14.51 -20.60
CA GLN A 688 -49.45 13.88 -20.98
C GLN A 688 -49.29 12.38 -21.30
N SER A 689 -48.05 11.89 -21.36
CA SER A 689 -47.69 10.53 -21.76
C SER A 689 -47.32 9.66 -20.55
N SER A 690 -47.53 8.35 -20.72
CA SER A 690 -47.19 7.30 -19.77
C SER A 690 -45.67 7.07 -19.70
N THR A 691 -44.95 7.67 -18.73
CA THR A 691 -43.48 7.55 -18.58
C THR A 691 -43.06 7.21 -17.14
N ILE A 692 -41.77 6.92 -16.90
CA ILE A 692 -41.23 6.66 -15.55
C ILE A 692 -40.64 7.91 -14.88
N ILE A 693 -40.76 9.09 -15.50
CA ILE A 693 -40.22 10.36 -14.97
C ILE A 693 -40.65 10.64 -13.51
N PRO A 694 -41.92 10.41 -13.08
CA PRO A 694 -42.29 10.60 -11.68
C PRO A 694 -41.49 9.71 -10.73
N ALA A 695 -41.25 8.43 -11.10
CA ALA A 695 -40.41 7.53 -10.31
C ALA A 695 -38.94 8.00 -10.31
N ARG A 696 -38.40 8.43 -11.46
CA ARG A 696 -37.05 8.99 -11.54
C ARG A 696 -36.87 10.20 -10.62
N ALA A 697 -37.84 11.12 -10.60
CA ALA A 697 -37.78 12.31 -9.74
C ALA A 697 -37.71 11.95 -8.26
N ALA A 698 -38.48 10.95 -7.82
CA ALA A 698 -38.43 10.45 -6.44
C ALA A 698 -37.09 9.78 -6.13
N LEU A 699 -36.57 8.95 -7.03
CA LEU A 699 -35.29 8.26 -6.87
C LEU A 699 -34.09 9.22 -6.85
N ASN A 700 -34.07 10.23 -7.73
CA ASN A 700 -33.03 11.25 -7.71
C ASN A 700 -33.09 12.10 -6.43
N SER A 701 -34.29 12.42 -5.93
CA SER A 701 -34.44 13.10 -4.64
C SER A 701 -33.88 12.26 -3.49
N LEU A 702 -34.19 10.96 -3.49
CA LEU A 702 -33.67 10.01 -2.51
C LEU A 702 -32.14 9.95 -2.54
N HIS A 703 -31.55 9.82 -3.73
CA HIS A 703 -30.10 9.75 -3.91
C HIS A 703 -29.38 10.99 -3.36
N VAL A 704 -29.84 12.19 -3.76
CA VAL A 704 -29.28 13.47 -3.28
C VAL A 704 -29.44 13.60 -1.78
N TRP A 705 -30.62 13.30 -1.25
CA TRP A 705 -30.89 13.36 0.19
C TRP A 705 -29.97 12.42 0.98
N LEU A 706 -29.78 11.18 0.53
CA LEU A 706 -28.87 10.22 1.16
C LEU A 706 -27.43 10.73 1.20
N ALA A 707 -26.95 11.31 0.10
CA ALA A 707 -25.60 11.87 0.01
C ALA A 707 -25.42 13.07 0.95
N GLU A 708 -26.35 14.03 0.95
CA GLU A 708 -26.33 15.22 1.80
C GLU A 708 -26.44 14.89 3.30
N HIS A 709 -27.14 13.80 3.65
CA HIS A 709 -27.31 13.35 5.03
C HIS A 709 -26.30 12.28 5.45
N ASN A 710 -25.16 12.18 4.75
CA ASN A 710 -24.01 11.35 5.13
C ASN A 710 -24.31 9.84 5.21
N TYR A 711 -25.20 9.30 4.36
CA TYR A 711 -25.40 7.85 4.23
C TYR A 711 -24.32 7.21 3.34
N THR A 712 -23.10 7.15 3.85
CA THR A 712 -21.92 6.76 3.06
C THR A 712 -21.65 5.25 3.02
N GLN A 713 -22.18 4.50 3.98
CA GLN A 713 -21.97 3.06 4.07
C GLN A 713 -23.04 2.29 3.28
N ILE A 714 -22.64 1.20 2.63
CA ILE A 714 -23.51 0.37 1.81
C ILE A 714 -23.43 -1.10 2.21
N TYR A 715 -24.56 -1.79 2.07
CA TYR A 715 -24.67 -3.24 2.13
C TYR A 715 -25.64 -3.71 1.04
N VAL A 716 -25.30 -4.78 0.32
CA VAL A 716 -26.11 -5.34 -0.77
C VAL A 716 -26.40 -6.80 -0.47
N ASP A 717 -27.68 -7.17 -0.49
CA ASP A 717 -28.17 -8.51 -0.20
C ASP A 717 -29.04 -9.02 -1.36
N GLN A 718 -28.69 -10.17 -1.92
CA GLN A 718 -29.45 -10.82 -2.99
C GLN A 718 -30.53 -11.71 -2.37
N ARG A 719 -31.81 -11.30 -2.45
CA ARG A 719 -32.93 -11.99 -1.77
C ARG A 719 -33.48 -13.16 -2.56
N THR A 720 -33.56 -13.01 -3.88
CA THR A 720 -33.89 -14.04 -4.87
C THR A 720 -33.04 -13.79 -6.11
N PRO A 721 -33.06 -14.60 -7.18
CA PRO A 721 -32.32 -14.26 -8.41
C PRO A 721 -32.61 -12.87 -8.99
N ASP A 722 -33.80 -12.30 -8.71
CA ASP A 722 -34.27 -11.04 -9.29
C ASP A 722 -34.65 -9.96 -8.24
N ILE A 723 -34.74 -10.29 -6.95
CA ILE A 723 -34.97 -9.29 -5.89
C ILE A 723 -33.65 -8.97 -5.18
N VAL A 724 -33.28 -7.70 -5.19
CA VAL A 724 -32.09 -7.17 -4.51
C VAL A 724 -32.50 -6.22 -3.41
N ALA A 725 -31.91 -6.37 -2.23
CA ALA A 725 -31.99 -5.40 -1.15
C ALA A 725 -30.70 -4.58 -1.09
N VAL A 726 -30.79 -3.25 -1.15
CA VAL A 726 -29.66 -2.34 -0.98
C VAL A 726 -29.91 -1.48 0.25
N THR A 727 -28.97 -1.51 1.19
CA THR A 727 -29.02 -0.72 2.42
C THR A 727 -27.99 0.40 2.35
N ARG A 728 -28.45 1.63 2.52
CA ARG A 728 -27.62 2.81 2.78
C ARG A 728 -27.65 3.11 4.27
N HIS A 729 -26.49 3.31 4.87
CA HIS A 729 -26.36 3.46 6.31
C HIS A 729 -25.56 4.72 6.65
N ASN A 730 -26.07 5.50 7.60
CA ASN A 730 -25.37 6.65 8.14
C ASN A 730 -24.40 6.19 9.24
N PRO A 731 -23.07 6.38 9.08
CA PRO A 731 -22.08 5.91 10.05
C PRO A 731 -22.08 6.69 11.38
N VAL A 732 -22.88 7.76 11.49
CA VAL A 732 -23.03 8.60 12.69
C VAL A 732 -24.30 8.28 13.46
N THR A 733 -25.45 8.39 12.79
CA THR A 733 -26.77 8.20 13.40
C THR A 733 -27.18 6.73 13.43
N HIS A 734 -26.56 5.88 12.61
CA HIS A 734 -26.92 4.48 12.38
C HIS A 734 -28.33 4.26 11.85
N GLU A 735 -28.95 5.32 11.33
CA GLU A 735 -30.14 5.21 10.51
C GLU A 735 -29.81 4.41 9.24
N LYS A 736 -30.74 3.54 8.86
CA LYS A 736 -30.66 2.67 7.69
C LYS A 736 -31.79 3.02 6.74
N VAL A 737 -31.47 3.15 5.46
CA VAL A 737 -32.45 3.22 4.38
C VAL A 737 -32.30 1.96 3.55
N ILE A 738 -33.33 1.13 3.57
CA ILE A 738 -33.30 -0.20 2.95
C ILE A 738 -34.27 -0.18 1.77
N MET A 739 -33.75 -0.39 0.57
CA MET A 739 -34.53 -0.51 -0.66
C MET A 739 -34.61 -1.99 -1.06
N LEU A 740 -35.79 -2.52 -1.36
CA LEU A 740 -35.94 -3.73 -2.16
C LEU A 740 -36.35 -3.33 -3.58
N ALA A 741 -35.68 -3.91 -4.58
CA ALA A 741 -35.99 -3.73 -5.99
C ALA A 741 -36.20 -5.09 -6.65
N TYR A 742 -37.34 -5.28 -7.32
CA TYR A 742 -37.61 -6.48 -8.11
C TYR A 742 -37.24 -6.27 -9.56
N THR A 743 -36.00 -6.60 -9.88
CA THR A 743 -35.44 -6.52 -11.23
C THR A 743 -36.13 -7.49 -12.19
N ALA A 744 -35.97 -7.24 -13.50
CA ALA A 744 -36.61 -8.04 -14.54
C ALA A 744 -35.68 -8.18 -15.74
N PHE A 745 -34.52 -8.82 -15.51
CA PHE A 745 -33.48 -9.00 -16.53
C PHE A 745 -33.94 -9.91 -17.67
N ASN A 746 -34.84 -10.87 -17.39
CA ASN A 746 -35.37 -11.79 -18.38
C ASN A 746 -36.82 -11.41 -18.79
N LYS A 747 -37.01 -10.99 -20.06
CA LYS A 747 -38.34 -10.66 -20.63
C LYS A 747 -39.37 -11.77 -20.50
N ASN A 748 -38.93 -13.01 -20.45
CA ASN A 748 -39.79 -14.18 -20.45
C ASN A 748 -40.20 -14.60 -19.03
N ALA A 749 -39.73 -13.89 -17.99
CA ALA A 749 -39.94 -14.23 -16.59
C ALA A 749 -40.50 -13.03 -15.78
N ILE A 750 -41.55 -12.39 -16.29
CA ILE A 750 -42.22 -11.28 -15.61
C ILE A 750 -43.25 -11.82 -14.61
N CYS A 751 -43.11 -11.46 -13.34
CA CYS A 751 -44.07 -11.77 -12.28
C CYS A 751 -45.06 -10.63 -12.12
N TYR A 752 -46.36 -10.91 -12.26
CA TYR A 752 -47.43 -9.90 -12.13
C TYR A 752 -48.04 -9.84 -10.72
N ASP A 753 -47.53 -10.63 -9.79
CA ASP A 753 -47.95 -10.64 -8.39
C ASP A 753 -46.70 -10.78 -7.48
N CYS A 754 -46.85 -11.26 -6.24
CA CYS A 754 -45.74 -11.46 -5.33
C CYS A 754 -44.98 -12.78 -5.57
N PRO A 755 -43.63 -12.77 -5.68
CA PRO A 755 -42.85 -14.00 -5.76
C PRO A 755 -42.69 -14.66 -4.39
N ALA A 756 -42.28 -15.94 -4.38
CA ALA A 756 -41.86 -16.60 -3.14
C ALA A 756 -40.53 -16.02 -2.66
N VAL A 757 -40.56 -15.28 -1.56
CA VAL A 757 -39.38 -14.67 -0.93
C VAL A 757 -39.58 -14.59 0.58
N GLU A 758 -38.51 -14.82 1.33
CA GLU A 758 -38.52 -14.69 2.78
C GLU A 758 -38.64 -13.24 3.23
N ASP A 759 -39.38 -13.01 4.31
CA ASP A 759 -39.53 -11.70 4.95
C ASP A 759 -38.16 -11.02 5.15
N LEU A 760 -38.07 -9.74 4.77
CA LEU A 760 -36.91 -8.93 5.13
C LEU A 760 -36.97 -8.62 6.62
N THR A 761 -35.98 -9.08 7.38
CA THR A 761 -35.83 -8.74 8.79
C THR A 761 -34.85 -7.59 8.94
N PHE A 762 -35.22 -6.55 9.71
CA PHE A 762 -34.35 -5.41 10.01
C PHE A 762 -34.29 -5.16 11.52
N THR A 763 -33.15 -4.65 11.99
CA THR A 763 -32.95 -4.25 13.39
C THR A 763 -33.19 -2.75 13.55
N GLY A 764 -34.02 -2.37 14.52
CA GLY A 764 -34.44 -0.99 14.76
C GLY A 764 -35.96 -0.78 14.72
N VAL A 765 -36.35 0.49 14.68
CA VAL A 765 -37.73 0.96 14.57
C VAL A 765 -37.96 1.50 13.17
N LEU A 766 -39.03 1.06 12.52
CA LEU A 766 -39.49 1.66 11.27
C LEU A 766 -39.90 3.12 11.52
N ASP A 767 -39.25 4.06 10.84
CA ASP A 767 -39.66 5.47 10.85
C ASP A 767 -40.80 5.69 9.86
N GLU A 768 -40.57 5.30 8.61
CA GLU A 768 -41.51 5.45 7.50
C GLU A 768 -41.16 4.53 6.32
N ILE A 769 -42.11 4.37 5.41
CA ILE A 769 -41.83 3.91 4.06
C ILE A 769 -41.57 5.16 3.23
N VAL A 770 -40.29 5.41 2.96
CA VAL A 770 -39.81 6.61 2.25
C VAL A 770 -40.40 6.66 0.84
N LEU A 771 -40.42 5.51 0.16
CA LEU A 771 -40.83 5.43 -1.24
C LEU A 771 -41.42 4.06 -1.56
N GLU A 772 -42.55 4.05 -2.26
CA GLU A 772 -43.19 2.88 -2.83
C GLU A 772 -43.49 3.17 -4.30
N ILE A 773 -42.93 2.35 -5.20
CA ILE A 773 -43.16 2.46 -6.64
C ILE A 773 -43.72 1.13 -7.15
N GLU A 774 -44.91 1.21 -7.74
CA GLU A 774 -45.53 0.11 -8.46
C GLU A 774 -45.51 0.44 -9.96
N PHE A 775 -44.98 -0.48 -10.76
CA PHE A 775 -44.91 -0.36 -12.21
C PHE A 775 -45.80 -1.39 -12.87
N SER A 776 -46.65 -0.94 -13.79
CA SER A 776 -47.37 -1.83 -14.69
C SER A 776 -47.27 -1.31 -16.11
N TYR A 777 -47.19 -2.23 -17.06
CA TYR A 777 -47.13 -1.92 -18.47
C TYR A 777 -48.19 -2.73 -19.21
N THR A 778 -49.00 -2.05 -20.02
CA THR A 778 -49.89 -2.67 -21.00
C THR A 778 -49.37 -2.31 -22.37
N ASP A 779 -49.01 -3.32 -23.17
CA ASP A 779 -48.55 -3.08 -24.53
C ASP A 779 -49.68 -2.47 -25.38
N LYS A 780 -49.47 -1.23 -25.82
CA LYS A 780 -50.37 -0.49 -26.72
C LYS A 780 -49.78 -0.32 -28.12
N GLY A 781 -48.74 -1.08 -28.45
CA GLY A 781 -47.95 -0.90 -29.66
C GLY A 781 -46.95 0.25 -29.56
N ARG A 782 -46.02 0.29 -30.52
CA ARG A 782 -45.05 1.39 -30.66
C ARG A 782 -45.76 2.61 -31.21
N GLN A 783 -45.60 3.75 -30.53
CA GLN A 783 -45.96 5.03 -31.10
C GLN A 783 -44.84 5.47 -32.03
N GLU A 784 -45.16 5.74 -33.30
CA GLU A 784 -44.21 6.29 -34.26
C GLU A 784 -44.51 7.78 -34.49
N SER A 785 -43.47 8.60 -34.53
CA SER A 785 -43.53 10.00 -34.92
C SER A 785 -42.36 10.26 -35.88
N GLU A 786 -42.66 10.99 -36.95
CA GLU A 786 -41.70 11.35 -38.00
C GLU A 786 -40.73 12.45 -37.55
N ASP A 787 -41.14 13.29 -36.59
CA ASP A 787 -40.42 14.49 -36.17
C ASP A 787 -39.93 14.47 -34.71
N LYS A 788 -40.44 13.54 -33.88
CA LYS A 788 -40.16 13.46 -32.45
C LYS A 788 -39.78 12.07 -31.98
N ILE A 789 -38.89 12.02 -31.00
CA ILE A 789 -38.55 10.79 -30.28
C ILE A 789 -39.62 10.54 -29.21
N VAL A 790 -40.37 9.46 -29.38
CA VAL A 790 -41.44 9.05 -28.47
C VAL A 790 -41.16 7.65 -27.92
N GLY A 791 -41.52 7.43 -26.66
CA GLY A 791 -41.39 6.14 -26.00
C GLY A 791 -42.63 5.28 -26.06
N LEU A 792 -42.63 4.17 -25.32
CA LEU A 792 -43.76 3.26 -25.23
C LEU A 792 -44.96 3.90 -24.52
N ASN A 793 -46.16 3.66 -25.06
CA ASN A 793 -47.42 3.98 -24.40
C ASN A 793 -47.92 2.84 -23.53
N GLY A 794 -48.71 3.18 -22.51
CA GLY A 794 -49.37 2.18 -21.65
C GLY A 794 -48.62 1.84 -20.36
N ALA A 795 -47.51 2.51 -20.07
CA ALA A 795 -46.89 2.48 -18.74
C ALA A 795 -47.75 3.21 -17.72
N LYS A 796 -47.94 2.62 -16.54
CA LYS A 796 -48.56 3.24 -15.39
C LYS A 796 -47.62 3.08 -14.21
N VAL A 797 -47.21 4.22 -13.66
CA VAL A 797 -46.33 4.30 -12.50
C VAL A 797 -47.09 4.92 -11.37
N GLU A 798 -47.23 4.21 -10.26
CA GLU A 798 -47.79 4.74 -9.02
C GLU A 798 -46.65 4.97 -8.03
N VAL A 799 -46.39 6.23 -7.70
CA VAL A 799 -45.38 6.64 -6.72
C VAL A 799 -46.09 7.11 -5.46
N ARG A 800 -45.73 6.54 -4.31
CA ARG A 800 -46.19 6.96 -2.99
C ARG A 800 -44.98 7.21 -2.10
N GLU A 801 -44.93 8.38 -1.48
CA GLU A 801 -43.82 8.83 -0.66
C GLU A 801 -44.29 9.04 0.79
N HIS A 802 -43.38 8.82 1.75
CA HIS A 802 -43.59 9.11 3.18
C HIS A 802 -44.84 8.45 3.80
N LEU A 803 -45.05 7.15 3.55
CA LEU A 803 -46.17 6.40 4.13
C LEU A 803 -45.85 5.96 5.57
N LYS A 804 -46.88 5.92 6.43
CA LYS A 804 -46.76 5.47 7.82
C LYS A 804 -47.23 4.02 7.98
N GLY A 805 -46.45 3.20 8.67
CA GLY A 805 -46.87 1.85 9.09
C GLY A 805 -47.33 0.93 7.95
N ASN A 806 -48.59 0.46 8.03
CA ASN A 806 -49.18 -0.54 7.12
C ASN A 806 -49.95 0.05 5.92
N ASP A 807 -49.79 1.35 5.64
CA ASP A 807 -50.44 2.01 4.49
C ASP A 807 -49.87 1.56 3.12
N SER A 808 -48.87 0.69 3.13
CA SER A 808 -48.27 0.09 1.94
C SER A 808 -49.27 -0.79 1.18
N LYS A 809 -49.27 -0.69 -0.15
CA LYS A 809 -49.95 -1.67 -1.03
C LYS A 809 -49.03 -2.83 -1.34
N LEU A 810 -47.71 -2.61 -1.35
CA LEU A 810 -46.74 -3.63 -1.71
C LEU A 810 -46.41 -4.60 -0.56
N ALA A 811 -46.41 -4.10 0.69
CA ALA A 811 -45.94 -4.85 1.85
C ALA A 811 -46.86 -4.73 3.07
N ILE A 812 -46.59 -5.57 4.08
CA ILE A 812 -47.09 -5.47 5.44
C ILE A 812 -45.86 -5.47 6.35
N ILE A 813 -45.74 -4.45 7.21
CA ILE A 813 -44.60 -4.34 8.12
C ILE A 813 -45.05 -4.64 9.54
N LYS A 814 -44.42 -5.64 10.16
CA LYS A 814 -44.64 -6.00 11.57
C LYS A 814 -43.46 -5.50 12.38
N GLN A 815 -43.70 -4.51 13.24
CA GLN A 815 -42.72 -4.02 14.21
C GLN A 815 -42.77 -4.86 15.49
N TYR A 816 -41.61 -5.30 15.96
CA TYR A 816 -41.39 -5.92 17.27
C TYR A 816 -40.57 -4.95 18.14
N GLU A 817 -40.24 -5.35 19.38
CA GLU A 817 -39.55 -4.48 20.34
C GLU A 817 -38.19 -3.97 19.83
N THR A 818 -37.39 -4.83 19.22
CA THR A 818 -36.01 -4.51 18.77
C THR A 818 -35.80 -4.63 17.26
N ASN A 819 -36.71 -5.31 16.56
CA ASN A 819 -36.59 -5.64 15.14
C ASN A 819 -37.93 -5.42 14.44
N GLY A 820 -37.93 -5.37 13.11
CA GLY A 820 -39.14 -5.43 12.29
C GLY A 820 -39.01 -6.47 11.18
N LYS A 821 -40.16 -6.90 10.66
CA LYS A 821 -40.26 -7.78 9.49
C LYS A 821 -41.12 -7.12 8.44
N LEU A 822 -40.61 -7.05 7.22
CA LEU A 822 -41.33 -6.61 6.03
C LEU A 822 -41.72 -7.85 5.21
N HIS A 823 -43.02 -8.10 5.14
CA HIS A 823 -43.62 -9.16 4.34
C HIS A 823 -44.18 -8.57 3.04
N LEU A 824 -43.73 -9.06 1.90
CA LEU A 824 -44.25 -8.63 0.60
C LEU A 824 -45.59 -9.34 0.33
N LYS A 825 -46.67 -8.56 0.15
CA LYS A 825 -48.01 -9.11 -0.15
C LYS A 825 -48.35 -9.04 -1.64
N HIS A 826 -47.90 -7.99 -2.32
CA HIS A 826 -48.06 -7.77 -3.74
C HIS A 826 -46.85 -7.01 -4.24
N PHE A 827 -45.91 -7.69 -4.89
CA PHE A 827 -44.66 -7.07 -5.33
C PHE A 827 -44.33 -7.57 -6.73
N PRO A 828 -45.02 -7.07 -7.78
CA PRO A 828 -44.76 -7.48 -9.15
C PRO A 828 -43.38 -7.02 -9.63
N SER A 829 -42.86 -7.66 -10.68
CA SER A 829 -41.63 -7.25 -11.35
C SER A 829 -41.69 -5.77 -11.73
N GLY A 830 -40.60 -5.04 -11.49
CA GLY A 830 -40.56 -3.59 -11.66
C GLY A 830 -40.92 -2.76 -10.43
N SER A 831 -41.32 -3.41 -9.33
CA SER A 831 -41.66 -2.73 -8.09
C SER A 831 -40.44 -2.40 -7.24
N VAL A 832 -40.54 -1.30 -6.49
CA VAL A 832 -39.54 -0.83 -5.54
C VAL A 832 -40.22 -0.40 -4.26
N ILE A 833 -39.65 -0.78 -3.11
CA ILE A 833 -40.04 -0.25 -1.80
C ILE A 833 -38.81 0.16 -1.02
N VAL A 834 -38.84 1.33 -0.40
CA VAL A 834 -37.76 1.91 0.39
C VAL A 834 -38.29 2.24 1.77
N ILE A 835 -37.65 1.69 2.79
CA ILE A 835 -37.98 1.95 4.19
C ILE A 835 -36.83 2.68 4.89
N LYS A 836 -37.18 3.57 5.83
CA LYS A 836 -36.22 4.18 6.76
C LYS A 836 -36.39 3.54 8.13
N VAL A 837 -35.27 3.12 8.71
CA VAL A 837 -35.19 2.44 10.00
C VAL A 837 -34.19 3.18 10.88
N SER A 838 -34.63 3.61 12.05
CA SER A 838 -33.77 4.18 13.08
C SER A 838 -33.37 3.12 14.11
N PRO A 839 -32.19 3.23 14.74
CA PRO A 839 -31.88 2.42 15.91
C PRO A 839 -32.91 2.62 17.03
N ILE A 840 -33.15 1.59 17.83
CA ILE A 840 -33.97 1.73 19.03
C ILE A 840 -33.38 2.77 19.98
N LYS A 841 -34.24 3.44 20.78
CA LYS A 841 -33.81 4.52 21.68
C LYS A 841 -32.63 4.15 22.58
N LYS A 842 -32.63 2.95 23.17
CA LYS A 842 -31.52 2.46 24.02
C LYS A 842 -30.19 2.38 23.25
N ALA A 843 -30.22 1.89 22.01
CA ALA A 843 -29.04 1.82 21.15
C ALA A 843 -28.52 3.22 20.81
N THR A 844 -29.41 4.16 20.48
CA THR A 844 -29.04 5.56 20.19
C THR A 844 -28.42 6.24 21.41
N GLU A 845 -28.99 6.04 22.60
CA GLU A 845 -28.45 6.58 23.85
C GLU A 845 -27.08 5.97 24.19
N ALA A 846 -26.91 4.67 24.00
CA ALA A 846 -25.64 3.98 24.21
C ALA A 846 -24.55 4.46 23.23
N ILE A 847 -24.86 4.56 21.94
CA ILE A 847 -23.95 5.05 20.91
C ILE A 847 -23.55 6.51 21.17
N LYS A 848 -24.52 7.36 21.54
CA LYS A 848 -24.26 8.75 21.90
C LYS A 848 -23.28 8.82 23.08
N LEU A 849 -23.51 8.03 24.13
CA LEU A 849 -22.62 7.98 25.29
C LEU A 849 -21.20 7.55 24.90
N ILE A 850 -21.05 6.53 24.06
CA ILE A 850 -19.74 6.10 23.54
C ILE A 850 -19.06 7.25 22.77
N ARG A 851 -19.80 7.95 21.90
CA ARG A 851 -19.28 9.10 21.15
C ARG A 851 -18.88 10.27 22.07
N ASP A 852 -19.64 10.51 23.13
CA ASP A 852 -19.31 11.54 24.13
C ASP A 852 -18.01 11.19 24.88
N TYR A 853 -17.73 9.90 25.13
CA TYR A 853 -16.42 9.46 25.62
C TYR A 853 -15.31 9.72 24.59
N LEU A 854 -15.51 9.33 23.34
CA LEU A 854 -14.52 9.48 22.25
C LEU A 854 -14.18 10.95 21.95
N SER A 855 -15.17 11.84 21.99
CA SER A 855 -14.96 13.27 21.74
C SER A 855 -14.46 14.03 22.96
N GLY A 856 -14.39 13.38 24.13
CA GLY A 856 -14.05 14.01 25.41
C GLY A 856 -15.10 15.01 25.92
N LYS A 857 -16.34 14.96 25.40
CA LYS A 857 -17.50 15.72 25.92
C LYS A 857 -17.93 15.18 27.28
N ASN A 858 -17.74 13.87 27.50
CA ASN A 858 -17.90 13.24 28.80
C ASN A 858 -16.55 13.12 29.50
N ASP A 859 -16.41 13.76 30.66
CA ASP A 859 -15.17 13.79 31.43
C ASP A 859 -14.93 12.53 32.28
N PHE A 860 -15.72 11.46 32.16
CA PHE A 860 -15.55 10.22 32.93
C PHE A 860 -14.13 9.65 32.80
N ILE A 861 -13.58 9.63 31.59
CA ILE A 861 -12.21 9.14 31.35
C ILE A 861 -11.19 10.05 32.04
N LYS A 862 -11.28 11.36 31.85
CA LYS A 862 -10.36 12.33 32.47
C LYS A 862 -10.45 12.31 34.01
N THR A 863 -11.64 12.10 34.54
CA THR A 863 -11.94 12.18 35.98
C THR A 863 -11.58 10.89 36.70
N TYR A 864 -11.97 9.73 36.17
CA TYR A 864 -11.82 8.44 36.84
C TYR A 864 -10.67 7.63 36.25
N PHE A 865 -10.67 7.39 34.94
CA PHE A 865 -9.68 6.48 34.34
C PHE A 865 -8.26 7.05 34.40
N VAL A 866 -8.06 8.30 33.98
CA VAL A 866 -6.77 8.98 34.06
C VAL A 866 -6.30 9.09 35.52
N ASN A 867 -7.20 9.34 36.47
CA ASN A 867 -6.84 9.42 37.88
C ASN A 867 -6.38 8.06 38.44
N ALA A 868 -7.11 6.98 38.13
CA ALA A 868 -6.72 5.62 38.50
C ALA A 868 -5.36 5.25 37.92
N LEU A 869 -5.12 5.52 36.63
CA LEU A 869 -3.84 5.27 35.96
C LEU A 869 -2.69 6.09 36.54
N LYS A 870 -2.91 7.36 36.93
CA LYS A 870 -1.89 8.18 37.60
C LYS A 870 -1.47 7.62 38.95
N GLN A 871 -2.43 7.11 39.72
CA GLN A 871 -2.19 6.50 41.04
C GLN A 871 -1.62 5.07 40.94
N SER A 872 -1.72 4.44 39.77
CA SER A 872 -1.21 3.09 39.53
C SER A 872 0.32 3.02 39.50
N THR A 873 0.88 1.85 39.80
CA THR A 873 2.32 1.55 39.70
C THR A 873 2.69 1.14 38.28
N LEU A 874 3.99 1.05 37.95
CA LEU A 874 4.41 0.53 36.65
C LEU A 874 4.12 -0.97 36.51
N GLN A 875 4.11 -1.72 37.62
CA GLN A 875 3.62 -3.11 37.63
C GLN A 875 2.13 -3.21 37.20
N THR A 876 1.30 -2.25 37.59
CA THR A 876 -0.10 -2.18 37.14
C THR A 876 -0.20 -2.07 35.62
N PHE A 877 0.68 -1.28 34.98
CA PHE A 877 0.73 -1.17 33.52
C PHE A 877 1.22 -2.46 32.85
N ASN A 878 2.18 -3.17 33.44
CA ASN A 878 2.58 -4.51 32.97
C ASN A 878 1.38 -5.47 32.92
N ILE A 879 0.60 -5.53 34.00
CA ILE A 879 -0.59 -6.38 34.07
C ILE A 879 -1.65 -5.94 33.06
N LEU A 880 -1.94 -4.64 32.99
CA LEU A 880 -3.00 -4.10 32.11
C LEU A 880 -2.68 -4.31 30.62
N LEU A 881 -1.43 -4.07 30.21
CA LEU A 881 -1.05 -4.10 28.80
C LEU A 881 -0.55 -5.46 28.33
N PHE A 882 0.17 -6.23 29.15
CA PHE A 882 0.93 -7.39 28.71
C PHE A 882 0.49 -8.68 29.42
N ARG A 883 1.44 -9.37 30.07
CA ARG A 883 1.36 -10.74 30.62
C ARG A 883 1.12 -11.79 29.56
N CYS A 884 2.04 -12.73 29.43
CA CYS A 884 1.76 -13.95 28.68
C CYS A 884 0.85 -14.89 29.48
N ALA A 885 0.34 -15.93 28.81
CA ALA A 885 -0.57 -16.90 29.42
C ALA A 885 -0.02 -17.55 30.70
N ALA A 886 1.28 -17.88 30.72
CA ALA A 886 1.91 -18.52 31.87
C ALA A 886 1.96 -17.59 33.10
N GLU A 887 2.28 -16.31 32.88
CA GLU A 887 2.36 -15.33 33.96
C GLU A 887 1.00 -15.11 34.62
N ASP A 888 -0.07 -15.00 33.83
CA ASP A 888 -1.41 -14.84 34.37
C ASP A 888 -1.96 -16.11 35.03
N GLU A 889 -1.60 -17.29 34.53
CA GLU A 889 -2.00 -18.55 35.16
C GLU A 889 -1.42 -18.64 36.58
N ASP A 890 -0.14 -18.31 36.73
CA ASP A 890 0.55 -18.32 38.03
C ASP A 890 -0.04 -17.32 39.03
N ASP A 891 -0.38 -16.10 38.58
CA ASP A 891 -0.86 -15.06 39.49
C ASP A 891 -2.37 -15.09 39.73
N PHE A 892 -3.16 -15.44 38.71
CA PHE A 892 -4.62 -15.23 38.65
C PHE A 892 -5.43 -16.50 38.36
N GLY A 893 -4.77 -17.61 37.99
CA GLY A 893 -5.42 -18.85 37.55
C GLY A 893 -6.27 -18.67 36.30
N SER A 894 -5.85 -17.76 35.42
CA SER A 894 -6.51 -17.47 34.15
C SER A 894 -5.50 -17.43 33.02
N SER A 895 -5.89 -17.93 31.85
CA SER A 895 -5.04 -17.94 30.65
C SER A 895 -5.45 -16.87 29.64
N SER A 896 -4.69 -16.75 28.55
CA SER A 896 -4.97 -15.82 27.45
C SER A 896 -6.26 -16.18 26.72
N TYR A 897 -6.96 -15.17 26.21
CA TYR A 897 -8.22 -15.36 25.49
C TYR A 897 -8.00 -16.12 24.17
N ASN A 898 -8.77 -17.18 23.97
CA ASN A 898 -8.83 -17.91 22.71
C ASN A 898 -9.96 -17.35 21.84
N ILE A 899 -9.61 -16.81 20.67
CA ILE A 899 -10.61 -16.38 19.69
C ILE A 899 -11.05 -17.62 18.91
N PRO A 900 -12.36 -17.95 18.93
CA PRO A 900 -12.86 -19.15 18.27
C PRO A 900 -12.45 -19.24 16.81
N HIS A 901 -12.06 -20.44 16.37
CA HIS A 901 -11.65 -20.75 15.00
C HIS A 901 -10.45 -19.96 14.47
N TRP A 902 -9.62 -19.39 15.35
CA TRP A 902 -8.43 -18.62 14.95
C TRP A 902 -7.19 -18.94 15.78
N LYS A 903 -6.89 -18.15 16.82
CA LYS A 903 -5.74 -18.37 17.72
C LYS A 903 -6.00 -17.86 19.13
N THR A 904 -5.14 -18.30 20.06
CA THR A 904 -4.99 -17.69 21.38
C THR A 904 -4.10 -16.45 21.27
N LEU A 905 -4.45 -15.37 21.97
CA LEU A 905 -3.67 -14.13 21.96
C LEU A 905 -2.31 -14.32 22.64
N ASP A 906 -1.26 -13.66 22.13
CA ASP A 906 0.11 -13.79 22.66
C ASP A 906 0.26 -13.15 24.05
N TYR A 907 -0.48 -12.06 24.29
CA TYR A 907 -0.66 -11.45 25.60
C TYR A 907 -2.11 -11.51 26.07
N CYS A 908 -2.28 -11.58 27.39
CA CYS A 908 -3.57 -11.53 28.06
C CYS A 908 -4.13 -10.10 28.18
N GLY A 909 -3.25 -9.10 28.24
CA GLY A 909 -3.58 -7.68 28.35
C GLY A 909 -3.89 -7.01 27.01
N LEU A 910 -4.11 -5.69 27.06
CA LEU A 910 -4.58 -4.91 25.90
C LEU A 910 -3.61 -4.96 24.70
N GLN A 911 -2.30 -5.08 24.92
CA GLN A 911 -1.33 -5.18 23.81
C GLN A 911 -1.57 -6.43 22.95
N GLY A 912 -2.11 -7.51 23.52
CA GLY A 912 -2.35 -8.75 22.79
C GLY A 912 -3.39 -8.63 21.69
N LEU A 913 -4.25 -7.60 21.72
CA LEU A 913 -5.33 -7.40 20.76
C LEU A 913 -5.04 -6.27 19.76
N LEU A 914 -4.30 -5.24 20.18
CA LEU A 914 -4.12 -4.00 19.41
C LEU A 914 -3.52 -4.20 18.00
N PRO A 915 -2.45 -5.01 17.79
CA PRO A 915 -1.88 -5.19 16.46
C PRO A 915 -2.92 -5.69 15.44
N TYR A 916 -3.79 -6.60 15.87
CA TYR A 916 -4.85 -7.15 15.03
C TYR A 916 -5.95 -6.11 14.75
N LEU A 917 -6.38 -5.35 15.76
CA LEU A 917 -7.37 -4.29 15.57
C LEU A 917 -6.88 -3.17 14.64
N ASN A 918 -5.60 -2.82 14.70
CA ASN A 918 -5.00 -1.86 13.78
C ASN A 918 -5.07 -2.35 12.34
N ASN A 919 -4.73 -3.61 12.07
CA ASN A 919 -4.82 -4.19 10.73
C ASN A 919 -6.28 -4.25 10.25
N ILE A 920 -7.21 -4.72 11.09
CA ILE A 920 -8.64 -4.74 10.76
C ILE A 920 -9.16 -3.33 10.44
N ARG A 921 -8.75 -2.31 11.19
CA ARG A 921 -9.12 -0.90 10.90
C ARG A 921 -8.57 -0.44 9.56
N PHE A 922 -7.32 -0.80 9.26
CA PHE A 922 -6.62 -0.42 8.05
C PHE A 922 -7.27 -1.03 6.79
N ASP A 923 -7.68 -2.29 6.85
CA ASP A 923 -8.30 -2.97 5.71
C ASP A 923 -9.84 -2.93 5.74
N ASN A 924 -10.44 -2.47 6.85
CA ASN A 924 -11.85 -2.69 7.18
C ASN A 924 -12.26 -4.17 7.04
N ASP A 925 -11.40 -5.09 7.49
CA ASP A 925 -11.64 -6.54 7.44
C ASP A 925 -12.66 -6.98 8.49
N LEU A 926 -13.92 -6.64 8.24
CA LEU A 926 -15.04 -7.05 9.09
C LEU A 926 -15.34 -8.57 9.02
N GLY A 927 -14.64 -9.30 8.16
CA GLY A 927 -14.66 -10.76 8.08
C GLY A 927 -13.74 -11.43 9.10
N HIS A 928 -12.89 -10.66 9.78
CA HIS A 928 -11.94 -11.19 10.75
C HIS A 928 -12.63 -11.92 11.92
N PRO A 929 -12.09 -13.05 12.43
CA PRO A 929 -12.67 -13.81 13.54
C PRO A 929 -12.93 -13.00 14.82
N ILE A 930 -12.14 -11.97 15.10
CA ILE A 930 -12.38 -11.01 16.20
C ILE A 930 -13.74 -10.31 16.02
N CYS A 931 -14.02 -9.82 14.81
CA CYS A 931 -15.27 -9.14 14.51
C CYS A 931 -16.45 -10.10 14.67
N GLN A 932 -16.30 -11.36 14.22
CA GLN A 932 -17.34 -12.36 14.41
C GLN A 932 -17.58 -12.67 15.90
N ASN A 933 -16.51 -12.85 16.68
CA ASN A 933 -16.62 -13.08 18.12
C ASN A 933 -17.38 -11.95 18.84
N LEU A 934 -17.13 -10.70 18.47
CA LEU A 934 -17.81 -9.51 19.02
C LEU A 934 -19.27 -9.37 18.58
N ARG A 935 -19.62 -9.87 17.38
CA ARG A 935 -21.03 -9.96 16.94
C ARG A 935 -21.77 -11.00 17.77
N ASP A 936 -21.16 -12.18 17.92
CA ASP A 936 -21.74 -13.31 18.63
C ASP A 936 -21.97 -13.01 20.12
N GLY A 937 -21.08 -12.23 20.75
CA GLY A 937 -21.22 -11.83 22.15
C GLY A 937 -20.10 -10.92 22.66
N LEU A 938 -20.24 -10.45 23.90
CA LEU A 938 -19.29 -9.51 24.52
C LEU A 938 -18.30 -10.22 25.47
N TRP A 939 -18.05 -11.52 25.27
CA TRP A 939 -17.15 -12.31 26.14
C TRP A 939 -15.73 -11.77 26.17
N LEU A 940 -15.26 -11.17 25.06
CA LEU A 940 -13.96 -10.51 25.02
C LEU A 940 -13.92 -9.28 25.92
N CYS A 941 -15.01 -8.49 25.99
CA CYS A 941 -15.12 -7.37 26.94
C CYS A 941 -15.10 -7.88 28.37
N ASP A 942 -15.88 -8.94 28.65
CA ASP A 942 -15.97 -9.58 29.96
C ASP A 942 -14.61 -10.09 30.43
N TYR A 943 -13.89 -10.77 29.55
CA TYR A 943 -12.54 -11.23 29.80
C TYR A 943 -11.61 -10.09 30.21
N ILE A 944 -11.61 -8.95 29.48
CA ILE A 944 -10.72 -7.82 29.74
C ILE A 944 -10.86 -7.29 31.18
N TYR A 945 -12.09 -7.07 31.68
CA TYR A 945 -12.26 -6.53 33.04
C TYR A 945 -12.29 -7.61 34.13
N HIS A 946 -12.79 -8.82 33.87
CA HIS A 946 -12.80 -9.88 34.88
C HIS A 946 -11.40 -10.35 35.26
N ARG A 947 -10.50 -10.39 34.29
CA ARG A 947 -9.07 -10.67 34.49
C ARG A 947 -8.44 -9.76 35.55
N LEU A 948 -8.77 -8.47 35.52
CA LEU A 948 -8.19 -7.45 36.40
C LEU A 948 -8.89 -7.37 37.78
N SER A 949 -10.02 -8.05 37.97
CA SER A 949 -10.85 -7.91 39.18
C SER A 949 -10.32 -8.70 40.39
N LYS A 950 -9.24 -9.45 40.23
CA LYS A 950 -8.68 -10.29 41.27
C LYS A 950 -7.40 -9.64 41.82
N HIS A 951 -7.17 -9.73 43.12
CA HIS A 951 -5.89 -9.50 43.84
C HIS A 951 -5.56 -8.10 44.37
N ASN A 952 -5.77 -6.98 43.66
CA ASN A 952 -5.41 -5.64 44.18
C ASN A 952 -6.55 -4.61 44.01
N PRO A 953 -6.81 -3.74 45.02
CA PRO A 953 -7.82 -2.67 44.95
C PRO A 953 -7.72 -1.75 43.73
N MET A 954 -6.51 -1.37 43.30
CA MET A 954 -6.30 -0.47 42.16
C MET A 954 -6.70 -1.12 40.84
N LEU A 955 -6.29 -2.37 40.60
CA LEU A 955 -6.70 -3.14 39.43
C LEU A 955 -8.22 -3.37 39.41
N THR A 956 -8.81 -3.61 40.57
CA THR A 956 -10.27 -3.76 40.71
C THR A 956 -10.99 -2.47 40.35
N GLU A 957 -10.45 -1.31 40.72
CA GLU A 957 -11.01 -0.02 40.33
C GLU A 957 -10.87 0.24 38.83
N ILE A 958 -9.71 -0.07 38.23
CA ILE A 958 -9.52 -0.02 36.78
C ILE A 958 -10.51 -0.95 36.06
N ALA A 959 -10.68 -2.18 36.54
CA ALA A 959 -11.64 -3.14 36.01
C ALA A 959 -13.06 -2.59 36.02
N ARG A 960 -13.47 -1.98 37.15
CA ARG A 960 -14.78 -1.34 37.31
C ARG A 960 -14.97 -0.21 36.30
N ILE A 961 -13.96 0.63 36.09
CA ILE A 961 -13.99 1.73 35.12
C ILE A 961 -14.10 1.21 33.69
N ILE A 962 -13.28 0.23 33.29
CA ILE A 962 -13.33 -0.40 31.96
C ILE A 962 -14.68 -1.06 31.71
N ARG A 963 -15.23 -1.76 32.70
CA ARG A 963 -16.58 -2.34 32.63
C ARG A 963 -17.64 -1.27 32.38
N ILE A 964 -17.55 -0.11 33.04
CA ILE A 964 -18.50 1.00 32.81
C ILE A 964 -18.37 1.54 31.38
N LEU A 965 -17.14 1.64 30.86
CA LEU A 965 -16.91 2.09 29.48
C LEU A 965 -17.50 1.11 28.45
N PHE A 966 -17.43 -0.21 28.70
CA PHE A 966 -17.99 -1.23 27.81
C PHE A 966 -19.50 -1.49 28.00
N LEU A 967 -20.09 -1.11 29.14
CA LEU A 967 -21.51 -1.37 29.44
C LEU A 967 -22.47 -0.92 28.31
N PRO A 968 -22.28 0.24 27.64
CA PRO A 968 -23.15 0.65 26.55
C PRO A 968 -23.16 -0.33 25.36
N LEU A 969 -22.11 -1.15 25.15
CA LEU A 969 -22.03 -2.11 24.04
C LEU A 969 -23.13 -3.18 24.08
N HIS A 970 -23.73 -3.47 25.24
CA HIS A 970 -24.86 -4.41 25.34
C HIS A 970 -26.09 -3.92 24.57
N GLU A 971 -26.30 -2.60 24.52
CA GLU A 971 -27.41 -1.97 23.82
C GLU A 971 -27.04 -1.60 22.37
N VAL A 972 -25.76 -1.71 21.98
CA VAL A 972 -25.31 -1.52 20.60
C VAL A 972 -25.72 -2.73 19.74
N PRO A 973 -26.33 -2.51 18.56
CA PRO A 973 -26.67 -3.58 17.62
C PRO A 973 -25.47 -4.47 17.29
N TYR A 974 -25.70 -5.78 17.18
CA TYR A 974 -24.63 -6.77 17.05
C TYR A 974 -23.68 -6.50 15.87
N ASP A 975 -24.23 -6.04 14.73
CA ASP A 975 -23.52 -5.68 13.51
C ASP A 975 -22.58 -4.46 13.69
N LEU A 976 -22.83 -3.63 14.71
CA LEU A 976 -22.04 -2.42 15.03
C LEU A 976 -21.10 -2.61 16.22
N ARG A 977 -21.23 -3.70 16.98
CA ARG A 977 -20.37 -3.99 18.14
C ARG A 977 -18.88 -3.97 17.81
N PRO A 978 -18.39 -4.58 16.70
CA PRO A 978 -16.96 -4.56 16.40
C PRO A 978 -16.38 -3.15 16.30
N CYS A 979 -17.07 -2.26 15.59
CA CYS A 979 -16.65 -0.87 15.38
C CYS A 979 -16.59 -0.07 16.70
N TYR A 980 -17.63 -0.17 17.53
CA TYR A 980 -17.68 0.56 18.79
C TYR A 980 -16.82 -0.05 19.90
N PHE A 981 -16.67 -1.36 19.91
CA PHE A 981 -15.69 -2.03 20.75
C PHE A 981 -14.29 -1.52 20.43
N GLU A 982 -13.91 -1.51 19.15
CA GLU A 982 -12.57 -1.09 18.76
C GLU A 982 -12.29 0.38 19.08
N ALA A 983 -13.29 1.26 18.90
CA ALA A 983 -13.17 2.67 19.23
C ALA A 983 -12.95 2.89 20.75
N LEU A 984 -13.75 2.22 21.60
CA LEU A 984 -13.57 2.27 23.05
C LEU A 984 -12.25 1.63 23.48
N PHE A 985 -11.91 0.48 22.91
CA PHE A 985 -10.68 -0.24 23.19
C PHE A 985 -9.45 0.63 22.88
N SER A 986 -9.44 1.28 21.72
CA SER A 986 -8.35 2.16 21.30
C SER A 986 -8.26 3.38 22.20
N LEU A 987 -9.40 3.97 22.61
CA LEU A 987 -9.41 5.07 23.57
C LEU A 987 -8.85 4.66 24.93
N ILE A 988 -9.22 3.48 25.45
CA ILE A 988 -8.68 2.92 26.69
C ILE A 988 -7.16 2.72 26.54
N TYR A 989 -6.74 2.03 25.48
CA TYR A 989 -5.34 1.74 25.22
C TYR A 989 -4.50 3.02 25.07
N GLU A 990 -4.94 3.99 24.26
CA GLU A 990 -4.23 5.25 24.02
C GLU A 990 -4.14 6.08 25.31
N THR A 991 -5.20 6.12 26.12
CA THR A 991 -5.17 6.78 27.43
C THR A 991 -4.19 6.08 28.37
N THR A 992 -4.18 4.74 28.41
CA THR A 992 -3.21 3.95 29.19
C THR A 992 -1.79 4.23 28.73
N LEU A 993 -1.53 4.22 27.42
CA LEU A 993 -0.21 4.48 26.86
C LEU A 993 0.26 5.91 27.19
N GLU A 994 -0.60 6.91 27.06
CA GLU A 994 -0.25 8.30 27.40
C GLU A 994 0.12 8.45 28.87
N GLN A 995 -0.62 7.84 29.79
CA GLN A 995 -0.28 7.89 31.22
C GLN A 995 0.98 7.07 31.55
N LEU A 996 1.21 5.95 30.87
CA LEU A 996 2.44 5.18 30.97
C LEU A 996 3.64 6.04 30.57
N MET A 997 3.60 6.66 29.39
CA MET A 997 4.69 7.50 28.88
C MET A 997 4.98 8.70 29.80
N LYS A 998 3.96 9.26 30.46
CA LYS A 998 4.13 10.31 31.48
C LYS A 998 4.73 9.81 32.80
N LYS A 999 4.55 8.54 33.12
CA LYS A 999 5.04 7.93 34.36
C LYS A 999 6.48 7.45 34.25
N LEU A 1000 6.93 7.10 33.05
CA LEU A 1000 8.36 6.94 32.74
C LEU A 1000 9.08 8.29 32.93
N SER A 1001 10.28 8.29 33.53
CA SER A 1001 10.87 9.52 34.07
C SER A 1001 11.47 10.47 33.02
N ARG A 1002 11.53 10.04 31.76
CA ARG A 1002 12.05 10.82 30.62
C ARG A 1002 10.89 11.21 29.70
N PRO A 1003 10.98 12.30 28.90
CA PRO A 1003 9.86 12.81 28.11
C PRO A 1003 9.57 11.94 26.86
N PHE A 1004 9.27 10.65 27.05
CA PHE A 1004 8.86 9.74 25.99
C PHE A 1004 7.58 10.18 25.28
N VAL A 1005 6.75 10.99 25.95
CA VAL A 1005 5.53 11.59 25.36
C VAL A 1005 5.85 12.39 24.09
N THR A 1006 7.02 13.02 24.00
CA THR A 1006 7.46 13.80 22.83
C THR A 1006 8.44 13.05 21.93
N ALA A 1007 8.83 11.82 22.29
CA ALA A 1007 9.68 10.98 21.48
C ALA A 1007 8.90 10.44 20.26
N SER A 1008 9.61 9.96 19.24
CA SER A 1008 8.95 9.32 18.10
C SER A 1008 8.19 8.05 18.50
N ILE A 1009 7.28 7.62 17.62
CA ILE A 1009 6.55 6.37 17.79
C ILE A 1009 7.49 5.16 17.92
N TYR A 1010 8.66 5.22 17.27
CA TYR A 1010 9.68 4.18 17.36
C TYR A 1010 10.22 4.05 18.79
N VAL A 1011 10.67 5.17 19.37
CA VAL A 1011 11.22 5.19 20.74
C VAL A 1011 10.14 4.88 21.77
N GLN A 1012 8.92 5.40 21.57
CA GLN A 1012 7.77 5.04 22.42
C GLN A 1012 7.48 3.54 22.37
N SER A 1013 7.58 2.89 21.21
CA SER A 1013 7.37 1.45 21.07
C SER A 1013 8.45 0.64 21.81
N LEU A 1014 9.71 1.07 21.76
CA LEU A 1014 10.78 0.45 22.55
C LEU A 1014 10.56 0.61 24.06
N ALA A 1015 10.20 1.81 24.50
CA ALA A 1015 9.92 2.09 25.91
C ALA A 1015 8.71 1.28 26.41
N LEU A 1016 7.65 1.20 25.60
CA LEU A 1016 6.48 0.34 25.84
C LEU A 1016 6.88 -1.13 25.97
N SER A 1017 7.73 -1.63 25.05
CA SER A 1017 8.19 -3.02 25.06
C SER A 1017 8.94 -3.37 26.35
N SER A 1018 9.73 -2.45 26.91
CA SER A 1018 10.46 -2.69 28.16
C SER A 1018 9.53 -2.96 29.36
N VAL A 1019 8.29 -2.46 29.33
CA VAL A 1019 7.28 -2.67 30.37
C VAL A 1019 6.78 -4.11 30.38
N ALA A 1020 6.85 -4.84 29.26
CA ALA A 1020 6.43 -6.23 29.19
C ALA A 1020 7.27 -7.16 30.09
N PHE A 1021 8.57 -6.86 30.24
CA PHE A 1021 9.51 -7.72 30.97
C PHE A 1021 9.54 -7.45 32.48
N LEU A 1022 9.17 -6.24 32.90
CA LEU A 1022 9.34 -5.74 34.26
C LEU A 1022 8.01 -5.70 35.02
N GLY A 1023 7.79 -6.73 35.83
CA GLY A 1023 6.63 -6.92 36.69
C GLY A 1023 6.87 -8.05 37.71
N ALA A 1024 6.02 -8.16 38.73
CA ALA A 1024 6.09 -9.25 39.69
C ALA A 1024 5.30 -10.48 39.20
N VAL A 1025 5.79 -11.68 39.50
CA VAL A 1025 5.09 -12.97 39.35
C VAL A 1025 5.29 -13.73 40.65
N LYS A 1026 4.20 -14.20 41.29
CA LYS A 1026 4.23 -14.78 42.64
C LYS A 1026 5.21 -15.95 42.79
N ASN A 1027 5.34 -16.78 41.75
CA ASN A 1027 6.21 -17.94 41.71
C ASN A 1027 7.63 -17.65 41.20
N SER A 1028 7.98 -16.40 40.88
CA SER A 1028 9.32 -16.02 40.39
C SER A 1028 9.99 -14.97 41.27
N LYS A 1029 10.29 -15.38 42.50
CA LYS A 1029 10.79 -14.46 43.52
C LYS A 1029 12.24 -14.04 43.26
N LEU A 1030 12.51 -12.77 43.50
CA LEU A 1030 13.86 -12.27 43.69
C LEU A 1030 14.45 -12.77 45.02
N ALA A 1031 15.77 -12.66 45.18
CA ALA A 1031 16.43 -12.86 46.48
C ALA A 1031 15.99 -11.80 47.49
N LEU A 1032 16.13 -12.13 48.78
CA LEU A 1032 15.65 -11.30 49.89
C LEU A 1032 16.25 -9.88 49.83
N LEU A 1033 15.38 -8.89 50.00
CA LEU A 1033 15.76 -7.49 50.20
C LEU A 1033 15.72 -7.16 51.70
N PRO A 1034 16.56 -6.23 52.18
CA PRO A 1034 16.44 -5.71 53.55
C PRO A 1034 15.06 -5.14 53.85
N ASP A 1035 14.62 -5.28 55.10
CA ASP A 1035 13.36 -4.71 55.57
C ASP A 1035 13.34 -3.18 55.41
N GLY A 1036 12.18 -2.64 55.08
CA GLY A 1036 11.97 -1.19 54.91
C GLY A 1036 12.42 -0.61 53.58
N TYR A 1037 12.94 -1.43 52.65
CA TYR A 1037 13.23 -0.96 51.29
C TYR A 1037 11.96 -0.68 50.50
N LYS A 1038 11.99 0.43 49.76
CA LYS A 1038 10.86 0.87 48.96
C LYS A 1038 10.67 -0.07 47.77
N ILE A 1039 9.51 -0.71 47.73
CA ILE A 1039 9.01 -1.49 46.59
C ILE A 1039 7.77 -0.79 46.02
N GLU A 1040 7.46 -1.01 44.73
CA GLU A 1040 6.31 -0.35 44.09
C GLU A 1040 4.97 -0.88 44.63
N ASP A 1041 4.87 -2.20 44.78
CA ASP A 1041 3.69 -2.95 45.26
C ASP A 1041 4.13 -4.02 46.27
N ASP A 1042 3.26 -4.98 46.60
CA ASP A 1042 3.51 -6.05 47.59
C ASP A 1042 4.76 -6.90 47.31
N LEU A 1043 5.12 -7.05 46.03
CA LEU A 1043 6.32 -7.76 45.59
C LEU A 1043 7.19 -6.83 44.72
N PRO A 1044 8.53 -6.90 44.82
CA PRO A 1044 9.40 -6.16 43.91
C PRO A 1044 9.26 -6.69 42.48
N SER A 1045 9.38 -5.79 41.50
CA SER A 1045 9.40 -6.18 40.09
C SER A 1045 10.63 -7.05 39.81
N SER A 1046 10.44 -8.18 39.14
CA SER A 1046 11.52 -8.93 38.49
C SER A 1046 11.56 -8.63 37.00
N LEU A 1047 12.72 -8.86 36.38
CA LEU A 1047 12.94 -8.68 34.95
C LEU A 1047 12.98 -10.07 34.29
N SER A 1048 11.94 -10.39 33.51
CA SER A 1048 11.91 -11.59 32.68
C SER A 1048 12.94 -11.50 31.57
N ALA A 1049 13.76 -12.55 31.38
CA ALA A 1049 14.71 -12.60 30.27
C ALA A 1049 14.00 -12.52 28.89
N GLY A 1050 12.83 -13.15 28.78
CA GLY A 1050 12.12 -13.30 27.52
C GLY A 1050 10.73 -13.93 27.63
N LEU A 1051 9.83 -13.51 26.75
CA LEU A 1051 8.47 -14.00 26.68
C LEU A 1051 8.27 -14.83 25.38
N PRO A 1052 7.56 -15.98 25.47
CA PRO A 1052 6.92 -16.53 26.67
C PRO A 1052 7.81 -17.46 27.51
N HIS A 1053 8.97 -17.90 26.99
CA HIS A 1053 9.71 -19.05 27.54
C HIS A 1053 10.35 -18.81 28.92
N PHE A 1054 10.78 -17.58 29.21
CA PHE A 1054 11.50 -17.21 30.43
C PHE A 1054 10.68 -16.24 31.29
N SER A 1055 9.42 -16.59 31.52
CA SER A 1055 8.42 -15.70 32.11
C SER A 1055 8.02 -16.05 33.54
N THR A 1056 8.08 -17.32 33.94
CA THR A 1056 7.58 -17.79 35.25
C THR A 1056 8.50 -18.81 35.93
N GLY A 1057 8.15 -19.17 37.17
CA GLY A 1057 8.92 -20.08 38.02
C GLY A 1057 10.40 -19.66 38.15
N PHE A 1058 11.26 -20.68 38.20
CA PHE A 1058 12.72 -20.51 38.25
C PHE A 1058 13.32 -20.06 36.90
N TRP A 1059 12.56 -20.09 35.80
CA TRP A 1059 13.03 -19.71 34.47
C TRP A 1059 12.97 -18.20 34.21
N ARG A 1060 12.38 -17.40 35.11
CA ARG A 1060 12.19 -15.97 34.88
C ARG A 1060 13.48 -15.15 35.06
N ASN A 1061 14.18 -15.38 36.17
CA ASN A 1061 15.24 -14.51 36.65
C ASN A 1061 16.61 -15.07 36.26
N TRP A 1062 17.22 -14.43 35.27
CA TRP A 1062 18.58 -14.72 34.85
C TRP A 1062 19.48 -13.52 35.13
N GLY A 1063 20.50 -13.67 35.97
CA GLY A 1063 21.40 -12.59 36.38
C GLY A 1063 22.12 -11.97 35.19
N ARG A 1064 22.57 -12.79 34.24
CA ARG A 1064 23.15 -12.33 32.98
C ARG A 1064 22.20 -11.41 32.21
N ASP A 1065 21.03 -11.92 31.82
CA ASP A 1065 20.03 -11.19 31.04
C ASP A 1065 19.55 -9.94 31.79
N THR A 1066 19.34 -10.07 33.10
CA THR A 1066 18.93 -8.95 33.97
C THR A 1066 19.91 -7.81 33.87
N PHE A 1067 21.21 -8.06 34.06
CA PHE A 1067 22.20 -6.98 34.11
C PHE A 1067 22.65 -6.49 32.74
N ILE A 1068 22.44 -7.26 31.67
CA ILE A 1068 22.55 -6.77 30.29
C ILE A 1068 21.38 -5.85 29.95
N ALA A 1069 20.15 -6.23 30.32
CA ALA A 1069 18.94 -5.46 29.97
C ALA A 1069 18.70 -4.25 30.87
N LEU A 1070 19.15 -4.27 32.14
CA LEU A 1070 18.84 -3.28 33.16
C LEU A 1070 19.16 -1.83 32.75
N PRO A 1071 20.31 -1.51 32.13
CA PRO A 1071 20.59 -0.13 31.75
C PRO A 1071 19.53 0.44 30.79
N GLY A 1072 19.12 -0.31 29.77
CA GLY A 1072 18.07 0.13 28.85
C GLY A 1072 16.67 0.04 29.44
N CYS A 1073 16.28 -1.15 29.93
CA CYS A 1073 14.92 -1.41 30.38
C CYS A 1073 14.55 -0.66 31.66
N CYS A 1074 15.53 -0.28 32.49
CA CYS A 1074 15.29 0.42 33.76
C CYS A 1074 15.90 1.83 33.81
N LEU A 1075 17.15 2.04 33.38
CA LEU A 1075 17.80 3.36 33.56
C LEU A 1075 17.39 4.35 32.48
N VAL A 1076 17.39 3.95 31.20
CA VAL A 1076 16.92 4.81 30.09
C VAL A 1076 15.44 5.16 30.27
N THR A 1077 14.63 4.22 30.78
CA THR A 1077 13.19 4.42 31.00
C THR A 1077 12.83 5.10 32.31
N GLY A 1078 13.79 5.31 33.22
CA GLY A 1078 13.56 6.00 34.48
C GLY A 1078 13.07 5.16 35.65
N ARG A 1079 13.06 3.83 35.52
CA ARG A 1079 12.65 2.87 36.56
C ARG A 1079 13.78 2.63 37.58
N PHE A 1080 14.29 3.71 38.16
CA PHE A 1080 15.47 3.66 39.04
C PHE A 1080 15.25 2.83 40.31
N GLN A 1081 14.02 2.78 40.83
CA GLN A 1081 13.71 1.96 42.00
C GLN A 1081 13.74 0.46 41.67
N ASP A 1082 13.19 0.05 40.53
CA ASP A 1082 13.28 -1.33 40.05
C ASP A 1082 14.74 -1.73 39.82
N ALA A 1083 15.53 -0.87 39.16
CA ALA A 1083 16.96 -1.09 38.97
C ALA A 1083 17.70 -1.28 40.30
N ARG A 1084 17.43 -0.42 41.29
CA ARG A 1084 18.02 -0.52 42.63
C ARG A 1084 17.66 -1.84 43.30
N ASN A 1085 16.39 -2.23 43.24
CA ASN A 1085 15.92 -3.45 43.88
C ASN A 1085 16.54 -4.71 43.25
N LEU A 1086 16.66 -4.75 41.91
CA LEU A 1086 17.34 -5.83 41.20
C LEU A 1086 18.82 -5.91 41.61
N ILE A 1087 19.56 -4.80 41.57
CA ILE A 1087 20.98 -4.74 41.95
C ILE A 1087 21.20 -5.29 43.37
N LEU A 1088 20.40 -4.81 44.33
CA LEU A 1088 20.58 -5.14 45.75
C LEU A 1088 20.12 -6.57 46.07
N SER A 1089 19.06 -7.05 45.42
CA SER A 1089 18.58 -8.42 45.60
C SER A 1089 19.61 -9.44 45.13
N TYR A 1090 20.13 -9.30 43.91
CA TYR A 1090 21.19 -10.19 43.42
C TYR A 1090 22.50 -10.03 44.21
N GLY A 1091 22.81 -8.81 44.68
CA GLY A 1091 23.95 -8.57 45.58
C GLY A 1091 23.83 -9.34 46.91
N GLY A 1092 22.61 -9.48 47.45
CA GLY A 1092 22.33 -10.31 48.63
C GLY A 1092 22.55 -11.81 48.38
N ALA A 1093 22.41 -12.25 47.13
CA ALA A 1093 22.63 -13.62 46.69
C ALA A 1093 24.06 -13.90 46.20
N ILE A 1094 25.03 -13.00 46.37
CA ILE A 1094 26.42 -13.30 46.02
C ILE A 1094 26.93 -14.50 46.83
N ARG A 1095 27.63 -15.40 46.13
CA ARG A 1095 28.31 -16.57 46.72
C ARG A 1095 29.51 -16.93 45.85
N HIS A 1096 30.58 -17.43 46.45
CA HIS A 1096 31.85 -17.71 45.75
C HIS A 1096 32.49 -16.47 45.08
N GLY A 1097 32.02 -15.26 45.36
CA GLY A 1097 32.39 -14.04 44.61
C GLY A 1097 31.65 -13.87 43.27
N LEU A 1098 30.61 -14.69 43.01
CA LEU A 1098 29.83 -14.69 41.79
C LEU A 1098 28.38 -14.26 42.05
N ILE A 1099 27.76 -13.69 41.02
CA ILE A 1099 26.32 -13.47 40.91
C ILE A 1099 25.70 -14.73 40.29
N PRO A 1100 24.55 -15.23 40.80
CA PRO A 1100 23.93 -16.41 40.23
C PRO A 1100 23.43 -16.14 38.80
N ASN A 1101 23.59 -17.12 37.92
CA ASN A 1101 22.98 -17.06 36.59
C ASN A 1101 21.47 -17.24 36.73
N LEU A 1102 21.03 -18.40 37.22
CA LEU A 1102 19.63 -18.65 37.53
C LEU A 1102 19.35 -18.22 38.97
N LEU A 1103 18.36 -17.36 39.18
CA LEU A 1103 17.94 -16.89 40.50
C LEU A 1103 16.52 -17.38 40.84
N ASP A 1104 16.44 -18.37 41.73
CA ASP A 1104 15.16 -18.86 42.27
C ASP A 1104 15.01 -18.48 43.76
N GLY A 1105 14.64 -17.21 44.01
CA GLY A 1105 14.49 -16.65 45.36
C GLY A 1105 15.77 -16.58 46.20
N GLY A 1106 16.92 -16.91 45.63
CA GLY A 1106 18.21 -17.05 46.32
C GLY A 1106 18.45 -18.45 46.92
N TYR A 1107 17.42 -19.29 47.09
CA TYR A 1107 17.55 -20.65 47.60
C TYR A 1107 18.00 -21.62 46.50
N GLY A 1108 17.30 -21.61 45.36
CA GLY A 1108 17.57 -22.49 44.21
C GLY A 1108 18.57 -21.89 43.21
N ALA A 1109 19.39 -20.93 43.65
CA ALA A 1109 20.28 -20.19 42.77
C ALA A 1109 21.46 -21.03 42.25
N ARG A 1110 21.83 -20.88 40.97
CA ARG A 1110 22.97 -21.57 40.34
C ARG A 1110 24.11 -20.62 39.99
N TYR A 1111 25.35 -21.02 40.28
CA TYR A 1111 26.56 -20.20 40.14
C TYR A 1111 27.49 -20.73 39.05
N ASN A 1112 26.90 -21.00 37.88
CA ASN A 1112 27.61 -21.50 36.70
C ASN A 1112 28.03 -20.39 35.71
N ALA A 1113 27.67 -19.14 35.98
CA ALA A 1113 28.05 -17.98 35.16
C ALA A 1113 29.26 -17.25 35.75
N ARG A 1114 30.29 -17.05 34.93
CA ARG A 1114 31.44 -16.20 35.24
C ARG A 1114 31.23 -14.76 34.78
N ASP A 1115 30.30 -14.53 33.86
CA ASP A 1115 30.03 -13.23 33.24
C ASP A 1115 28.98 -12.40 33.98
N ALA A 1116 27.99 -13.03 34.60
CA ALA A 1116 26.89 -12.36 35.30
C ALA A 1116 27.37 -11.33 36.35
N VAL A 1117 28.45 -11.63 37.08
CA VAL A 1117 29.03 -10.71 38.08
C VAL A 1117 29.63 -9.46 37.45
N TRP A 1118 30.25 -9.55 36.27
CA TRP A 1118 30.84 -8.41 35.58
C TRP A 1118 29.76 -7.52 34.96
N PHE A 1119 28.70 -8.11 34.41
CA PHE A 1119 27.53 -7.34 33.99
C PHE A 1119 26.83 -6.67 35.19
N TRP A 1120 26.73 -7.34 36.34
CA TRP A 1120 26.18 -6.73 37.58
C TRP A 1120 27.01 -5.53 38.04
N LEU A 1121 28.34 -5.67 38.12
CA LEU A 1121 29.24 -4.57 38.46
C LEU A 1121 29.11 -3.41 37.47
N TYR A 1122 29.05 -3.71 36.16
CA TYR A 1122 28.87 -2.69 35.13
C TYR A 1122 27.50 -2.00 35.20
N ALA A 1123 26.44 -2.75 35.52
CA ALA A 1123 25.11 -2.19 35.74
C ALA A 1123 25.07 -1.23 36.93
N ILE A 1124 25.87 -1.48 37.98
CA ILE A 1124 26.05 -0.54 39.11
C ILE A 1124 26.78 0.72 38.65
N VAL A 1125 27.83 0.59 37.84
CA VAL A 1125 28.50 1.75 37.23
C VAL A 1125 27.49 2.60 36.45
N LYS A 1126 26.67 1.97 35.60
CA LYS A 1126 25.62 2.66 34.84
C LYS A 1126 24.56 3.29 35.75
N TYR A 1127 24.17 2.62 36.83
CA TYR A 1127 23.26 3.19 37.83
C TYR A 1127 23.83 4.47 38.43
N ILE A 1128 25.10 4.46 38.84
CA ILE A 1128 25.77 5.63 39.43
C ILE A 1128 25.85 6.78 38.42
N GLU A 1129 26.07 6.48 37.14
CA GLU A 1129 26.16 7.48 36.06
C GLU A 1129 24.81 8.10 35.69
N MET A 1130 23.74 7.31 35.67
CA MET A 1130 22.45 7.72 35.10
C MET A 1130 21.42 8.16 36.15
N VAL A 1131 21.54 7.70 37.39
CA VAL A 1131 20.55 8.01 38.44
C VAL A 1131 20.98 9.27 39.19
N PRO A 1132 20.06 10.24 39.42
CA PRO A 1132 20.33 11.37 40.29
C PRO A 1132 20.74 10.91 41.69
N GLN A 1133 21.91 11.37 42.16
CA GLN A 1133 22.53 10.90 43.42
C GLN A 1133 22.78 9.38 43.43
N GLY A 1134 22.98 8.77 42.26
CA GLY A 1134 23.14 7.32 42.11
C GLY A 1134 24.28 6.72 42.94
N VAL A 1135 25.28 7.52 43.30
CA VAL A 1135 26.39 7.13 44.18
C VAL A 1135 25.96 6.65 45.57
N GLU A 1136 24.80 7.09 46.07
CA GLU A 1136 24.27 6.65 47.38
C GLU A 1136 23.88 5.16 47.38
N ILE A 1137 23.76 4.51 46.22
CA ILE A 1137 23.53 3.06 46.16
C ILE A 1137 24.67 2.28 46.81
N LEU A 1138 25.91 2.80 46.78
CA LEU A 1138 27.08 2.15 47.38
C LEU A 1138 26.94 1.95 48.90
N LYS A 1139 26.22 2.85 49.56
CA LYS A 1139 25.90 2.78 51.00
C LYS A 1139 24.56 2.10 51.29
N SER A 1140 23.86 1.63 50.26
CA SER A 1140 22.68 0.80 50.45
C SER A 1140 23.13 -0.57 50.97
N LYS A 1141 22.34 -1.12 51.88
CA LYS A 1141 22.52 -2.46 52.44
C LYS A 1141 22.00 -3.51 51.47
N VAL A 1142 22.70 -4.61 51.36
CA VAL A 1142 22.21 -5.88 50.82
C VAL A 1142 22.00 -6.84 51.99
N LEU A 1143 21.00 -7.71 51.90
CA LEU A 1143 20.79 -8.77 52.88
C LEU A 1143 21.50 -10.02 52.40
N ARG A 1144 22.70 -10.29 52.93
CA ARG A 1144 23.53 -11.43 52.52
C ARG A 1144 22.88 -12.74 52.97
N ILE A 1145 22.52 -13.56 51.99
CA ILE A 1145 22.01 -14.92 52.18
C ILE A 1145 23.16 -15.90 52.44
N PHE A 1146 24.30 -15.68 51.78
CA PHE A 1146 25.50 -16.48 51.91
C PHE A 1146 26.66 -15.59 52.35
N ILE A 1147 26.84 -15.42 53.67
CA ILE A 1147 27.98 -14.70 54.22
C ILE A 1147 29.28 -15.53 54.12
N HIS A 1148 29.14 -16.84 54.18
CA HIS A 1148 30.18 -17.82 53.85
C HIS A 1148 29.65 -18.75 52.75
N ASP A 1149 30.56 -19.36 52.00
CA ASP A 1149 30.16 -20.25 50.90
C ASP A 1149 29.34 -21.44 51.38
N ASP A 1150 29.59 -21.95 52.59
CA ASP A 1150 28.87 -23.11 53.13
C ASP A 1150 27.61 -22.74 53.94
N THR A 1151 27.25 -21.44 53.97
CA THR A 1151 26.05 -20.97 54.68
C THR A 1151 24.80 -21.70 54.15
N ILE A 1152 23.96 -22.15 55.10
CA ILE A 1152 22.65 -22.72 54.80
C ILE A 1152 21.68 -21.57 54.54
N TYR A 1153 20.89 -21.67 53.47
CA TYR A 1153 19.94 -20.62 53.10
C TYR A 1153 19.05 -20.22 54.29
N GLY A 1154 18.92 -18.91 54.53
CA GLY A 1154 18.10 -18.34 55.60
C GLY A 1154 18.78 -18.32 56.98
N HIS A 1155 19.93 -18.98 57.14
CA HIS A 1155 20.76 -18.84 58.34
C HIS A 1155 21.72 -17.66 58.17
N ASP A 1156 22.04 -17.01 59.30
CA ASP A 1156 23.06 -15.95 59.38
C ASP A 1156 22.85 -14.78 58.40
N LEU A 1157 21.58 -14.44 58.12
CA LEU A 1157 21.23 -13.28 57.30
C LEU A 1157 21.89 -12.02 57.87
N THR A 1158 22.80 -11.45 57.09
CA THR A 1158 23.64 -10.33 57.54
C THR A 1158 23.47 -9.15 56.60
N GLU A 1159 23.20 -7.96 57.14
CA GLU A 1159 23.22 -6.75 56.35
C GLU A 1159 24.67 -6.31 56.09
N GLN A 1160 24.99 -6.03 54.82
CA GLN A 1160 26.30 -5.55 54.40
C GLN A 1160 26.11 -4.40 53.39
N TYR A 1161 27.01 -3.42 53.33
CA TYR A 1161 26.91 -2.40 52.28
C TYR A 1161 27.17 -3.01 50.90
N LEU A 1162 26.50 -2.47 49.88
CA LEU A 1162 26.72 -2.86 48.49
C LEU A 1162 28.20 -2.70 48.11
N ALA A 1163 28.85 -1.60 48.54
CA ALA A 1163 30.27 -1.38 48.29
C ALA A 1163 31.16 -2.53 48.80
N ASP A 1164 30.86 -3.07 49.98
CA ASP A 1164 31.63 -4.18 50.57
C ASP A 1164 31.36 -5.50 49.83
N THR A 1165 30.13 -5.69 49.36
CA THR A 1165 29.73 -6.86 48.56
C THR A 1165 30.41 -6.85 47.18
N MET A 1166 30.49 -5.67 46.56
CA MET A 1166 31.28 -5.45 45.34
C MET A 1166 32.77 -5.73 45.58
N GLN A 1167 33.30 -5.23 46.70
CA GLN A 1167 34.70 -5.44 47.06
C GLN A 1167 35.01 -6.92 47.27
N GLU A 1168 34.11 -7.69 47.90
CA GLU A 1168 34.23 -9.14 48.03
C GLU A 1168 34.34 -9.81 46.66
N ALA A 1169 33.44 -9.50 45.72
CA ALA A 1169 33.49 -10.09 44.38
C ALA A 1169 34.82 -9.82 43.68
N LEU A 1170 35.28 -8.57 43.67
CA LEU A 1170 36.56 -8.16 43.05
C LEU A 1170 37.75 -8.83 43.73
N MET A 1171 37.78 -8.87 45.07
CA MET A 1171 38.85 -9.49 45.85
C MET A 1171 38.92 -11.00 45.59
N ARG A 1172 37.78 -11.67 45.52
CA ARG A 1172 37.72 -13.12 45.27
C ARG A 1172 38.18 -13.46 43.86
N HIS A 1173 37.82 -12.67 42.85
CA HIS A 1173 38.38 -12.82 41.51
C HIS A 1173 39.89 -12.59 41.47
N PHE A 1174 40.40 -11.56 42.17
CA PHE A 1174 41.83 -11.27 42.22
C PHE A 1174 42.64 -12.41 42.89
N ASN A 1175 42.09 -13.00 43.96
CA ASN A 1175 42.72 -14.07 44.71
C ASN A 1175 42.53 -15.46 44.09
N GLY A 1176 41.51 -15.61 43.24
CA GLY A 1176 41.13 -16.86 42.60
C GLY A 1176 39.90 -17.51 43.27
N ILE A 1177 38.95 -17.90 42.42
CA ILE A 1177 37.73 -18.62 42.74
C ILE A 1177 37.85 -20.03 42.18
N GLU A 1178 37.68 -21.04 43.02
CA GLU A 1178 37.68 -22.45 42.62
C GLU A 1178 36.74 -23.24 43.53
N PHE A 1179 35.69 -23.83 42.97
CA PHE A 1179 34.70 -24.63 43.70
C PHE A 1179 34.00 -25.63 42.78
N ILE A 1180 33.32 -26.61 43.39
CA ILE A 1180 32.40 -27.51 42.70
C ILE A 1180 30.98 -26.99 42.95
N GLU A 1181 30.14 -26.87 41.91
CA GLU A 1181 28.76 -26.41 42.06
C GLU A 1181 28.04 -27.16 43.18
N ARG A 1182 27.34 -26.41 44.03
CA ARG A 1182 26.56 -26.98 45.12
C ARG A 1182 25.50 -27.91 44.52
N ASN A 1183 25.38 -29.11 45.08
CA ASN A 1183 24.45 -30.14 44.61
C ASN A 1183 24.78 -30.68 43.20
N ALA A 1184 26.06 -30.61 42.76
CA ALA A 1184 26.52 -31.15 41.48
C ALA A 1184 25.99 -32.55 41.17
N GLY A 1185 25.65 -32.76 39.90
CA GLY A 1185 25.14 -34.02 39.36
C GLY A 1185 23.82 -33.87 38.60
N PRO A 1186 23.24 -35.00 38.13
CA PRO A 1186 22.13 -35.01 37.18
C PRO A 1186 20.85 -34.28 37.61
N ARG A 1187 20.69 -33.99 38.91
CA ARG A 1187 19.52 -33.27 39.44
C ARG A 1187 19.54 -31.78 39.14
N ILE A 1188 20.73 -31.17 39.07
CA ILE A 1188 20.85 -29.74 38.75
C ILE A 1188 21.09 -29.52 37.26
N ASP A 1189 21.79 -30.46 36.62
CA ASP A 1189 22.07 -30.46 35.19
C ASP A 1189 22.16 -31.91 34.71
N GLU A 1190 21.19 -32.34 33.91
CA GLU A 1190 21.07 -33.73 33.45
C GLU A 1190 22.05 -34.11 32.33
N HIS A 1191 22.81 -33.15 31.81
CA HIS A 1191 23.68 -33.35 30.65
C HIS A 1191 25.16 -33.11 30.97
N MET A 1192 25.47 -32.11 31.79
CA MET A 1192 26.83 -31.71 32.11
C MET A 1192 27.67 -32.87 32.69
N GLN A 1193 28.90 -32.99 32.21
CA GLN A 1193 29.87 -33.94 32.76
C GLN A 1193 30.37 -33.48 34.13
N GLU A 1194 30.90 -34.42 34.92
CA GLU A 1194 31.39 -34.15 36.29
C GLU A 1194 32.36 -32.96 36.33
N GLN A 1195 33.30 -32.89 35.39
CA GLN A 1195 34.30 -31.83 35.28
C GLN A 1195 33.69 -30.46 34.95
N GLY A 1196 32.49 -30.43 34.34
CA GLY A 1196 31.77 -29.20 34.04
C GLY A 1196 31.29 -28.47 35.29
N PHE A 1197 31.01 -29.21 36.38
CA PHE A 1197 30.61 -28.61 37.67
C PHE A 1197 31.77 -27.95 38.41
N HIS A 1198 33.02 -28.14 37.96
CA HIS A 1198 34.18 -27.47 38.53
C HIS A 1198 34.30 -26.06 37.94
N VAL A 1199 33.91 -25.07 38.74
CA VAL A 1199 33.92 -23.66 38.35
C VAL A 1199 35.21 -23.01 38.83
N LYS A 1200 35.91 -22.35 37.90
CA LYS A 1200 37.13 -21.61 38.17
C LYS A 1200 37.08 -20.22 37.53
N ALA A 1201 37.51 -19.19 38.27
CA ALA A 1201 37.70 -17.85 37.74
C ALA A 1201 38.79 -17.12 38.55
N TYR A 1202 39.73 -16.45 37.89
CA TYR A 1202 40.83 -15.75 38.56
C TYR A 1202 41.40 -14.64 37.69
N VAL A 1203 42.09 -13.68 38.29
CA VAL A 1203 42.88 -12.68 37.56
C VAL A 1203 44.26 -13.23 37.30
N ASP A 1204 44.69 -13.28 36.05
CA ASP A 1204 46.08 -13.55 35.70
C ASP A 1204 46.94 -12.33 36.04
N HIS A 1205 47.84 -12.48 37.01
CA HIS A 1205 48.60 -11.34 37.53
C HIS A 1205 49.63 -10.77 36.54
N THR A 1206 49.92 -11.48 35.43
CA THR A 1206 50.84 -10.98 34.39
C THR A 1206 50.14 -10.06 33.40
N THR A 1207 48.90 -10.40 33.03
CA THR A 1207 48.12 -9.67 32.04
C THR A 1207 47.07 -8.73 32.65
N GLY A 1208 46.67 -8.99 33.90
CA GLY A 1208 45.53 -8.35 34.56
C GLY A 1208 44.17 -8.88 34.09
N PHE A 1209 44.14 -9.90 33.24
CA PHE A 1209 42.91 -10.41 32.63
C PHE A 1209 42.20 -11.42 33.52
N ILE A 1210 40.88 -11.50 33.38
CA ILE A 1210 40.05 -12.50 34.05
C ILE A 1210 40.05 -13.78 33.23
N PHE A 1211 40.68 -14.81 33.75
CA PHE A 1211 40.65 -16.17 33.24
C PHE A 1211 39.58 -16.99 33.97
N GLY A 1212 39.09 -18.04 33.31
CA GLY A 1212 38.26 -19.02 33.99
C GLY A 1212 37.61 -20.01 33.03
N GLY A 1213 36.81 -20.90 33.61
CA GLY A 1213 36.14 -21.97 32.87
C GLY A 1213 37.06 -23.15 32.54
N ASN A 1214 36.50 -24.11 31.83
CA ASN A 1214 37.20 -25.26 31.26
C ASN A 1214 36.41 -25.78 30.03
N ILE A 1215 36.94 -26.76 29.31
CA ILE A 1215 36.30 -27.28 28.08
C ILE A 1215 34.94 -27.97 28.30
N TYR A 1216 34.57 -28.26 29.53
CA TYR A 1216 33.36 -28.99 29.92
C TYR A 1216 32.28 -28.07 30.51
N ASN A 1217 32.52 -26.76 30.63
CA ASN A 1217 31.55 -25.81 31.17
C ASN A 1217 31.23 -24.65 30.22
N CYS A 1218 30.16 -23.94 30.57
CA CYS A 1218 29.53 -22.89 29.76
C CYS A 1218 29.46 -21.57 30.57
N GLY A 1219 30.61 -21.04 30.97
CA GLY A 1219 30.66 -19.93 31.92
C GLY A 1219 30.30 -18.54 31.38
N THR A 1220 29.98 -18.42 30.09
CA THR A 1220 29.66 -17.14 29.41
C THR A 1220 28.30 -17.25 28.72
N TRP A 1221 27.75 -16.15 28.21
CA TRP A 1221 26.44 -16.12 27.55
C TRP A 1221 26.27 -17.09 26.38
N MET A 1222 27.37 -17.52 25.76
CA MET A 1222 27.33 -18.57 24.75
C MET A 1222 27.29 -19.95 25.43
N ASP A 1223 26.19 -20.28 26.11
CA ASP A 1223 26.15 -21.34 27.14
C ASP A 1223 25.49 -22.66 26.72
N LYS A 1224 25.38 -22.95 25.43
CA LYS A 1224 24.74 -24.19 24.97
C LYS A 1224 25.52 -25.44 25.37
N MET A 1225 25.02 -26.16 26.39
CA MET A 1225 25.40 -27.54 26.70
C MET A 1225 24.64 -28.51 25.79
N GLY A 1226 25.33 -29.40 25.10
CA GLY A 1226 24.65 -30.37 24.25
C GLY A 1226 23.97 -31.49 25.02
N SER A 1227 22.96 -32.05 24.39
CA SER A 1227 22.06 -33.02 24.99
C SER A 1227 21.71 -34.21 24.09
N SER A 1228 22.18 -34.23 22.83
CA SER A 1228 21.96 -35.35 21.91
C SER A 1228 22.97 -36.46 22.18
N GLU A 1229 22.47 -37.57 22.72
CA GLU A 1229 23.25 -38.80 22.84
C GLU A 1229 23.54 -39.42 21.47
N LYS A 1230 22.55 -39.36 20.56
CA LYS A 1230 22.62 -39.91 19.20
C LYS A 1230 23.68 -39.23 18.33
N ALA A 1231 23.82 -37.91 18.45
CA ALA A 1231 24.85 -37.16 17.72
C ALA A 1231 26.22 -37.14 18.45
N GLY A 1232 26.33 -37.77 19.62
CA GLY A 1232 27.57 -37.81 20.40
C GLY A 1232 27.98 -36.43 20.95
N ASN A 1233 26.99 -35.58 21.26
CA ASN A 1233 27.22 -34.21 21.70
C ASN A 1233 26.80 -34.00 23.17
N LYS A 1234 25.98 -34.89 23.74
CA LYS A 1234 25.56 -34.84 25.16
C LYS A 1234 26.73 -34.60 26.13
N GLY A 1235 26.58 -33.58 26.98
CA GLY A 1235 27.55 -33.22 28.02
C GLY A 1235 28.82 -32.53 27.53
N TRP A 1236 28.87 -32.15 26.25
CA TRP A 1236 29.91 -31.29 25.72
C TRP A 1236 29.32 -29.87 25.49
N PRO A 1237 30.02 -28.80 25.87
CA PRO A 1237 29.67 -27.44 25.45
C PRO A 1237 29.84 -27.24 23.94
N ALA A 1238 28.91 -26.51 23.32
CA ALA A 1238 29.10 -26.02 21.95
C ALA A 1238 30.14 -24.90 21.89
N THR A 1239 30.21 -24.07 22.93
CA THR A 1239 30.99 -22.84 23.01
C THR A 1239 31.50 -22.58 24.44
N PRO A 1240 32.48 -23.36 24.94
CA PRO A 1240 32.90 -23.29 26.35
C PRO A 1240 33.49 -21.93 26.77
N ARG A 1241 34.24 -21.28 25.87
CA ARG A 1241 34.87 -19.96 26.06
C ARG A 1241 35.64 -19.83 27.37
N ASP A 1242 36.45 -20.85 27.65
CA ASP A 1242 37.42 -20.86 28.73
C ASP A 1242 38.62 -19.96 28.41
N GLY A 1243 39.40 -19.63 29.44
CA GLY A 1243 40.45 -18.61 29.35
C GLY A 1243 39.90 -17.20 29.55
N ALA A 1244 40.53 -16.22 28.91
CA ALA A 1244 40.15 -14.81 28.99
C ALA A 1244 39.15 -14.43 27.89
N ALA A 1245 37.85 -14.52 28.18
CA ALA A 1245 36.78 -14.04 27.30
C ALA A 1245 36.83 -12.50 27.14
N VAL A 1246 36.75 -12.02 25.90
CA VAL A 1246 37.02 -10.61 25.54
C VAL A 1246 36.09 -9.62 26.24
N GLU A 1247 34.81 -9.92 26.37
CA GLU A 1247 33.82 -9.02 26.96
C GLU A 1247 34.08 -8.80 28.46
N LEU A 1248 34.58 -9.82 29.17
CA LEU A 1248 34.89 -9.71 30.59
C LEU A 1248 36.02 -8.73 30.84
N GLN A 1249 36.98 -8.64 29.92
CA GLN A 1249 38.10 -7.72 30.05
C GLN A 1249 37.64 -6.27 29.87
N GLY A 1250 36.77 -6.03 28.89
CA GLY A 1250 36.15 -4.72 28.70
C GLY A 1250 35.30 -4.28 29.90
N LEU A 1251 34.44 -5.17 30.39
CA LEU A 1251 33.60 -4.90 31.57
C LEU A 1251 34.45 -4.63 32.81
N CYS A 1252 35.47 -5.46 33.06
CA CYS A 1252 36.40 -5.28 34.18
C CYS A 1252 37.10 -3.92 34.11
N PHE A 1253 37.67 -3.59 32.95
CA PHE A 1253 38.36 -2.32 32.76
C PHE A 1253 37.44 -1.12 33.03
N ALA A 1254 36.21 -1.14 32.50
CA ALA A 1254 35.24 -0.08 32.75
C ALA A 1254 34.86 0.04 34.24
N VAL A 1255 34.73 -1.09 34.93
CA VAL A 1255 34.42 -1.12 36.37
C VAL A 1255 35.57 -0.55 37.19
N ILE A 1256 36.79 -1.05 37.01
CA ILE A 1256 37.95 -0.62 37.82
C ILE A 1256 38.35 0.83 37.52
N GLU A 1257 38.22 1.31 36.27
CA GLU A 1257 38.42 2.73 35.94
C GLU A 1257 37.42 3.61 36.71
N LYS A 1258 36.16 3.17 36.81
CA LYS A 1258 35.15 3.89 37.59
C LYS A 1258 35.39 3.83 39.09
N LEU A 1259 35.84 2.69 39.62
CA LEU A 1259 36.16 2.55 41.04
C LEU A 1259 37.34 3.44 41.44
N ASP A 1260 38.35 3.59 40.58
CA ASP A 1260 39.43 4.57 40.78
C ASP A 1260 38.86 5.99 40.93
N GLU A 1261 38.00 6.41 39.98
CA GLU A 1261 37.34 7.72 40.03
C GLU A 1261 36.55 7.91 41.35
N LEU A 1262 35.77 6.90 41.75
CA LEU A 1262 34.92 6.96 42.94
C LEU A 1262 35.75 6.94 44.24
N TYR A 1263 36.87 6.22 44.27
CA TYR A 1263 37.80 6.22 45.40
C TYR A 1263 38.47 7.59 45.56
N GLN A 1264 38.98 8.18 44.46
CA GLN A 1264 39.57 9.53 44.48
C GLN A 1264 38.55 10.59 44.97
N LYS A 1265 37.27 10.40 44.64
CA LYS A 1265 36.15 11.23 45.12
C LYS A 1265 35.64 10.86 46.53
N LYS A 1266 36.23 9.87 47.21
CA LYS A 1266 35.86 9.36 48.54
C LYS A 1266 34.44 8.77 48.64
N PHE A 1267 33.89 8.31 47.53
CA PHE A 1267 32.61 7.61 47.50
C PHE A 1267 32.75 6.10 47.63
N TYR A 1268 33.83 5.53 47.11
CA TYR A 1268 34.18 4.12 47.31
C TYR A 1268 35.27 4.00 48.37
N PRO A 1269 35.11 3.15 49.41
CA PRO A 1269 36.01 3.16 50.56
C PRO A 1269 37.34 2.42 50.34
N TYR A 1270 37.45 1.61 49.28
CA TYR A 1270 38.62 0.76 49.01
C TYR A 1270 39.48 1.32 47.88
N GLU A 1271 40.81 1.33 48.04
CA GLU A 1271 41.77 1.83 47.03
C GLU A 1271 42.10 0.80 45.93
N GLY A 1272 41.79 -0.47 46.17
CA GLY A 1272 42.20 -1.57 45.30
C GLY A 1272 41.90 -2.95 45.85
N VAL A 1273 42.60 -3.95 45.31
CA VAL A 1273 42.57 -5.36 45.72
C VAL A 1273 43.95 -5.80 46.23
N PHE A 1274 43.99 -6.86 47.04
CA PHE A 1274 45.22 -7.35 47.63
C PHE A 1274 45.18 -8.87 47.90
N ASN A 1275 46.35 -9.48 47.90
CA ASN A 1275 46.58 -10.84 48.40
C ASN A 1275 47.77 -10.84 49.36
N GLU A 1276 48.23 -12.02 49.79
CA GLU A 1276 49.38 -12.15 50.70
C GLU A 1276 50.70 -11.60 50.13
N ASN A 1277 50.81 -11.51 48.80
CA ASN A 1277 52.05 -11.19 48.08
C ASN A 1277 52.08 -9.78 47.49
N GLU A 1278 50.92 -9.20 47.16
CA GLU A 1278 50.85 -7.93 46.43
C GLU A 1278 49.55 -7.14 46.67
N ILE A 1279 49.66 -5.83 46.46
CA ILE A 1279 48.56 -4.86 46.50
C ILE A 1279 48.47 -4.19 45.12
N TRP A 1280 47.25 -4.14 44.57
CA TRP A 1280 46.94 -3.50 43.31
C TRP A 1280 45.91 -2.41 43.54
N THR A 1281 46.31 -1.15 43.36
CA THR A 1281 45.33 -0.05 43.26
C THR A 1281 44.50 -0.20 41.99
N TRP A 1282 43.29 0.38 41.97
CA TRP A 1282 42.43 0.35 40.77
C TRP A 1282 43.14 0.86 39.53
N GLN A 1283 43.84 1.99 39.65
CA GLN A 1283 44.67 2.55 38.58
C GLN A 1283 45.79 1.60 38.12
N LYS A 1284 46.47 0.90 39.04
CA LYS A 1284 47.51 -0.08 38.69
C LYS A 1284 46.90 -1.22 37.86
N TRP A 1285 45.79 -1.79 38.30
CA TRP A 1285 45.12 -2.87 37.57
C TRP A 1285 44.67 -2.40 36.17
N ALA A 1286 44.03 -1.24 36.08
CA ALA A 1286 43.61 -0.65 34.80
C ALA A 1286 44.78 -0.48 33.83
N ASN A 1287 45.92 0.04 34.30
CA ASN A 1287 47.12 0.23 33.48
C ASN A 1287 47.71 -1.10 33.00
N ILE A 1288 47.74 -2.13 33.85
CA ILE A 1288 48.20 -3.47 33.46
C ILE A 1288 47.34 -4.02 32.34
N MET A 1289 46.00 -3.94 32.47
CA MET A 1289 45.09 -4.40 31.42
C MET A 1289 45.25 -3.61 30.12
N LYS A 1290 45.27 -2.27 30.20
CA LYS A 1290 45.41 -1.39 29.03
C LYS A 1290 46.69 -1.65 28.24
N ASN A 1291 47.81 -1.87 28.92
CA ASN A 1291 49.10 -2.14 28.27
C ASN A 1291 49.18 -3.53 27.63
N ASN A 1292 48.34 -4.47 28.07
CA ASN A 1292 48.36 -5.85 27.61
C ASN A 1292 47.24 -6.18 26.60
N PHE A 1293 46.08 -5.53 26.67
CA PHE A 1293 44.89 -5.91 25.90
C PHE A 1293 45.16 -6.01 24.39
N GLU A 1294 45.63 -4.93 23.78
CA GLU A 1294 45.94 -4.91 22.35
C GLU A 1294 46.97 -5.98 21.97
N ARG A 1295 48.03 -6.16 22.78
CA ARG A 1295 49.11 -7.12 22.51
C ARG A 1295 48.61 -8.57 22.43
N PHE A 1296 47.66 -8.95 23.27
CA PHE A 1296 47.20 -10.33 23.37
C PHE A 1296 45.94 -10.62 22.54
N PHE A 1297 45.04 -9.64 22.40
CA PHE A 1297 43.76 -9.82 21.72
C PHE A 1297 43.76 -9.39 20.24
N TYR A 1298 44.58 -8.44 19.80
CA TYR A 1298 44.55 -8.00 18.40
C TYR A 1298 45.37 -8.95 17.51
N VAL A 1299 44.76 -9.46 16.43
CA VAL A 1299 45.42 -10.32 15.46
C VAL A 1299 46.02 -9.47 14.35
N ALA A 1300 47.30 -9.14 14.48
CA ALA A 1300 48.02 -8.33 13.50
C ALA A 1300 48.29 -9.09 12.20
N ASP A 1301 48.62 -8.35 11.13
CA ASP A 1301 48.86 -8.94 9.81
C ASP A 1301 50.02 -9.95 9.79
N ASN A 1302 50.99 -9.78 10.68
CA ASN A 1302 52.17 -10.63 10.82
C ASN A 1302 52.00 -11.76 11.86
N ASP A 1303 50.81 -12.00 12.40
CA ASP A 1303 50.58 -13.13 13.30
C ASP A 1303 50.79 -14.46 12.56
N LEU A 1304 51.66 -15.32 13.11
CA LEU A 1304 52.10 -16.59 12.54
C LEU A 1304 51.47 -17.81 13.24
N SER A 1305 50.56 -17.60 14.19
CA SER A 1305 49.86 -18.71 14.84
C SER A 1305 49.12 -19.57 13.81
N GLN A 1306 49.27 -20.90 13.92
CA GLN A 1306 48.59 -21.88 13.04
C GLN A 1306 47.07 -21.85 13.15
N TYR A 1307 46.55 -21.18 14.18
CA TYR A 1307 45.14 -21.08 14.50
C TYR A 1307 44.44 -19.87 13.89
N VAL A 1308 45.18 -18.95 13.25
CA VAL A 1308 44.62 -17.72 12.67
C VAL A 1308 43.68 -18.05 11.50
N ASN A 1309 42.39 -17.75 11.65
CA ASN A 1309 41.43 -17.76 10.54
C ASN A 1309 41.46 -16.41 9.78
N ARG A 1310 41.32 -15.28 10.49
CA ARG A 1310 41.39 -13.93 9.93
C ARG A 1310 42.33 -13.02 10.69
N ARG A 1311 42.90 -12.03 9.98
CA ARG A 1311 43.74 -10.94 10.51
C ARG A 1311 42.96 -9.64 10.57
N GLY A 1312 43.44 -8.68 11.35
CA GLY A 1312 42.76 -7.40 11.59
C GLY A 1312 41.55 -7.51 12.52
N ILE A 1313 41.37 -8.65 13.20
CA ILE A 1313 40.28 -8.91 14.14
C ILE A 1313 40.75 -8.78 15.58
N ILE A 1314 39.79 -8.70 16.50
CA ILE A 1314 40.01 -8.87 17.94
C ILE A 1314 39.56 -10.29 18.29
N LYS A 1315 40.44 -11.06 18.92
CA LYS A 1315 40.18 -12.43 19.38
C LYS A 1315 38.95 -12.51 20.27
N ASP A 1316 38.23 -13.62 20.18
CA ASP A 1316 37.07 -13.88 21.04
C ASP A 1316 37.48 -14.26 22.48
N THR A 1317 38.57 -15.02 22.58
CA THR A 1317 39.18 -15.46 23.84
C THR A 1317 40.71 -15.37 23.73
N TYR A 1318 41.40 -15.36 24.87
CA TYR A 1318 42.84 -15.53 24.94
C TYR A 1318 43.21 -16.62 25.94
N GLY A 1319 44.03 -17.56 25.50
CA GLY A 1319 44.50 -18.67 26.33
C GLY A 1319 43.42 -19.71 26.62
N SER A 1320 42.46 -19.90 25.70
CA SER A 1320 41.51 -21.02 25.78
C SER A 1320 42.22 -22.36 25.58
N THR A 1321 41.67 -23.44 26.13
CA THR A 1321 42.25 -24.79 26.02
C THR A 1321 42.33 -25.24 24.56
N GLN A 1322 41.39 -24.81 23.72
CA GLN A 1322 41.37 -25.11 22.28
C GLN A 1322 41.87 -23.90 21.50
N GLY A 1323 43.17 -23.84 21.18
CA GLY A 1323 43.80 -22.63 20.63
C GLY A 1323 43.15 -22.00 19.39
N TYR A 1324 42.33 -22.71 18.61
CA TYR A 1324 41.56 -22.12 17.50
C TYR A 1324 40.38 -21.26 17.95
N THR A 1325 39.79 -21.52 19.12
CA THR A 1325 38.65 -20.73 19.62
C THR A 1325 39.05 -19.30 19.99
N ASP A 1326 40.30 -19.06 20.33
CA ASP A 1326 40.86 -17.71 20.51
C ASP A 1326 40.71 -16.86 19.23
N TYR A 1327 41.00 -17.45 18.06
CA TYR A 1327 41.08 -16.74 16.77
C TYR A 1327 39.77 -16.73 15.97
N GLN A 1328 38.65 -17.15 16.57
CA GLN A 1328 37.34 -17.06 15.93
C GLN A 1328 36.86 -15.61 15.87
N LEU A 1329 36.44 -15.16 14.69
CA LEU A 1329 35.72 -13.89 14.55
C LEU A 1329 34.30 -14.09 15.08
N ARG A 1330 34.03 -13.49 16.24
CA ARG A 1330 32.74 -13.47 16.94
C ARG A 1330 32.34 -12.04 17.29
N PRO A 1331 31.06 -11.75 17.58
CA PRO A 1331 30.64 -10.40 17.86
C PRO A 1331 31.02 -9.91 19.27
N ASN A 1332 31.48 -10.77 20.17
CA ASN A 1332 31.68 -10.45 21.60
C ASN A 1332 32.65 -9.30 21.89
N PHE A 1333 33.64 -9.08 21.03
CA PHE A 1333 34.57 -7.96 21.19
C PHE A 1333 33.87 -6.59 21.11
N SER A 1334 32.69 -6.53 20.49
CA SER A 1334 31.89 -5.30 20.44
C SER A 1334 31.46 -4.84 21.83
N ILE A 1335 31.21 -5.77 22.75
CA ILE A 1335 30.87 -5.45 24.13
C ILE A 1335 32.06 -4.72 24.77
N ALA A 1336 33.27 -5.26 24.61
CA ALA A 1336 34.48 -4.64 25.15
C ALA A 1336 34.73 -3.25 24.56
N LEU A 1337 34.57 -3.08 23.24
CA LEU A 1337 34.74 -1.80 22.57
C LEU A 1337 33.65 -0.77 22.91
N ALA A 1338 32.42 -1.21 23.18
CA ALA A 1338 31.34 -0.31 23.58
C ALA A 1338 31.53 0.22 24.99
N VAL A 1339 31.92 -0.65 25.94
CA VAL A 1339 32.05 -0.28 27.36
C VAL A 1339 33.42 0.32 27.71
N ALA A 1340 34.48 -0.08 27.01
CA ALA A 1340 35.86 0.30 27.26
C ALA A 1340 36.64 0.59 25.95
N PRO A 1341 36.22 1.58 25.15
CA PRO A 1341 36.80 1.84 23.82
C PRO A 1341 38.29 2.23 23.84
N LYS A 1342 38.84 2.57 25.01
CA LYS A 1342 40.24 3.00 25.19
C LYS A 1342 41.24 1.85 25.39
N LEU A 1343 40.78 0.60 25.41
CA LEU A 1343 41.63 -0.58 25.63
C LEU A 1343 42.54 -0.93 24.44
N ILE A 1344 42.24 -0.40 23.26
CA ILE A 1344 42.97 -0.67 22.02
C ILE A 1344 43.04 0.62 21.20
N ALA A 1345 44.03 0.75 20.31
CA ALA A 1345 44.08 1.85 19.37
C ALA A 1345 42.78 1.95 18.54
N PRO A 1346 42.17 3.14 18.42
CA PRO A 1346 40.84 3.29 17.84
C PRO A 1346 40.80 2.94 16.34
N GLU A 1347 41.89 3.12 15.58
CA GLU A 1347 41.97 2.69 14.19
C GLU A 1347 41.91 1.17 14.03
N LYS A 1348 42.57 0.43 14.94
CA LYS A 1348 42.54 -1.04 14.94
C LYS A 1348 41.15 -1.55 15.32
N ALA A 1349 40.52 -0.92 16.32
CA ALA A 1349 39.13 -1.21 16.67
C ALA A 1349 38.18 -0.93 15.50
N TRP A 1350 38.37 0.18 14.79
CA TRP A 1350 37.57 0.52 13.62
C TRP A 1350 37.72 -0.52 12.49
N GLN A 1351 38.94 -0.96 12.20
CA GLN A 1351 39.20 -2.02 11.22
C GLN A 1351 38.51 -3.34 11.62
N ALA A 1352 38.60 -3.75 12.88
CA ALA A 1352 37.94 -4.96 13.38
C ALA A 1352 36.41 -4.86 13.25
N LEU A 1353 35.84 -3.69 13.59
CA LEU A 1353 34.40 -3.42 13.41
C LEU A 1353 33.99 -3.46 11.93
N GLN A 1354 34.81 -2.97 11.00
CA GLN A 1354 34.52 -3.05 9.57
C GLN A 1354 34.52 -4.50 9.04
N ILE A 1355 35.42 -5.34 9.54
CA ILE A 1355 35.44 -6.77 9.21
C ILE A 1355 34.17 -7.45 9.76
N ALA A 1356 33.82 -7.19 11.03
CA ALA A 1356 32.59 -7.74 11.61
C ALA A 1356 31.32 -7.23 10.93
N GLU A 1357 31.28 -5.96 10.50
CA GLU A 1357 30.18 -5.40 9.71
C GLU A 1357 29.93 -6.22 8.44
N LYS A 1358 31.01 -6.52 7.71
CA LYS A 1358 30.93 -7.21 6.43
C LYS A 1358 30.59 -8.69 6.59
N GLU A 1359 31.19 -9.36 7.57
CA GLU A 1359 31.17 -10.82 7.65
C GLU A 1359 30.12 -11.35 8.64
N LEU A 1360 29.75 -10.58 9.69
CA LEU A 1360 28.85 -11.03 10.75
C LEU A 1360 27.48 -10.37 10.73
N LEU A 1361 27.35 -9.12 10.29
CA LEU A 1361 26.10 -8.37 10.48
C LEU A 1361 24.96 -8.94 9.61
N GLY A 1362 23.87 -9.34 10.25
CA GLY A 1362 22.60 -9.72 9.62
C GLY A 1362 21.61 -8.56 9.60
N PRO A 1363 20.42 -8.73 8.98
CA PRO A 1363 19.40 -7.68 8.90
C PRO A 1363 18.85 -7.24 10.26
N LEU A 1364 18.63 -8.18 11.19
CA LEU A 1364 18.16 -7.89 12.56
C LEU A 1364 19.23 -8.24 13.61
N GLY A 1365 19.86 -9.40 13.52
CA GLY A 1365 20.90 -9.79 14.48
C GLY A 1365 22.31 -9.70 13.91
N ILE A 1366 23.30 -10.06 14.72
CA ILE A 1366 24.69 -10.29 14.30
C ILE A 1366 25.03 -11.77 14.48
N LYS A 1367 25.63 -12.38 13.45
CA LYS A 1367 26.00 -13.80 13.45
C LYS A 1367 26.97 -14.07 14.60
N THR A 1368 26.69 -15.12 15.36
CA THR A 1368 27.50 -15.50 16.53
C THR A 1368 28.84 -16.12 16.19
N LEU A 1369 29.04 -16.54 14.95
CA LEU A 1369 30.28 -17.06 14.41
C LEU A 1369 30.42 -16.66 12.94
N ASP A 1370 31.66 -16.44 12.52
CA ASP A 1370 32.07 -16.21 11.13
C ASP A 1370 31.57 -17.31 10.17
N PRO A 1371 30.85 -16.97 9.09
CA PRO A 1371 30.42 -17.93 8.07
C PRO A 1371 31.52 -18.78 7.42
N SER A 1372 32.78 -18.32 7.46
CA SER A 1372 33.93 -19.07 6.95
C SER A 1372 34.45 -20.15 7.91
N ASP A 1373 34.03 -20.11 9.18
CA ASP A 1373 34.46 -21.10 10.17
C ASP A 1373 33.77 -22.44 9.92
N TYR A 1374 34.52 -23.53 10.07
CA TYR A 1374 34.00 -24.89 9.89
C TYR A 1374 32.78 -25.19 10.78
N ASN A 1375 32.71 -24.59 11.97
CA ASN A 1375 31.64 -24.83 12.93
C ASN A 1375 30.38 -23.98 12.67
N TYR A 1376 30.39 -23.11 11.66
CA TYR A 1376 29.26 -22.24 11.35
C TYR A 1376 28.01 -23.05 10.97
N CYS A 1377 26.94 -22.85 11.73
CA CYS A 1377 25.61 -23.40 11.49
C CYS A 1377 24.55 -22.34 11.87
N PRO A 1378 23.90 -21.67 10.90
CA PRO A 1378 23.07 -20.50 11.17
C PRO A 1378 21.61 -20.79 11.52
N PHE A 1379 21.23 -22.07 11.63
CA PHE A 1379 19.87 -22.47 11.97
C PHE A 1379 19.85 -23.10 13.36
N TYR A 1380 19.05 -22.53 14.26
CA TYR A 1380 18.76 -23.09 15.57
C TYR A 1380 17.47 -23.91 15.53
N ASN A 1381 17.59 -25.20 15.84
CA ASN A 1381 16.45 -26.10 16.01
C ASN A 1381 16.66 -27.00 17.23
N GLN A 1382 15.91 -26.74 18.30
CA GLN A 1382 16.02 -27.51 19.53
C GLN A 1382 15.43 -28.93 19.41
N ASP A 1383 14.52 -29.15 18.45
CA ASP A 1383 13.83 -30.42 18.23
C ASP A 1383 14.61 -31.40 17.35
N ASP A 1384 15.65 -30.93 16.65
CA ASP A 1384 16.48 -31.80 15.80
C ASP A 1384 17.24 -32.80 16.67
N ASP A 1385 16.93 -34.09 16.62
CA ASP A 1385 17.74 -35.15 17.25
C ASP A 1385 18.29 -36.11 16.19
N SER A 1386 18.86 -35.53 15.13
CA SER A 1386 19.59 -36.23 14.09
C SER A 1386 20.96 -36.74 14.58
N THR A 1387 21.75 -37.31 13.67
CA THR A 1387 23.14 -37.72 13.95
C THR A 1387 24.15 -36.59 13.69
N GLU A 1388 23.71 -35.43 13.20
CA GLU A 1388 24.61 -34.31 12.89
C GLU A 1388 24.95 -33.54 14.18
N LYS A 1389 26.20 -33.65 14.60
CA LYS A 1389 26.69 -33.07 15.86
C LYS A 1389 26.44 -31.56 15.96
N LYS A 1390 26.59 -30.82 14.84
CA LYS A 1390 26.51 -29.35 14.80
C LYS A 1390 25.09 -28.80 14.96
N THR A 1391 24.07 -29.58 14.64
CA THR A 1391 22.66 -29.14 14.67
C THR A 1391 21.87 -29.81 15.77
N ALA A 1392 22.18 -31.06 16.09
CA ALA A 1392 21.39 -31.87 17.01
C ALA A 1392 21.23 -31.21 18.38
N ARG A 1393 19.97 -31.14 18.81
CA ARG A 1393 19.43 -30.53 20.03
C ARG A 1393 19.84 -29.07 20.19
N GLY A 1394 19.89 -28.37 19.06
CA GLY A 1394 20.20 -26.95 19.00
C GLY A 1394 21.64 -26.63 19.35
N TRP A 1395 22.60 -27.55 19.13
CA TRP A 1395 24.02 -27.30 19.34
C TRP A 1395 24.53 -26.03 18.61
N SER A 1396 23.85 -25.65 17.53
CA SER A 1396 24.09 -24.45 16.74
C SER A 1396 23.75 -23.12 17.41
N TYR A 1397 23.12 -23.09 18.60
CA TYR A 1397 22.54 -21.88 19.23
C TYR A 1397 23.45 -20.63 19.24
N HIS A 1398 24.76 -20.82 19.43
CA HIS A 1398 25.77 -19.75 19.37
C HIS A 1398 26.86 -20.00 18.31
N GLN A 1399 26.54 -20.73 17.24
CA GLN A 1399 27.49 -21.09 16.19
C GLN A 1399 27.06 -20.54 14.82
N GLY A 1400 26.31 -19.45 14.75
CA GLY A 1400 25.84 -18.88 13.50
C GLY A 1400 24.51 -18.14 13.56
N PRO A 1401 23.53 -18.50 14.42
CA PRO A 1401 22.32 -17.72 14.58
C PRO A 1401 22.65 -16.26 14.91
N GLU A 1402 21.75 -15.38 14.48
CA GLU A 1402 21.92 -13.94 14.50
C GLU A 1402 21.26 -13.37 15.75
N TRP A 1403 22.08 -12.90 16.69
CA TRP A 1403 21.63 -12.42 18.00
C TRP A 1403 21.49 -10.89 18.01
N LEU A 1404 20.41 -10.38 18.61
CA LEU A 1404 20.08 -8.95 18.51
C LEU A 1404 20.84 -8.10 19.53
N TRP A 1405 20.88 -8.50 20.81
CA TRP A 1405 21.45 -7.68 21.89
C TRP A 1405 22.94 -7.35 21.67
N VAL A 1406 23.74 -8.34 21.24
CA VAL A 1406 25.17 -8.13 20.94
C VAL A 1406 25.38 -7.35 19.63
N GLY A 1407 24.37 -7.36 18.74
CA GLY A 1407 24.30 -6.45 17.60
C GLY A 1407 24.16 -4.99 18.03
N MET A 1408 23.43 -4.72 19.12
CA MET A 1408 23.31 -3.36 19.68
C MET A 1408 24.63 -2.90 20.29
N PHE A 1409 25.37 -3.78 20.97
CA PHE A 1409 26.75 -3.49 21.39
C PHE A 1409 27.67 -3.21 20.20
N PHE A 1410 27.50 -3.90 19.07
CA PHE A 1410 28.23 -3.59 17.84
C PHE A 1410 27.96 -2.17 17.33
N TYR A 1411 26.70 -1.73 17.30
CA TYR A 1411 26.38 -0.35 16.91
C TYR A 1411 26.94 0.68 17.88
N ARG A 1412 26.83 0.45 19.19
CA ARG A 1412 27.40 1.32 20.23
C ARG A 1412 28.92 1.40 20.15
N ALA A 1413 29.61 0.26 19.97
CA ALA A 1413 31.04 0.23 19.74
C ALA A 1413 31.45 1.07 18.53
N LYS A 1414 30.69 0.97 17.43
CA LYS A 1414 30.92 1.77 16.22
C LYS A 1414 30.76 3.27 16.49
N LEU A 1415 29.73 3.67 17.24
CA LEU A 1415 29.52 5.08 17.64
C LEU A 1415 30.66 5.57 18.54
N SER A 1416 31.01 4.82 19.59
CA SER A 1416 32.06 5.17 20.56
C SER A 1416 33.44 5.29 19.91
N ILE A 1417 33.84 4.31 19.09
CA ILE A 1417 35.13 4.35 18.39
C ILE A 1417 35.16 5.47 17.34
N ALA A 1418 34.09 5.64 16.56
CA ALA A 1418 34.01 6.74 15.60
C ALA A 1418 34.13 8.12 16.27
N LYS A 1419 33.51 8.29 17.45
CA LYS A 1419 33.60 9.52 18.23
C LYS A 1419 35.04 9.81 18.65
N ILE A 1420 35.76 8.82 19.16
CA ILE A 1420 37.18 8.98 19.55
C ILE A 1420 38.03 9.36 18.33
N ILE A 1421 37.90 8.65 17.21
CA ILE A 1421 38.65 8.98 15.97
C ILE A 1421 38.33 10.39 15.49
N SER A 1422 37.05 10.77 15.55
CA SER A 1422 36.60 12.12 15.20
C SER A 1422 37.22 13.20 16.07
N GLU A 1423 37.30 12.97 17.38
CA GLU A 1423 37.94 13.88 18.34
C GLU A 1423 39.46 13.96 18.11
N GLU A 1424 40.14 12.82 17.94
CA GLU A 1424 41.60 12.77 17.70
C GLU A 1424 42.01 13.41 16.36
N LYS A 1425 41.18 13.26 15.33
CA LYS A 1425 41.42 13.85 14.00
C LYS A 1425 40.80 15.24 13.82
N ASN A 1426 40.12 15.76 14.84
CA ASN A 1426 39.41 17.04 14.80
C ASN A 1426 38.45 17.18 13.58
N THR A 1427 37.68 16.12 13.29
CA THR A 1427 36.69 16.06 12.20
C THR A 1427 35.45 15.28 12.63
N ALA A 1428 34.25 15.77 12.29
CA ALA A 1428 33.00 15.06 12.59
C ALA A 1428 32.70 13.88 11.63
N GLU A 1429 33.49 13.71 10.57
CA GLU A 1429 33.19 12.80 9.46
C GLU A 1429 32.94 11.34 9.90
N PHE A 1430 33.83 10.78 10.73
CA PHE A 1430 33.70 9.40 11.20
C PHE A 1430 32.44 9.21 12.04
N TYR A 1431 32.17 10.14 12.96
CA TYR A 1431 30.99 10.08 13.81
C TYR A 1431 29.69 10.23 13.02
N GLU A 1432 29.61 11.19 12.08
CA GLU A 1432 28.43 11.34 11.21
C GLU A 1432 28.19 10.10 10.34
N LYS A 1433 29.26 9.51 9.78
CA LYS A 1433 29.17 8.27 9.00
C LYS A 1433 28.66 7.10 9.86
N ALA A 1434 29.14 6.98 11.09
CA ALA A 1434 28.66 5.96 12.03
C ALA A 1434 27.18 6.17 12.38
N LYS A 1435 26.75 7.41 12.67
CA LYS A 1435 25.35 7.72 12.93
C LYS A 1435 24.45 7.38 11.74
N ARG A 1436 24.81 7.80 10.52
CA ARG A 1436 24.05 7.48 9.29
C ARG A 1436 23.92 5.97 9.10
N PHE A 1437 25.02 5.24 9.30
CA PHE A 1437 25.01 3.79 9.23
C PHE A 1437 24.04 3.18 10.26
N VAL A 1438 24.16 3.54 11.54
CA VAL A 1438 23.28 2.99 12.60
C VAL A 1438 21.82 3.30 12.29
N ARG A 1439 21.49 4.53 11.89
CA ARG A 1439 20.13 4.92 11.50
C ARG A 1439 19.59 4.10 10.33
N SER A 1440 20.41 3.82 9.32
CA SER A 1440 20.00 2.97 8.19
C SER A 1440 19.65 1.54 8.61
N ARG A 1441 20.19 1.05 9.74
CA ARG A 1441 19.84 -0.28 10.29
C ARG A 1441 18.54 -0.26 11.10
N MET A 1442 18.18 0.88 11.68
CA MET A 1442 16.98 1.02 12.54
C MET A 1442 15.68 0.68 11.80
N GLY A 1443 15.64 0.83 10.48
CA GLY A 1443 14.47 0.55 9.66
C GLY A 1443 13.99 -0.89 9.76
N ALA A 1444 14.91 -1.85 9.71
CA ALA A 1444 14.57 -3.26 9.83
C ALA A 1444 13.92 -3.59 11.19
N TYR A 1445 14.44 -3.00 12.27
CA TYR A 1445 13.88 -3.17 13.61
C TYR A 1445 12.51 -2.52 13.74
N TRP A 1446 12.30 -1.35 13.12
CA TRP A 1446 10.99 -0.70 13.11
C TRP A 1446 9.95 -1.52 12.37
N GLU A 1447 10.27 -2.05 11.19
CA GLU A 1447 9.36 -2.92 10.45
C GLU A 1447 9.03 -4.18 11.26
N HIS A 1448 10.00 -4.77 11.94
CA HIS A 1448 9.75 -5.90 12.82
C HIS A 1448 8.81 -5.51 13.98
N LEU A 1449 9.10 -4.41 14.68
CA LEU A 1449 8.28 -3.95 15.81
C LEU A 1449 6.83 -3.64 15.39
N LYS A 1450 6.63 -3.00 14.23
CA LYS A 1450 5.30 -2.65 13.70
C LYS A 1450 4.43 -3.88 13.43
N HIS A 1451 5.03 -4.98 12.96
CA HIS A 1451 4.32 -6.21 12.58
C HIS A 1451 4.40 -7.32 13.64
N SER A 1452 5.20 -7.15 14.68
CA SER A 1452 5.35 -8.11 15.77
C SER A 1452 4.08 -8.16 16.63
N THR A 1453 3.51 -9.35 16.78
CA THR A 1453 2.36 -9.57 17.67
C THR A 1453 2.75 -9.43 19.15
N TRP A 1454 4.04 -9.51 19.46
CA TRP A 1454 4.61 -9.26 20.78
C TRP A 1454 4.97 -7.78 21.01
N ALA A 1455 4.83 -6.90 20.01
CA ALA A 1455 5.28 -5.50 20.09
C ALA A 1455 6.70 -5.36 20.66
N SER A 1456 7.58 -6.25 20.22
CA SER A 1456 8.93 -6.39 20.74
C SER A 1456 9.89 -6.94 19.68
N LEU A 1457 11.16 -7.04 20.05
CA LEU A 1457 12.21 -7.66 19.26
C LEU A 1457 12.50 -9.07 19.79
N PRO A 1458 12.80 -10.02 18.89
CA PRO A 1458 13.09 -11.38 19.27
C PRO A 1458 14.45 -11.47 19.98
N GLU A 1459 14.70 -12.63 20.58
CA GLU A 1459 16.01 -12.97 21.10
C GLU A 1459 17.04 -13.11 19.98
N LEU A 1460 16.69 -13.92 18.97
CA LEU A 1460 17.55 -14.23 17.86
C LEU A 1460 16.76 -14.49 16.58
N THR A 1461 17.48 -14.47 15.47
CA THR A 1461 17.01 -14.92 14.16
C THR A 1461 17.92 -16.00 13.62
N ASN A 1462 17.41 -16.80 12.69
CA ASN A 1462 18.23 -17.73 11.92
C ASN A 1462 19.01 -16.96 10.84
N ALA A 1463 19.57 -17.68 9.87
CA ALA A 1463 20.31 -17.11 8.75
C ALA A 1463 19.56 -15.92 8.10
N ASN A 1464 20.25 -14.79 7.95
CA ASN A 1464 19.79 -13.61 7.23
C ASN A 1464 18.42 -13.09 7.70
N GLY A 1465 18.20 -13.05 9.03
CA GLY A 1465 16.96 -12.56 9.62
C GLY A 1465 15.74 -13.48 9.50
N SER A 1466 15.91 -14.70 9.01
CA SER A 1466 14.80 -15.65 8.91
C SER A 1466 14.23 -15.95 10.32
N PRO A 1467 12.89 -16.07 10.47
CA PRO A 1467 12.29 -16.33 11.76
C PRO A 1467 12.83 -17.60 12.41
N CYS A 1468 13.01 -17.56 13.74
CA CYS A 1468 13.34 -18.73 14.53
C CYS A 1468 12.15 -19.07 15.44
N TYR A 1469 11.55 -20.24 15.22
CA TYR A 1469 10.40 -20.72 16.01
C TYR A 1469 10.72 -20.86 17.50
N HIS A 1470 11.95 -21.26 17.83
CA HIS A 1470 12.42 -21.46 19.21
C HIS A 1470 12.92 -20.18 19.89
N SER A 1471 12.93 -19.05 19.18
CA SER A 1471 13.31 -17.76 19.77
C SER A 1471 12.14 -17.19 20.56
N CYS A 1472 12.42 -16.59 21.72
CA CYS A 1472 11.45 -15.68 22.34
C CYS A 1472 11.03 -14.59 21.35
N GLY A 1473 9.73 -14.30 21.30
CA GLY A 1473 9.18 -13.24 20.44
C GLY A 1473 9.38 -11.84 21.02
N ALA A 1474 9.56 -11.75 22.34
CA ALA A 1474 9.95 -10.55 23.06
C ALA A 1474 11.10 -10.86 24.01
N GLN A 1475 12.21 -10.14 23.90
CA GLN A 1475 13.40 -10.42 24.70
C GLN A 1475 13.98 -9.16 25.35
N ALA A 1476 14.23 -9.23 26.65
CA ALA A 1476 14.57 -8.06 27.47
C ALA A 1476 15.92 -7.44 27.09
N TRP A 1477 16.96 -8.23 26.86
CA TRP A 1477 18.27 -7.68 26.45
C TRP A 1477 18.26 -7.07 25.04
N SER A 1478 17.41 -7.56 24.13
CA SER A 1478 17.31 -7.03 22.77
C SER A 1478 16.73 -5.62 22.81
N ILE A 1479 15.66 -5.44 23.60
CA ILE A 1479 15.04 -4.13 23.84
C ILE A 1479 15.93 -3.22 24.69
N GLY A 1480 16.50 -3.75 25.78
CA GLY A 1480 17.36 -2.98 26.68
C GLY A 1480 18.57 -2.41 25.96
N CYS A 1481 19.34 -3.25 25.26
CA CYS A 1481 20.50 -2.76 24.54
C CYS A 1481 20.12 -1.85 23.36
N MET A 1482 18.95 -2.04 22.73
CA MET A 1482 18.45 -1.12 21.70
C MET A 1482 18.11 0.25 22.29
N LEU A 1483 17.47 0.31 23.47
CA LEU A 1483 17.18 1.55 24.18
C LEU A 1483 18.47 2.30 24.56
N GLU A 1484 19.52 1.60 25.00
CA GLU A 1484 20.83 2.23 25.22
C GLU A 1484 21.43 2.79 23.93
N MET A 1485 21.40 2.03 22.83
CA MET A 1485 21.90 2.50 21.55
C MET A 1485 21.15 3.75 21.05
N VAL A 1486 19.82 3.77 21.22
CA VAL A 1486 18.98 4.91 20.85
C VAL A 1486 19.24 6.12 21.77
N ASP A 1487 19.41 5.92 23.08
CA ASP A 1487 19.78 6.99 24.01
C ASP A 1487 21.16 7.59 23.66
N GLU A 1488 22.13 6.77 23.27
CA GLU A 1488 23.44 7.26 22.83
C GLU A 1488 23.36 8.00 21.48
N LEU A 1489 22.56 7.51 20.53
CA LEU A 1489 22.45 8.07 19.19
C LEU A 1489 21.70 9.42 19.15
N TYR A 1490 20.64 9.56 19.94
CA TYR A 1490 19.78 10.74 19.98
C TYR A 1490 19.90 11.56 21.26
N GLU A 1491 20.74 11.15 22.19
CA GLU A 1491 20.99 11.82 23.47
C GLU A 1491 19.70 12.06 24.27
N LEU A 1492 18.84 11.02 24.36
CA LEU A 1492 17.52 11.11 25.02
C LEU A 1492 17.61 11.56 26.49
N HIS A 1493 18.75 11.34 27.15
CA HIS A 1493 19.05 11.79 28.51
C HIS A 1493 19.26 13.30 28.66
N LYS A 1494 19.47 14.06 27.57
CA LYS A 1494 19.66 15.51 27.63
C LYS A 1494 18.34 16.30 27.68
N PHE A 1495 17.20 15.63 27.56
CA PHE A 1495 15.87 16.23 27.46
C PHE A 1495 15.03 16.10 28.74
#